data_AF-A0A0D2GWJ7-F1
#
_entry.id   AF-A0A0D2GWJ7-F1
#
_cell.length_a   1.000
_cell.length_b   1.000
_cell.length_c   1.000
_cell.angle_alpha   90.00
_cell.angle_beta   90.00
_cell.angle_gamma   90.00
#
_symmetry.space_group_name_H-M   'P 1'
#
loop_
_entity.id
_entity.type
_entity.pdbx_description
1 polymer ?
#
loop_
_entity_poly.entity_id
_entity_poly.type
_entity_poly.pdbx_seq_one_letter_code
_entity_poly.pdbx_strand_id
1 'polypeptide(L)'
;MNSHPCPISLLQHGRDDTVYDVLTLSEDSSDDESPDLDQNFFNDDEEHLSKGDVATGLTTWYVQSWEGREAFRELYQNWKDAIISSFHLDPRAFRPVFKETRAQIQITVHSSVTPANRPTGELLGYIRFIRRAGTVELANFQAELRRSNLGLGNSTKVGNDELAGCHGEGFKLAALVLRRLGHSVKFAASEFYWNFGLRGLYRTNLYCHLSPAKPEKVEKMKAKYALDRTKPKFKRTLKSHIWEDVSVKIGKAKGDYGLEVSEDEFRSWLTVSVDLDSPSSDNVVQTLSGDLILDTRFAGRIYLKGLRIEGHSTGYMFGYNFACGSIGRDRTHLRHQLEETEILANIWDQAIQTQRPDLIDAYIKLLRDKEDCPDVAVTSDKLSQESVRLIWERLKTNDPDAFFYCERDPSQPIAVDQVDLIPAELHRRPVAVSRAVWRLLSKFSLVRTPQEERTRLFMHSEPIDADRTPFSTNVLRALLASLALHPKLRDLRFKFVQGGGTDLDLAYSKDVKRIQIHGKWLSFQKVHEHGLCEVLRLTAPGYIRGEAFFCDHVVEDLFDALLSKSGDDLGISSPSLRRRLRRRMRDQLALMPRLVRVARTDAVRELEVRWIGNEGGLVSAICNKNICYHVTLHRVSTCEVKRNDVVHVDRRDRRTSNGRLSRSKQPLCAESTMDCRCAFQIVPRTDSRAIFTGLDPHEFYFPMVARVENGSFMAAPPAPVAPRGLLLSPVDTEMDISEVNGNEEVVEGQDMCVSKPEPDGTNGDAADNSPEVADNGSGAANQQMRRAIRREGVEVSFEKVDDQPGFEKDDSEWRRWHAEELPGAFAKLLARREKHHTPTFHPVASLECAHLDFHFVKDEYALVRLGSDSSSENVIFIHDISYCGGEDEASTAYLLVTKYSRLWSCFPDFKPLGIDNNDMVANQLELLLHFEDFDKMGLRDDAEVIQLGDIISAADLMAGSNTVVTARNLQASEDETMFCRFAIRGAASDEQVACWTPIASHLLQRRDRWPAPQFDTTSRPSVVDFTPGVLGPAEGFSQAGFEIRAALGFDQERHLSWKIRHAQSQVYDGPPRKVLDDICSEQLQPLSTPNPAPPNIALVAGANAPFRLNEANRNMSSAENFVSQLDLVNMALEGPSKPDFLVVLSSPAVLHAAVVPRFLATIVNFLKHRRSVHMRLCRLKEHGLPQERNMLLLVASPFCAPLPWYLHWPASSSGPETITLRDLIGDLDFDNSRTGAGPDRAFDFPVIPYLGSIPDGKTFSLYGRWLGSKVSPMILFFINPQLCNIKMERSGLKLAAVWTVNELGKGPDKTVEIECLMSTQALYQNRRYLKGVL
;
A
#
# COMPACT_ATOMS: atom_id res chain seq x y z
N MET A 1 23.65 -7.82 -33.84
CA MET A 1 24.89 -8.63 -33.94
C MET A 1 24.74 -9.86 -33.05
N ASN A 2 25.49 -10.91 -33.36
CA ASN A 2 25.54 -12.29 -32.83
C ASN A 2 24.86 -12.66 -31.50
N SER A 3 24.29 -13.87 -31.50
CA SER A 3 23.67 -14.59 -30.38
C SER A 3 24.68 -15.47 -29.60
N HIS A 4 24.29 -15.92 -28.40
CA HIS A 4 24.97 -16.99 -27.66
C HIS A 4 24.00 -17.84 -26.82
N PRO A 5 23.84 -19.14 -27.17
CA PRO A 5 23.42 -20.20 -26.26
C PRO A 5 24.48 -21.32 -26.15
N CYS A 6 24.58 -22.03 -25.02
CA CYS A 6 25.30 -23.32 -24.94
C CYS A 6 24.88 -24.24 -23.77
N PRO A 7 25.02 -25.59 -23.88
CA PRO A 7 24.55 -26.57 -22.89
C PRO A 7 25.65 -27.55 -22.38
N ILE A 8 25.25 -28.56 -21.58
CA ILE A 8 25.95 -29.82 -21.21
C ILE A 8 24.93 -30.66 -20.37
N SER A 9 24.84 -32.00 -20.26
CA SER A 9 25.57 -33.23 -20.69
C SER A 9 24.72 -34.48 -20.31
N LEU A 10 24.86 -35.75 -20.74
CA LEU A 10 25.52 -36.48 -21.85
C LEU A 10 25.09 -38.00 -21.80
N LEU A 11 25.47 -38.80 -22.82
CA LEU A 11 25.43 -40.30 -22.93
C LEU A 11 24.03 -41.00 -22.92
N GLN A 12 23.53 -41.68 -23.98
CA GLN A 12 24.01 -42.87 -24.74
C GLN A 12 23.88 -44.20 -23.97
N HIS A 13 23.37 -45.33 -24.50
CA HIS A 13 22.83 -45.77 -25.82
C HIS A 13 21.68 -46.83 -25.59
N GLY A 14 21.02 -47.52 -26.54
CA GLY A 14 21.21 -47.79 -27.98
C GLY A 14 19.95 -48.41 -28.66
N ARG A 15 20.08 -49.53 -29.40
CA ARG A 15 18.99 -50.32 -30.07
C ARG A 15 19.38 -51.80 -30.23
N ASP A 16 18.40 -52.70 -30.36
CA ASP A 16 18.32 -53.68 -31.47
C ASP A 16 16.96 -54.42 -31.50
N ASP A 17 16.64 -55.05 -32.65
CA ASP A 17 15.38 -55.73 -32.98
C ASP A 17 15.51 -57.27 -33.06
N THR A 18 14.37 -57.94 -33.31
CA THR A 18 14.17 -59.30 -33.86
C THR A 18 14.03 -60.52 -32.93
N VAL A 19 12.87 -61.18 -33.11
CA VAL A 19 12.63 -62.64 -33.27
C VAL A 19 13.37 -63.63 -32.35
N TYR A 20 12.58 -64.35 -31.54
CA TYR A 20 12.71 -65.81 -31.44
C TYR A 20 11.34 -66.49 -31.32
N ASP A 21 11.22 -67.66 -31.96
CA ASP A 21 10.00 -68.47 -32.10
C ASP A 21 10.24 -69.89 -31.53
N VAL A 22 9.18 -70.67 -31.40
CA VAL A 22 9.16 -72.11 -31.07
C VAL A 22 9.72 -72.55 -29.71
N LEU A 23 8.81 -72.96 -28.81
CA LEU A 23 8.96 -74.23 -28.08
C LEU A 23 7.58 -74.87 -27.85
N THR A 24 7.15 -75.70 -28.79
CA THR A 24 6.05 -76.65 -28.62
C THR A 24 6.57 -77.96 -28.02
N LEU A 25 5.89 -78.46 -26.98
CA LEU A 25 5.92 -79.88 -26.61
C LEU A 25 4.48 -80.32 -26.30
N SER A 26 4.03 -81.31 -27.06
CA SER A 26 2.77 -82.04 -26.88
C SER A 26 2.92 -83.15 -25.83
N GLU A 27 1.80 -83.57 -25.23
CA GLU A 27 1.32 -84.96 -25.30
C GLU A 27 -0.02 -85.14 -24.56
N ASP A 28 -1.05 -85.42 -25.35
CA ASP A 28 -2.14 -86.38 -25.15
C ASP A 28 -2.69 -86.69 -23.74
N SER A 29 -3.97 -86.37 -23.55
CA SER A 29 -5.01 -87.43 -23.59
C SER A 29 -6.41 -86.83 -23.75
N SER A 30 -7.33 -87.62 -24.31
CA SER A 30 -8.73 -87.26 -24.57
C SER A 30 -9.62 -87.46 -23.35
N ASP A 31 -10.78 -86.78 -23.31
CA ASP A 31 -12.06 -87.40 -23.67
C ASP A 31 -13.18 -86.34 -23.73
N ASP A 32 -14.11 -86.51 -24.67
CA ASP A 32 -15.23 -85.59 -24.91
C ASP A 32 -16.40 -85.88 -23.96
N GLU A 33 -16.74 -84.94 -23.07
CA GLU A 33 -18.12 -84.79 -22.57
C GLU A 33 -18.54 -83.30 -22.55
N SER A 34 -19.43 -82.97 -23.50
CA SER A 34 -20.48 -81.96 -23.31
C SER A 34 -21.79 -82.74 -23.10
N PRO A 35 -22.82 -82.22 -22.38
CA PRO A 35 -23.23 -80.82 -22.24
C PRO A 35 -23.23 -80.39 -20.74
N ASP A 36 -23.92 -79.41 -20.16
CA ASP A 36 -25.19 -78.71 -20.45
C ASP A 36 -25.18 -77.21 -20.12
N LEU A 37 -25.97 -76.44 -20.88
CA LEU A 37 -26.26 -75.02 -20.68
C LEU A 37 -27.53 -74.82 -19.82
N ASP A 38 -27.59 -75.43 -18.63
CA ASP A 38 -28.80 -75.39 -17.80
C ASP A 38 -28.74 -74.39 -16.63
N GLN A 39 -29.28 -73.20 -16.91
CA GLN A 39 -30.27 -72.52 -16.07
C GLN A 39 -30.14 -72.65 -14.54
N ASN A 40 -29.20 -71.91 -13.94
CA ASN A 40 -29.25 -71.56 -12.49
C ASN A 40 -28.58 -70.20 -12.21
N PHE A 41 -29.03 -69.16 -12.93
CA PHE A 41 -28.93 -67.78 -12.43
C PHE A 41 -30.21 -67.46 -11.64
N PHE A 42 -30.10 -66.62 -10.59
CA PHE A 42 -31.13 -66.32 -9.60
C PHE A 42 -31.46 -67.48 -8.64
N ASN A 43 -30.67 -67.58 -7.56
CA ASN A 43 -31.07 -68.25 -6.32
C ASN A 43 -30.36 -67.52 -5.16
N ASP A 44 -31.12 -66.74 -4.38
CA ASP A 44 -30.60 -65.66 -3.52
C ASP A 44 -30.13 -66.11 -2.12
N ASP A 45 -29.52 -67.29 -2.01
CA ASP A 45 -28.91 -67.80 -0.76
C ASP A 45 -27.52 -67.19 -0.50
N GLU A 46 -27.42 -65.84 -0.44
CA GLU A 46 -26.14 -65.10 -0.41
C GLU A 46 -25.23 -65.41 0.80
N GLU A 47 -25.74 -65.86 1.94
CA GLU A 47 -24.92 -66.02 3.16
C GLU A 47 -24.13 -67.34 3.24
N HIS A 48 -24.61 -68.43 2.63
CA HIS A 48 -24.11 -69.78 2.94
C HIS A 48 -22.80 -70.15 2.19
N LEU A 49 -21.87 -70.80 2.91
CA LEU A 49 -20.60 -71.25 2.34
C LEU A 49 -20.78 -72.54 1.54
N SER A 50 -20.56 -72.46 0.22
CA SER A 50 -20.59 -73.58 -0.71
C SER A 50 -19.22 -73.78 -1.37
N LYS A 51 -18.93 -75.01 -1.82
CA LYS A 51 -17.70 -75.33 -2.57
C LYS A 51 -17.79 -74.69 -3.96
N GLY A 52 -16.77 -73.92 -4.36
CA GLY A 52 -16.72 -73.31 -5.70
C GLY A 52 -15.75 -72.14 -5.79
N ASP A 53 -15.64 -71.57 -6.98
CA ASP A 53 -14.86 -70.35 -7.22
C ASP A 53 -15.77 -69.12 -7.06
N VAL A 54 -15.35 -68.15 -6.26
CA VAL A 54 -16.04 -66.87 -6.08
C VAL A 54 -15.15 -65.74 -6.62
N ALA A 55 -15.62 -65.03 -7.64
CA ALA A 55 -14.94 -63.84 -8.14
C ALA A 55 -15.10 -62.66 -7.15
N THR A 56 -14.04 -61.88 -6.94
CA THR A 56 -14.05 -60.75 -5.97
C THR A 56 -14.33 -59.39 -6.60
N GLY A 57 -14.46 -59.32 -7.93
CA GLY A 57 -14.53 -58.07 -8.70
C GLY A 57 -13.19 -57.31 -8.82
N LEU A 58 -12.15 -57.70 -8.08
CA LEU A 58 -10.84 -57.05 -8.10
C LEU A 58 -9.94 -57.60 -9.21
N THR A 59 -9.14 -56.71 -9.81
CA THR A 59 -8.11 -57.06 -10.80
C THR A 59 -6.72 -56.62 -10.32
N THR A 60 -5.65 -57.22 -10.84
CA THR A 60 -4.25 -56.88 -10.53
C THR A 60 -3.89 -55.41 -10.78
N TRP A 61 -4.69 -54.71 -11.60
CA TRP A 61 -4.60 -53.29 -11.91
C TRP A 61 -5.18 -52.38 -10.82
N TYR A 62 -5.80 -52.93 -9.78
CA TYR A 62 -6.27 -52.18 -8.61
C TYR A 62 -5.13 -52.03 -7.57
N VAL A 63 -5.08 -50.89 -6.87
CA VAL A 63 -4.02 -50.51 -5.91
C VAL A 63 -2.60 -50.86 -6.40
N GLN A 64 -2.21 -50.39 -7.59
CA GLN A 64 -0.97 -50.83 -8.27
C GLN A 64 0.31 -50.53 -7.48
N SER A 65 0.34 -49.41 -6.75
CA SER A 65 1.46 -48.98 -5.91
C SER A 65 1.61 -49.72 -4.58
N TRP A 66 0.67 -50.61 -4.22
CA TRP A 66 0.76 -51.37 -2.97
C TRP A 66 1.69 -52.57 -3.11
N GLU A 67 2.55 -52.76 -2.11
CA GLU A 67 3.48 -53.88 -1.97
C GLU A 67 3.08 -54.79 -0.78
N GLY A 68 3.98 -55.71 -0.41
CA GLY A 68 3.74 -56.66 0.69
C GLY A 68 3.52 -55.96 2.04
N ARG A 69 4.07 -54.75 2.22
CA ARG A 69 3.87 -53.92 3.41
C ARG A 69 2.40 -53.49 3.56
N GLU A 70 1.80 -52.93 2.53
CA GLU A 70 0.42 -52.44 2.57
C GLU A 70 -0.54 -53.61 2.70
N ALA A 71 -0.25 -54.71 2.00
CA ALA A 71 -0.98 -55.96 2.16
C ALA A 71 -0.90 -56.51 3.60
N PHE A 72 0.28 -56.49 4.22
CA PHE A 72 0.44 -56.92 5.61
C PHE A 72 -0.25 -55.96 6.59
N ARG A 73 -0.24 -54.64 6.36
CA ARG A 73 -1.00 -53.66 7.15
C ARG A 73 -2.48 -54.05 7.21
N GLU A 74 -3.11 -54.39 6.08
CA GLU A 74 -4.51 -54.80 6.07
C GLU A 74 -4.76 -56.12 6.82
N LEU A 75 -3.85 -57.10 6.71
CA LEU A 75 -3.99 -58.37 7.42
C LEU A 75 -3.77 -58.20 8.93
N TYR A 76 -2.79 -57.38 9.31
CA TYR A 76 -2.53 -56.98 10.68
C TYR A 76 -3.69 -56.20 11.30
N GLN A 77 -4.26 -55.24 10.56
CA GLN A 77 -5.44 -54.48 10.94
C GLN A 77 -6.65 -55.39 11.17
N ASN A 78 -6.90 -56.34 10.26
CA ASN A 78 -7.99 -57.31 10.45
C ASN A 78 -7.73 -58.27 11.62
N TRP A 79 -6.47 -58.63 11.89
CA TRP A 79 -6.07 -59.42 13.05
C TRP A 79 -6.26 -58.64 14.38
N LYS A 80 -5.82 -57.37 14.45
CA LYS A 80 -5.98 -56.47 15.61
C LYS A 80 -7.45 -56.17 15.89
N ASP A 81 -8.17 -55.64 14.91
CA ASP A 81 -9.60 -55.29 15.05
C ASP A 81 -10.45 -56.51 15.48
N ALA A 82 -10.15 -57.71 14.96
CA ALA A 82 -10.88 -58.92 15.31
C ALA A 82 -10.56 -59.42 16.73
N ILE A 83 -9.31 -59.30 17.20
CA ILE A 83 -8.96 -59.63 18.60
C ILE A 83 -9.61 -58.62 19.57
N ILE A 84 -9.62 -57.33 19.22
CA ILE A 84 -10.30 -56.29 20.00
C ILE A 84 -11.79 -56.60 20.11
N SER A 85 -12.46 -56.85 18.98
CA SER A 85 -13.91 -57.14 18.94
C SER A 85 -14.28 -58.45 19.63
N SER A 86 -13.61 -59.57 19.31
CA SER A 86 -13.98 -60.92 19.79
C SER A 86 -13.72 -61.13 21.29
N PHE A 87 -12.89 -60.29 21.91
CA PHE A 87 -12.56 -60.38 23.34
C PHE A 87 -12.97 -59.13 24.15
N HIS A 88 -13.65 -58.16 23.52
CA HIS A 88 -14.03 -56.87 24.11
C HIS A 88 -12.85 -56.19 24.84
N LEU A 89 -11.72 -56.10 24.15
CA LEU A 89 -10.48 -55.54 24.69
C LEU A 89 -10.44 -54.02 24.45
N ASP A 90 -10.12 -53.23 25.48
CA ASP A 90 -9.72 -51.84 25.30
C ASP A 90 -8.58 -51.74 24.25
N PRO A 91 -8.72 -50.92 23.19
CA PRO A 91 -7.66 -50.72 22.20
C PRO A 91 -6.29 -50.32 22.80
N ARG A 92 -6.25 -49.61 23.94
CA ARG A 92 -5.02 -49.25 24.67
C ARG A 92 -4.43 -50.42 25.49
N ALA A 93 -5.23 -51.45 25.77
CA ALA A 93 -4.79 -52.69 26.37
C ALA A 93 -4.25 -53.72 25.34
N PHE A 94 -4.38 -53.44 24.04
CA PHE A 94 -3.82 -54.27 22.96
C PHE A 94 -2.29 -54.16 22.93
N ARG A 95 -1.60 -55.13 23.55
CA ARG A 95 -0.14 -55.16 23.65
C ARG A 95 0.44 -56.46 23.06
N PRO A 96 0.95 -56.44 21.82
CA PRO A 96 1.66 -57.57 21.24
C PRO A 96 2.95 -57.87 22.00
N VAL A 97 3.22 -59.16 22.27
CA VAL A 97 4.46 -59.63 22.86
C VAL A 97 5.34 -60.25 21.79
N PHE A 98 6.53 -59.70 21.59
CA PHE A 98 7.52 -60.22 20.64
C PHE A 98 8.35 -61.36 21.26
N LYS A 99 8.56 -62.43 20.50
CA LYS A 99 9.44 -63.54 20.88
C LYS A 99 10.15 -64.13 19.67
N GLU A 100 11.47 -63.97 19.63
CA GLU A 100 12.31 -64.49 18.56
C GLU A 100 13.02 -65.79 18.94
N THR A 101 13.21 -66.68 17.96
CA THR A 101 13.99 -67.92 18.09
C THR A 101 14.72 -68.21 16.77
N ARG A 102 15.77 -69.05 16.80
CA ARG A 102 16.53 -69.50 15.61
C ARG A 102 15.67 -70.14 14.49
N ALA A 103 14.44 -70.56 14.78
CA ALA A 103 13.54 -71.21 13.81
C ALA A 103 12.37 -70.33 13.34
N GLN A 104 11.98 -69.31 14.12
CA GLN A 104 10.76 -68.55 13.92
C GLN A 104 10.75 -67.24 14.72
N ILE A 105 10.08 -66.23 14.18
CA ILE A 105 9.67 -65.02 14.90
C ILE A 105 8.20 -65.22 15.30
N GLN A 106 7.85 -64.88 16.54
CA GLN A 106 6.50 -64.99 17.10
C GLN A 106 6.05 -63.64 17.65
N ILE A 107 4.80 -63.29 17.40
CA ILE A 107 4.13 -62.11 17.93
C ILE A 107 2.81 -62.60 18.54
N THR A 108 2.55 -62.33 19.82
CA THR A 108 1.43 -62.95 20.55
C THR A 108 0.70 -61.93 21.41
N VAL A 109 -0.62 -61.84 21.27
CA VAL A 109 -1.46 -61.00 22.14
C VAL A 109 -2.12 -61.89 23.20
N HIS A 110 -2.10 -61.42 24.44
CA HIS A 110 -2.57 -62.15 25.61
C HIS A 110 -3.60 -61.33 26.39
N SER A 111 -4.55 -62.00 27.04
CA SER A 111 -5.52 -61.33 27.91
C SER A 111 -4.83 -60.80 29.17
N SER A 112 -4.82 -59.47 29.28
CA SER A 112 -4.39 -58.68 30.44
C SER A 112 -5.51 -58.48 31.47
N VAL A 113 -6.77 -58.58 31.04
CA VAL A 113 -7.95 -58.39 31.89
C VAL A 113 -8.17 -59.61 32.79
N THR A 114 -8.62 -59.39 34.02
CA THR A 114 -9.15 -60.41 34.93
C THR A 114 -10.68 -60.31 35.06
N PRO A 115 -11.47 -60.76 34.08
CA PRO A 115 -12.82 -61.19 34.40
C PRO A 115 -12.68 -62.38 35.37
N ALA A 116 -13.47 -62.39 36.45
CA ALA A 116 -13.25 -63.23 37.65
C ALA A 116 -13.26 -64.77 37.44
N ASN A 117 -13.35 -65.26 36.19
CA ASN A 117 -13.33 -66.67 35.80
C ASN A 117 -12.42 -66.98 34.58
N ARG A 118 -11.50 -66.08 34.15
CA ARG A 118 -10.50 -66.39 33.10
C ARG A 118 -9.06 -66.30 33.60
N PRO A 119 -8.15 -67.21 33.17
CA PRO A 119 -6.75 -67.17 33.57
C PRO A 119 -5.99 -66.06 32.84
N THR A 120 -5.30 -65.20 33.60
CA THR A 120 -4.37 -64.20 33.08
C THR A 120 -3.37 -64.79 32.09
N GLY A 121 -3.16 -64.13 30.95
CA GLY A 121 -2.22 -64.59 29.94
C GLY A 121 -2.77 -65.65 28.99
N GLU A 122 -4.08 -65.87 28.90
CA GLU A 122 -4.70 -66.61 27.79
C GLU A 122 -4.30 -65.96 26.45
N LEU A 123 -3.86 -66.78 25.49
CA LEU A 123 -3.47 -66.32 24.15
C LEU A 123 -4.72 -66.02 23.32
N LEU A 124 -4.83 -64.79 22.81
CA LEU A 124 -5.98 -64.30 22.02
C LEU A 124 -5.76 -64.38 20.50
N GLY A 125 -4.49 -64.43 20.09
CA GLY A 125 -4.08 -64.61 18.70
C GLY A 125 -2.57 -64.52 18.54
N TYR A 126 -2.07 -64.91 17.38
CA TYR A 126 -0.64 -64.87 17.05
C TYR A 126 -0.36 -64.46 15.60
N ILE A 127 0.84 -63.93 15.38
CA ILE A 127 1.53 -63.90 14.09
C ILE A 127 2.81 -64.71 14.24
N ARG A 128 3.13 -65.54 13.25
CA ARG A 128 4.35 -66.37 13.22
C ARG A 128 5.00 -66.32 11.84
N PHE A 129 6.26 -65.95 11.78
CA PHE A 129 7.11 -66.16 10.61
C PHE A 129 8.00 -67.40 10.83
N ILE A 130 7.99 -68.35 9.89
CA ILE A 130 8.77 -69.60 9.96
C ILE A 130 9.98 -69.49 9.03
N ARG A 131 11.14 -69.17 9.60
CA ARG A 131 12.40 -68.85 8.88
C ARG A 131 12.74 -69.86 7.77
N ARG A 132 12.74 -71.16 8.09
CA ARG A 132 13.11 -72.24 7.15
C ARG A 132 12.10 -72.46 6.00
N ALA A 133 10.90 -71.89 6.09
CA ALA A 133 9.81 -72.17 5.16
C ALA A 133 9.27 -70.91 4.47
N GLY A 134 9.91 -69.75 4.65
CA GLY A 134 9.50 -68.48 4.03
C GLY A 134 8.01 -68.19 4.11
N THR A 135 7.40 -68.43 5.28
CA THR A 135 5.95 -68.39 5.46
C THR A 135 5.54 -67.60 6.69
N VAL A 136 4.55 -66.74 6.51
CA VAL A 136 3.90 -65.95 7.57
C VAL A 136 2.51 -66.53 7.83
N GLU A 137 2.19 -66.72 9.10
CA GLU A 137 0.89 -67.18 9.56
C GLU A 137 0.32 -66.18 10.57
N LEU A 138 -0.80 -65.53 10.23
CA LEU A 138 -1.62 -64.78 11.16
C LEU A 138 -2.78 -65.68 11.65
N ALA A 139 -3.19 -65.52 12.91
CA ALA A 139 -4.34 -66.20 13.48
C ALA A 139 -4.97 -65.36 14.59
N ASN A 140 -6.23 -64.98 14.42
CA ASN A 140 -7.07 -64.32 15.42
C ASN A 140 -8.16 -65.31 15.87
N PHE A 141 -8.31 -65.47 17.18
CA PHE A 141 -9.20 -66.49 17.74
C PHE A 141 -10.62 -65.97 17.97
N GLN A 142 -11.60 -66.88 18.01
CA GLN A 142 -13.02 -66.59 18.22
C GLN A 142 -13.61 -65.66 17.14
N ALA A 143 -13.28 -65.92 15.87
CA ALA A 143 -13.65 -65.10 14.73
C ALA A 143 -14.11 -65.95 13.53
N GLU A 144 -14.98 -65.38 12.69
CA GLU A 144 -15.59 -66.04 11.53
C GLU A 144 -15.37 -65.28 10.21
N LEU A 145 -15.57 -65.96 9.08
CA LEU A 145 -15.76 -65.36 7.75
C LEU A 145 -17.00 -65.98 7.08
N ARG A 146 -17.88 -65.14 6.52
CA ARG A 146 -19.10 -65.52 5.78
C ARG A 146 -18.92 -65.28 4.28
N ARG A 147 -19.73 -65.93 3.44
CA ARG A 147 -19.68 -65.76 1.97
C ARG A 147 -19.78 -64.27 1.58
N SER A 148 -20.69 -63.55 2.24
CA SER A 148 -20.93 -62.11 2.08
C SER A 148 -19.70 -61.22 2.34
N ASN A 149 -18.68 -61.68 3.08
CA ASN A 149 -17.43 -60.94 3.24
C ASN A 149 -16.57 -60.92 1.96
N LEU A 150 -16.84 -61.75 0.95
CA LEU A 150 -16.17 -61.65 -0.36
C LEU A 150 -16.71 -60.49 -1.20
N GLY A 151 -17.98 -60.12 -1.03
CA GLY A 151 -18.59 -58.95 -1.69
C GLY A 151 -17.88 -57.64 -1.33
N LEU A 152 -17.80 -56.70 -2.27
CA LEU A 152 -17.15 -55.41 -2.05
C LEU A 152 -17.96 -54.52 -1.08
N GLY A 153 -17.29 -53.66 -0.32
CA GLY A 153 -17.91 -52.74 0.64
C GLY A 153 -18.42 -53.35 1.96
N ASN A 154 -18.79 -54.65 1.99
CA ASN A 154 -19.42 -55.25 3.17
C ASN A 154 -18.45 -55.37 4.37
N SER A 155 -18.77 -54.71 5.49
CA SER A 155 -17.95 -54.69 6.71
C SER A 155 -18.78 -54.62 7.99
N THR A 156 -18.51 -55.52 8.92
CA THR A 156 -19.09 -55.54 10.28
C THR A 156 -18.52 -54.46 11.22
N LYS A 157 -17.65 -53.58 10.71
CA LYS A 157 -16.90 -52.57 11.48
C LYS A 157 -17.40 -51.13 11.26
N VAL A 158 -18.36 -50.91 10.35
CA VAL A 158 -18.89 -49.57 10.07
C VAL A 158 -19.53 -48.99 11.32
N GLY A 159 -19.14 -47.76 11.68
CA GLY A 159 -19.68 -47.05 12.85
C GLY A 159 -19.10 -47.45 14.20
N ASN A 160 -18.06 -48.29 14.25
CA ASN A 160 -17.31 -48.53 15.49
C ASN A 160 -15.98 -47.73 15.49
N ASP A 161 -15.96 -46.61 16.21
CA ASP A 161 -14.82 -45.71 16.29
C ASP A 161 -13.66 -46.23 17.16
N GLU A 162 -13.78 -47.39 17.82
CA GLU A 162 -12.65 -48.08 18.46
C GLU A 162 -11.81 -48.88 17.45
N LEU A 163 -12.41 -49.29 16.32
CA LEU A 163 -11.76 -50.10 15.28
C LEU A 163 -11.12 -49.21 14.20
N ALA A 164 -10.09 -49.74 13.52
CA ALA A 164 -9.38 -48.97 12.51
C ALA A 164 -9.96 -49.11 11.09
N GLY A 165 -10.57 -50.25 10.75
CA GLY A 165 -11.05 -50.52 9.39
C GLY A 165 -12.55 -50.40 9.21
N CYS A 166 -13.03 -49.78 8.12
CA CYS A 166 -14.47 -49.63 7.84
C CYS A 166 -14.93 -50.00 6.41
N HIS A 167 -14.04 -50.11 5.42
CA HIS A 167 -14.43 -50.24 4.00
C HIS A 167 -14.73 -51.68 3.49
N GLY A 168 -14.58 -52.71 4.33
CA GLY A 168 -14.93 -54.10 3.97
C GLY A 168 -14.02 -54.80 2.93
N GLU A 169 -13.01 -54.11 2.40
CA GLU A 169 -12.19 -54.62 1.27
C GLU A 169 -10.76 -55.03 1.64
N GLY A 170 -10.21 -54.58 2.78
CA GLY A 170 -8.78 -54.69 3.12
C GLY A 170 -8.16 -56.08 2.96
N PHE A 171 -8.78 -57.15 3.48
CA PHE A 171 -8.20 -58.50 3.36
C PHE A 171 -8.21 -59.05 1.91
N LYS A 172 -9.12 -58.56 1.06
CA LYS A 172 -9.18 -58.90 -0.37
C LYS A 172 -8.11 -58.13 -1.16
N LEU A 173 -7.86 -56.86 -0.79
CA LEU A 173 -6.72 -56.09 -1.31
C LEU A 173 -5.39 -56.72 -0.91
N ALA A 174 -5.24 -57.19 0.33
CA ALA A 174 -4.05 -57.92 0.75
C ALA A 174 -3.84 -59.21 -0.06
N ALA A 175 -4.91 -59.99 -0.26
CA ALA A 175 -4.85 -61.18 -1.10
C ALA A 175 -4.49 -60.84 -2.56
N LEU A 176 -5.06 -59.77 -3.13
CA LEU A 176 -4.73 -59.28 -4.46
C LEU A 176 -3.23 -58.99 -4.60
N VAL A 177 -2.71 -58.15 -3.70
CA VAL A 177 -1.32 -57.67 -3.75
C VAL A 177 -0.33 -58.80 -3.50
N LEU A 178 -0.59 -59.67 -2.52
CA LEU A 178 0.29 -60.82 -2.24
C LEU A 178 0.27 -61.88 -3.37
N ARG A 179 -0.86 -62.08 -4.06
CA ARG A 179 -0.88 -62.92 -5.29
C ARG A 179 -0.20 -62.23 -6.47
N ARG A 180 -0.30 -60.90 -6.60
CA ARG A 180 0.44 -60.09 -7.61
C ARG A 180 1.96 -60.17 -7.40
N LEU A 181 2.41 -60.19 -6.15
CA LEU A 181 3.80 -60.41 -5.74
C LEU A 181 4.22 -61.90 -5.75
N GLY A 182 3.37 -62.80 -6.25
CA GLY A 182 3.71 -64.21 -6.44
C GLY A 182 3.69 -65.08 -5.17
N HIS A 183 3.44 -64.56 -3.97
CA HIS A 183 3.21 -65.43 -2.80
C HIS A 183 1.88 -66.18 -2.94
N SER A 184 1.78 -67.39 -2.40
CA SER A 184 0.49 -68.08 -2.23
C SER A 184 -0.24 -67.53 -1.00
N VAL A 185 -1.56 -67.39 -1.08
CA VAL A 185 -2.40 -66.81 -0.02
C VAL A 185 -3.58 -67.74 0.27
N LYS A 186 -3.60 -68.31 1.49
CA LYS A 186 -4.61 -69.27 1.93
C LYS A 186 -5.17 -68.87 3.28
N PHE A 187 -6.46 -68.59 3.33
CA PHE A 187 -7.23 -68.39 4.55
C PHE A 187 -7.88 -69.73 4.97
N ALA A 188 -8.07 -69.89 6.27
CA ALA A 188 -8.76 -71.02 6.90
C ALA A 188 -9.68 -70.47 7.99
N ALA A 189 -10.99 -70.60 7.79
CA ALA A 189 -12.04 -70.03 8.64
C ALA A 189 -13.38 -70.70 8.34
N SER A 190 -14.29 -70.74 9.33
CA SER A 190 -15.67 -71.24 9.16
C SER A 190 -15.75 -72.65 8.55
N GLU A 191 -14.82 -73.52 8.93
CA GLU A 191 -14.62 -74.90 8.42
C GLU A 191 -14.19 -75.01 6.94
N PHE A 192 -14.02 -73.89 6.24
CA PHE A 192 -13.58 -73.84 4.85
C PHE A 192 -12.11 -73.41 4.71
N TYR A 193 -11.48 -73.89 3.64
CA TYR A 193 -10.26 -73.31 3.09
C TYR A 193 -10.62 -72.36 1.94
N TRP A 194 -10.06 -71.16 2.02
CA TRP A 194 -10.33 -70.03 1.16
C TRP A 194 -9.01 -69.71 0.43
N ASN A 195 -8.88 -70.16 -0.81
CA ASN A 195 -7.61 -70.17 -1.53
C ASN A 195 -7.66 -69.07 -2.60
N PHE A 196 -6.85 -68.02 -2.46
CA PHE A 196 -6.89 -66.90 -3.39
C PHE A 196 -6.01 -67.16 -4.61
N GLY A 197 -6.50 -66.83 -5.79
CA GLY A 197 -5.82 -67.04 -7.06
C GLY A 197 -6.17 -65.98 -8.10
N LEU A 198 -5.43 -65.98 -9.20
CA LEU A 198 -5.64 -65.10 -10.33
C LEU A 198 -6.09 -65.90 -11.55
N ARG A 199 -7.14 -65.42 -12.26
CA ARG A 199 -7.77 -66.11 -13.40
C ARG A 199 -8.01 -65.16 -14.59
N GLY A 200 -8.56 -65.71 -15.67
CA GLY A 200 -8.69 -65.06 -16.97
C GLY A 200 -7.44 -65.23 -17.83
N LEU A 201 -7.54 -64.93 -19.13
CA LEU A 201 -6.46 -65.05 -20.13
C LEU A 201 -5.12 -64.48 -19.65
N TYR A 202 -5.14 -63.28 -19.07
CA TYR A 202 -3.95 -62.56 -18.59
C TYR A 202 -3.64 -62.78 -17.10
N ARG A 203 -4.34 -63.71 -16.43
CA ARG A 203 -4.28 -63.92 -14.96
C ARG A 203 -4.40 -62.62 -14.15
N THR A 204 -5.36 -61.78 -14.51
CA THR A 204 -5.59 -60.47 -13.87
C THR A 204 -6.65 -60.51 -12.77
N ASN A 205 -7.60 -61.43 -12.80
CA ASN A 205 -8.82 -61.32 -11.99
C ASN A 205 -8.72 -62.15 -10.70
N LEU A 206 -8.90 -61.52 -9.54
CA LEU A 206 -8.82 -62.20 -8.24
C LEU A 206 -10.09 -63.00 -7.96
N TYR A 207 -9.91 -64.28 -7.67
CA TYR A 207 -10.95 -65.19 -7.19
C TYR A 207 -10.52 -65.90 -5.90
N CYS A 208 -11.51 -66.39 -5.15
CA CYS A 208 -11.32 -67.25 -3.99
C CYS A 208 -11.94 -68.62 -4.28
N HIS A 209 -11.13 -69.68 -4.29
CA HIS A 209 -11.62 -71.06 -4.31
C HIS A 209 -12.02 -71.49 -2.89
N LEU A 210 -13.33 -71.60 -2.65
CA LEU A 210 -13.92 -72.16 -1.43
C LEU A 210 -13.92 -73.68 -1.49
N SER A 211 -13.30 -74.30 -0.49
CA SER A 211 -13.19 -75.76 -0.36
C SER A 211 -13.42 -76.18 1.09
N PRO A 212 -14.48 -76.94 1.42
CA PRO A 212 -14.73 -77.38 2.79
C PRO A 212 -13.61 -78.30 3.28
N ALA A 213 -13.23 -78.18 4.56
CA ALA A 213 -12.39 -79.18 5.19
C ALA A 213 -13.19 -80.48 5.39
N LYS A 214 -12.54 -81.64 5.22
CA LYS A 214 -13.20 -82.96 5.41
C LYS A 214 -13.87 -83.03 6.80
N PRO A 215 -15.19 -83.23 6.94
CA PRO A 215 -15.89 -83.16 8.22
C PRO A 215 -15.28 -84.06 9.30
N GLU A 216 -15.03 -85.34 8.97
CA GLU A 216 -14.32 -86.31 9.82
C GLU A 216 -13.03 -85.75 10.46
N LYS A 217 -12.28 -84.96 9.69
CA LYS A 217 -11.01 -84.36 10.13
C LYS A 217 -11.26 -83.16 11.03
N VAL A 218 -12.29 -82.35 10.75
CA VAL A 218 -12.70 -81.24 11.60
C VAL A 218 -13.22 -81.77 12.94
N GLU A 219 -14.14 -82.73 12.92
CA GLU A 219 -14.69 -83.40 14.11
C GLU A 219 -13.60 -84.07 14.95
N LYS A 220 -12.69 -84.84 14.33
CA LYS A 220 -11.55 -85.46 15.02
C LYS A 220 -10.61 -84.42 15.64
N MET A 221 -10.49 -83.23 15.05
CA MET A 221 -9.76 -82.11 15.64
C MET A 221 -10.56 -81.40 16.75
N LYS A 222 -11.88 -81.22 16.62
CA LYS A 222 -12.79 -80.69 17.66
C LYS A 222 -12.78 -81.59 18.90
N ALA A 223 -13.00 -82.89 18.73
CA ALA A 223 -12.99 -83.88 19.80
C ALA A 223 -11.63 -83.95 20.51
N LYS A 224 -10.52 -83.96 19.75
CA LYS A 224 -9.18 -83.86 20.36
C LYS A 224 -8.99 -82.54 21.11
N TYR A 225 -9.46 -81.42 20.56
CA TYR A 225 -9.31 -80.11 21.20
C TYR A 225 -10.13 -80.00 22.49
N ALA A 226 -11.36 -80.53 22.51
CA ALA A 226 -12.17 -80.63 23.72
C ALA A 226 -11.47 -81.47 24.80
N LEU A 227 -10.91 -82.64 24.43
CA LEU A 227 -10.11 -83.46 25.34
C LEU A 227 -8.83 -82.75 25.82
N ASP A 228 -8.15 -82.01 24.94
CA ASP A 228 -6.99 -81.19 25.33
C ASP A 228 -7.40 -80.05 26.29
N ARG A 229 -8.58 -79.42 26.10
CA ARG A 229 -9.15 -78.36 26.97
C ARG A 229 -9.49 -78.84 28.39
N THR A 230 -9.82 -80.11 28.58
CA THR A 230 -10.10 -80.66 29.94
C THR A 230 -8.84 -80.90 30.79
N LYS A 231 -7.64 -80.79 30.21
CA LYS A 231 -6.39 -81.07 30.93
C LYS A 231 -6.04 -79.94 31.90
N PRO A 232 -5.63 -80.24 33.15
CA PRO A 232 -5.17 -79.23 34.08
C PRO A 232 -3.96 -78.48 33.49
N LYS A 233 -3.93 -77.15 33.67
CA LYS A 233 -2.94 -76.24 33.05
C LYS A 233 -2.98 -76.19 31.51
N PHE A 234 -4.09 -76.56 30.87
CA PHE A 234 -4.32 -76.27 29.45
C PHE A 234 -4.07 -74.79 29.14
N LYS A 235 -3.37 -74.51 28.05
CA LYS A 235 -3.21 -73.17 27.47
C LYS A 235 -3.38 -73.28 25.96
N ARG A 236 -4.06 -72.30 25.36
CA ARG A 236 -4.19 -72.19 23.89
C ARG A 236 -2.80 -71.98 23.28
N THR A 237 -2.50 -72.74 22.23
CA THR A 237 -1.15 -72.81 21.61
C THR A 237 -1.07 -72.01 20.31
N LEU A 238 0.13 -71.90 19.73
CA LEU A 238 0.36 -71.29 18.40
C LEU A 238 -0.14 -72.19 17.25
N LYS A 239 -1.43 -72.48 17.27
CA LYS A 239 -2.16 -73.32 16.32
C LYS A 239 -3.60 -72.81 16.24
N SER A 240 -4.05 -72.48 15.03
CA SER A 240 -5.42 -72.11 14.72
C SER A 240 -6.35 -73.32 14.56
N HIS A 241 -7.63 -73.08 14.83
CA HIS A 241 -8.73 -74.04 14.83
C HIS A 241 -9.80 -73.58 13.84
N ILE A 242 -9.84 -74.20 12.66
CA ILE A 242 -10.60 -73.76 11.46
C ILE A 242 -12.12 -73.57 11.67
N TRP A 243 -12.68 -74.05 12.78
CA TRP A 243 -14.10 -73.94 13.14
C TRP A 243 -14.43 -72.79 14.12
N GLU A 244 -13.42 -72.14 14.69
CA GLU A 244 -13.58 -71.05 15.68
C GLU A 244 -12.54 -69.92 15.54
N ASP A 245 -11.54 -70.06 14.68
CA ASP A 245 -10.50 -69.07 14.41
C ASP A 245 -10.45 -68.72 12.92
N VAL A 246 -10.09 -67.47 12.61
CA VAL A 246 -9.60 -67.10 11.28
C VAL A 246 -8.07 -67.21 11.27
N SER A 247 -7.51 -67.84 10.24
CA SER A 247 -6.06 -67.91 10.06
C SER A 247 -5.65 -67.71 8.61
N VAL A 248 -4.66 -66.86 8.39
CA VAL A 248 -4.12 -66.47 7.08
C VAL A 248 -2.70 -67.01 6.94
N LYS A 249 -2.39 -67.66 5.81
CA LYS A 249 -1.05 -68.15 5.51
C LYS A 249 -0.56 -67.58 4.18
N ILE A 250 0.64 -67.02 4.23
CA ILE A 250 1.32 -66.29 3.15
C ILE A 250 2.67 -66.97 2.91
N GLY A 251 3.07 -67.12 1.64
CA GLY A 251 4.38 -67.64 1.22
C GLY A 251 4.25 -68.78 0.23
N LYS A 252 5.18 -69.73 0.26
CA LYS A 252 5.18 -70.86 -0.68
C LYS A 252 4.27 -72.00 -0.25
N ALA A 253 3.24 -72.27 -1.04
CA ALA A 253 2.39 -73.44 -0.86
C ALA A 253 3.06 -74.71 -1.44
N LYS A 254 2.78 -75.88 -0.83
CA LYS A 254 3.33 -77.16 -1.29
C LYS A 254 2.74 -77.53 -2.65
N GLY A 255 3.58 -77.57 -3.69
CA GLY A 255 3.18 -77.94 -5.05
C GLY A 255 2.57 -76.79 -5.87
N ASP A 256 2.72 -75.54 -5.42
CA ASP A 256 2.21 -74.33 -6.09
C ASP A 256 3.36 -73.32 -6.28
N TYR A 257 3.23 -72.44 -7.28
CA TYR A 257 4.26 -71.50 -7.74
C TYR A 257 4.41 -70.27 -6.81
N GLY A 258 4.36 -70.48 -5.49
CA GLY A 258 4.42 -69.43 -4.49
C GLY A 258 5.86 -68.99 -4.15
N LEU A 259 6.12 -67.67 -4.08
CA LEU A 259 7.36 -67.14 -3.52
C LEU A 259 7.41 -67.25 -1.99
N GLU A 260 8.60 -67.54 -1.48
CA GLU A 260 8.94 -67.56 -0.05
C GLU A 260 9.12 -66.13 0.45
N VAL A 261 8.43 -65.76 1.54
CA VAL A 261 8.61 -64.46 2.21
C VAL A 261 9.98 -64.46 2.91
N SER A 262 10.81 -63.46 2.65
CA SER A 262 12.12 -63.33 3.31
C SER A 262 12.00 -62.74 4.71
N GLU A 263 13.05 -62.87 5.53
CA GLU A 263 13.03 -62.28 6.87
C GLU A 263 13.05 -60.75 6.84
N ASP A 264 13.89 -60.16 5.98
CA ASP A 264 14.03 -58.71 5.88
C ASP A 264 12.77 -58.06 5.32
N GLU A 265 12.09 -58.74 4.40
CA GLU A 265 10.75 -58.42 3.93
C GLU A 265 9.72 -58.49 5.08
N PHE A 266 9.65 -59.60 5.82
CA PHE A 266 8.74 -59.70 6.97
C PHE A 266 9.03 -58.62 8.03
N ARG A 267 10.30 -58.28 8.29
CA ARG A 267 10.69 -57.20 9.20
C ARG A 267 10.29 -55.82 8.66
N SER A 268 10.46 -55.57 7.36
CA SER A 268 9.95 -54.36 6.69
C SER A 268 8.43 -54.21 6.85
N TRP A 269 7.69 -55.32 6.78
CA TRP A 269 6.23 -55.30 6.98
C TRP A 269 5.81 -54.96 8.42
N LEU A 270 6.65 -55.17 9.44
CA LEU A 270 6.31 -54.81 10.83
C LEU A 270 6.15 -53.30 11.04
N THR A 271 6.88 -52.49 10.26
CA THR A 271 6.93 -51.02 10.39
C THR A 271 5.60 -50.28 10.13
N VAL A 272 4.56 -51.01 9.74
CA VAL A 272 3.19 -50.51 9.53
C VAL A 272 2.44 -50.22 10.83
N SER A 273 2.95 -50.64 11.98
CA SER A 273 2.30 -50.43 13.27
C SER A 273 3.30 -50.11 14.38
N VAL A 274 2.96 -49.13 15.22
CA VAL A 274 3.72 -48.79 16.43
C VAL A 274 3.54 -49.85 17.53
N ASP A 275 2.52 -50.72 17.41
CA ASP A 275 2.36 -51.90 18.27
C ASP A 275 3.35 -53.03 17.89
N LEU A 276 4.08 -52.90 16.77
CA LEU A 276 5.03 -53.89 16.23
C LEU A 276 6.47 -53.37 16.16
N ASP A 277 6.68 -52.12 15.73
CA ASP A 277 7.92 -51.34 15.89
C ASP A 277 7.66 -50.27 16.96
N SER A 278 7.79 -50.66 18.23
CA SER A 278 7.48 -49.76 19.35
C SER A 278 8.67 -48.88 19.75
N PRO A 279 8.44 -47.59 20.11
CA PRO A 279 9.38 -46.78 20.86
C PRO A 279 9.55 -47.30 22.31
N SER A 280 10.59 -46.84 23.00
CA SER A 280 10.70 -47.06 24.46
C SER A 280 9.55 -46.35 25.19
N SER A 281 9.06 -46.92 26.30
CA SER A 281 8.00 -46.33 27.14
C SER A 281 8.30 -44.90 27.56
N ASP A 282 9.57 -44.62 27.85
CA ASP A 282 10.02 -43.36 28.42
C ASP A 282 9.98 -42.23 27.36
N ASN A 283 9.95 -42.62 26.09
CA ASN A 283 9.82 -41.77 24.91
C ASN A 283 8.36 -41.61 24.45
N VAL A 284 7.36 -42.04 25.25
CA VAL A 284 5.94 -41.93 24.89
C VAL A 284 5.17 -41.20 25.99
N VAL A 285 4.54 -40.08 25.63
CA VAL A 285 3.63 -39.32 26.50
C VAL A 285 2.21 -39.67 26.11
N GLN A 286 1.57 -40.54 26.88
CA GLN A 286 0.18 -40.95 26.64
C GLN A 286 -0.79 -39.85 27.10
N THR A 287 -1.70 -39.44 26.22
CA THR A 287 -2.77 -38.46 26.50
C THR A 287 -4.14 -39.09 26.19
N LEU A 288 -5.25 -38.39 26.45
CA LEU A 288 -6.59 -38.87 26.10
C LEU A 288 -6.83 -38.84 24.57
N SER A 289 -6.27 -37.85 23.88
CA SER A 289 -6.45 -37.65 22.43
C SER A 289 -5.50 -38.50 21.56
N GLY A 290 -4.38 -38.94 22.13
CA GLY A 290 -3.39 -39.79 21.47
C GLY A 290 -2.07 -39.89 22.26
N ASP A 291 -1.03 -40.47 21.67
CA ASP A 291 0.31 -40.50 22.25
C ASP A 291 1.26 -39.60 21.47
N LEU A 292 2.06 -38.78 22.18
CA LEU A 292 3.20 -38.04 21.64
C LEU A 292 4.46 -38.92 21.76
N ILE A 293 5.19 -39.10 20.66
CA ILE A 293 6.37 -39.97 20.56
C ILE A 293 7.62 -39.11 20.38
N LEU A 294 8.49 -39.15 21.40
CA LEU A 294 9.75 -38.41 21.51
C LEU A 294 10.94 -39.17 20.90
N ASP A 295 10.76 -40.46 20.58
CA ASP A 295 11.77 -41.30 19.93
C ASP A 295 11.99 -40.80 18.48
N THR A 296 13.18 -40.28 18.20
CA THR A 296 13.51 -39.62 16.92
C THR A 296 13.40 -40.54 15.71
N ARG A 297 13.35 -41.87 15.89
CA ARG A 297 13.04 -42.83 14.81
C ARG A 297 11.63 -42.59 14.23
N PHE A 298 10.72 -42.01 15.01
CA PHE A 298 9.31 -41.79 14.68
C PHE A 298 8.98 -40.32 14.36
N ALA A 299 9.96 -39.41 14.40
CA ALA A 299 9.78 -38.04 13.91
C ALA A 299 9.24 -38.06 12.47
N GLY A 300 8.23 -37.24 12.18
CA GLY A 300 7.56 -37.23 10.88
C GLY A 300 6.58 -38.40 10.64
N ARG A 301 6.35 -39.30 11.61
CA ARG A 301 5.41 -40.42 11.46
C ARG A 301 4.12 -40.19 12.25
N ILE A 302 2.99 -40.26 11.55
CA ILE A 302 1.65 -40.29 12.13
C ILE A 302 1.07 -41.70 12.06
N TYR A 303 0.49 -42.12 13.18
CA TYR A 303 -0.24 -43.36 13.36
C TYR A 303 -1.67 -43.03 13.81
N LEU A 304 -2.64 -43.86 13.44
CA LEU A 304 -4.03 -43.82 13.90
C LEU A 304 -4.39 -45.19 14.46
N LYS A 305 -4.81 -45.23 15.74
CA LYS A 305 -5.15 -46.47 16.46
C LYS A 305 -4.02 -47.52 16.39
N GLY A 306 -2.77 -47.05 16.35
CA GLY A 306 -1.54 -47.83 16.21
C GLY A 306 -1.08 -48.14 14.79
N LEU A 307 -1.88 -47.88 13.74
CA LEU A 307 -1.54 -48.14 12.33
C LEU A 307 -0.92 -46.90 11.68
N ARG A 308 0.19 -47.06 10.96
CA ARG A 308 0.87 -45.97 10.26
C ARG A 308 0.05 -45.46 9.08
N ILE A 309 -0.09 -44.13 8.97
CA ILE A 309 -0.61 -43.48 7.77
C ILE A 309 0.58 -43.04 6.91
N GLU A 310 0.61 -43.43 5.64
CA GLU A 310 1.68 -43.05 4.71
C GLU A 310 1.15 -42.04 3.68
N GLY A 311 1.62 -40.78 3.77
CA GLY A 311 1.14 -39.67 2.93
C GLY A 311 0.98 -38.32 3.64
N HIS A 312 1.11 -38.28 4.98
CA HIS A 312 1.18 -37.02 5.73
C HIS A 312 2.48 -36.26 5.43
N SER A 313 2.46 -34.95 5.60
CA SER A 313 3.51 -34.02 5.18
C SER A 313 4.82 -34.18 5.97
N THR A 314 5.95 -34.10 5.25
CA THR A 314 7.28 -33.92 5.85
C THR A 314 7.35 -32.56 6.54
N GLY A 315 7.44 -32.56 7.87
CA GLY A 315 7.52 -31.32 8.66
C GLY A 315 7.35 -31.52 10.16
N TYR A 316 6.59 -32.55 10.58
CA TYR A 316 6.42 -32.90 11.99
C TYR A 316 7.77 -33.24 12.66
N MET A 317 8.09 -32.53 13.74
CA MET A 317 9.31 -32.68 14.53
C MET A 317 9.27 -33.92 15.44
N PHE A 318 8.08 -34.36 15.83
CA PHE A 318 7.84 -35.52 16.67
C PHE A 318 7.01 -36.60 15.94
N GLY A 319 6.84 -37.77 16.57
CA GLY A 319 5.90 -38.80 16.11
C GLY A 319 4.59 -38.74 16.89
N TYR A 320 3.49 -39.18 16.29
CA TYR A 320 2.16 -39.11 16.93
C TYR A 320 1.34 -40.38 16.67
N ASN A 321 0.59 -40.84 17.67
CA ASN A 321 -0.39 -41.92 17.56
C ASN A 321 -1.76 -41.42 18.01
N PHE A 322 -2.65 -41.09 17.06
CA PHE A 322 -3.98 -40.57 17.35
C PHE A 322 -4.91 -41.68 17.85
N ALA A 323 -5.65 -41.42 18.93
CA ALA A 323 -6.60 -42.38 19.51
C ALA A 323 -7.94 -42.42 18.74
N CYS A 324 -8.35 -41.28 18.20
CA CYS A 324 -9.53 -41.10 17.36
C CYS A 324 -9.12 -40.51 15.99
N GLY A 325 -10.08 -40.40 15.07
CA GLY A 325 -9.85 -39.91 13.70
C GLY A 325 -10.35 -40.89 12.63
N SER A 326 -10.59 -40.37 11.43
CA SER A 326 -11.05 -41.13 10.27
C SER A 326 -10.18 -40.90 9.03
N ILE A 327 -9.86 -41.96 8.29
CA ILE A 327 -9.01 -41.91 7.08
C ILE A 327 -9.82 -42.09 5.79
N GLY A 328 -9.24 -41.61 4.69
CA GLY A 328 -9.74 -41.89 3.34
C GLY A 328 -9.55 -43.35 2.93
N ARG A 329 -10.22 -43.75 1.84
CA ARG A 329 -10.14 -45.12 1.29
C ARG A 329 -8.71 -45.52 0.93
N ASP A 330 -7.90 -44.56 0.52
CA ASP A 330 -6.50 -44.76 0.13
C ASP A 330 -5.52 -44.80 1.32
N ARG A 331 -6.00 -44.48 2.54
CA ARG A 331 -5.24 -44.51 3.82
C ARG A 331 -3.99 -43.60 3.82
N THR A 332 -4.04 -42.50 3.09
CA THR A 332 -2.91 -41.55 2.93
C THR A 332 -2.98 -40.33 3.86
N HIS A 333 -4.19 -39.86 4.18
CA HIS A 333 -4.46 -38.72 5.05
C HIS A 333 -5.70 -38.95 5.92
N LEU A 334 -5.79 -38.23 7.04
CA LEU A 334 -7.05 -38.03 7.77
C LEU A 334 -8.05 -37.28 6.88
N ARG A 335 -9.35 -37.51 7.07
CA ARG A 335 -10.40 -36.86 6.26
C ARG A 335 -10.50 -35.36 6.49
N HIS A 336 -10.10 -34.88 7.66
CA HIS A 336 -10.32 -33.50 8.09
C HIS A 336 -9.06 -32.93 8.76
N GLN A 337 -8.38 -32.01 8.07
CA GLN A 337 -7.17 -31.33 8.58
C GLN A 337 -7.43 -30.53 9.89
N LEU A 338 -8.68 -30.10 10.11
CA LEU A 338 -9.11 -29.49 11.37
C LEU A 338 -9.16 -30.49 12.53
N GLU A 339 -9.58 -31.73 12.28
CA GLU A 339 -9.61 -32.84 13.25
C GLU A 339 -8.17 -33.21 13.65
N GLU A 340 -7.27 -33.34 12.66
CA GLU A 340 -5.82 -33.54 12.88
C GLU A 340 -5.24 -32.42 13.78
N THR A 341 -5.52 -31.16 13.44
CA THR A 341 -5.05 -29.99 14.21
C THR A 341 -5.58 -29.98 15.65
N GLU A 342 -6.83 -30.40 15.87
CA GLU A 342 -7.42 -30.46 17.21
C GLU A 342 -6.90 -31.62 18.03
N ILE A 343 -6.68 -32.79 17.43
CA ILE A 343 -6.05 -33.93 18.12
C ILE A 343 -4.62 -33.56 18.53
N LEU A 344 -3.84 -32.93 17.64
CA LEU A 344 -2.47 -32.46 17.93
C LEU A 344 -2.43 -31.39 19.02
N ALA A 345 -3.31 -30.40 18.96
CA ALA A 345 -3.39 -29.36 19.99
C ALA A 345 -3.76 -29.93 21.36
N ASN A 346 -4.73 -30.86 21.41
CA ASN A 346 -5.14 -31.53 22.63
C ASN A 346 -4.03 -32.44 23.19
N ILE A 347 -3.25 -33.13 22.34
CA ILE A 347 -2.08 -33.91 22.76
C ILE A 347 -1.04 -32.99 23.42
N TRP A 348 -0.71 -31.85 22.82
CA TRP A 348 0.26 -30.91 23.40
C TRP A 348 -0.25 -30.21 24.66
N ASP A 349 -1.52 -29.80 24.71
CA ASP A 349 -2.15 -29.20 25.90
C ASP A 349 -2.10 -30.17 27.10
N GLN A 350 -2.50 -31.43 26.87
CA GLN A 350 -2.46 -32.47 27.89
C GLN A 350 -1.02 -32.86 28.29
N ALA A 351 -0.08 -32.86 27.33
CA ALA A 351 1.34 -33.09 27.60
C ALA A 351 1.95 -31.98 28.47
N ILE A 352 1.66 -30.70 28.19
CA ILE A 352 2.08 -29.55 29.00
C ILE A 352 1.48 -29.62 30.41
N GLN A 353 0.21 -30.01 30.54
CA GLN A 353 -0.47 -30.18 31.83
C GLN A 353 0.11 -31.30 32.71
N THR A 354 0.95 -32.19 32.19
CA THR A 354 1.74 -33.13 33.03
C THR A 354 2.81 -32.42 33.87
N GLN A 355 3.08 -31.13 33.61
CA GLN A 355 4.08 -30.29 34.28
C GLN A 355 5.53 -30.81 34.17
N ARG A 356 5.79 -31.74 33.24
CA ARG A 356 7.14 -32.20 32.89
C ARG A 356 7.97 -31.07 32.28
N PRO A 357 9.06 -30.61 32.92
CA PRO A 357 9.85 -29.48 32.42
C PRO A 357 10.43 -29.72 31.02
N ASP A 358 10.81 -30.97 30.72
CA ASP A 358 11.36 -31.36 29.42
C ASP A 358 10.35 -31.24 28.27
N LEU A 359 9.05 -31.47 28.53
CA LEU A 359 7.99 -31.30 27.54
C LEU A 359 7.66 -29.82 27.32
N ILE A 360 7.64 -29.02 28.39
CA ILE A 360 7.41 -27.58 28.32
C ILE A 360 8.58 -26.89 27.59
N ASP A 361 9.83 -27.25 27.91
CA ASP A 361 11.01 -26.74 27.22
C ASP A 361 11.05 -27.18 25.75
N ALA A 362 10.63 -28.41 25.43
CA ALA A 362 10.48 -28.87 24.04
C ALA A 362 9.44 -28.05 23.27
N TYR A 363 8.29 -27.74 23.86
CA TYR A 363 7.25 -26.94 23.21
C TYR A 363 7.67 -25.46 23.06
N ILE A 364 8.29 -24.86 24.08
CA ILE A 364 8.91 -23.53 23.98
C ILE A 364 9.97 -23.51 22.87
N LYS A 365 10.75 -24.59 22.73
CA LYS A 365 11.74 -24.72 21.65
C LYS A 365 11.09 -24.82 20.27
N LEU A 366 9.96 -25.51 20.11
CA LEU A 366 9.21 -25.51 18.85
C LEU A 366 8.71 -24.09 18.51
N LEU A 367 8.08 -23.41 19.46
CA LEU A 367 7.60 -22.02 19.27
C LEU A 367 8.73 -21.01 18.97
N ARG A 368 9.97 -21.30 19.36
CA ARG A 368 11.13 -20.42 19.14
C ARG A 368 11.94 -20.77 17.89
N ASP A 369 12.25 -22.05 17.68
CA ASP A 369 13.18 -22.50 16.64
C ASP A 369 12.47 -23.01 15.36
N LYS A 370 11.14 -23.21 15.43
CA LYS A 370 10.30 -23.91 14.42
C LYS A 370 8.84 -23.43 14.40
N GLU A 371 8.55 -22.11 14.43
CA GLU A 371 7.15 -21.65 14.49
C GLU A 371 6.27 -22.07 13.29
N ASP A 372 6.87 -22.36 12.13
CA ASP A 372 6.18 -22.90 10.94
C ASP A 372 5.92 -24.42 10.96
N CYS A 373 6.47 -25.19 11.93
CA CYS A 373 6.28 -26.64 11.90
C CYS A 373 4.85 -27.05 12.32
N PRO A 374 4.25 -28.09 11.70
CA PRO A 374 2.87 -28.49 11.98
C PRO A 374 2.58 -28.80 13.45
N ASP A 375 3.59 -29.17 14.24
CA ASP A 375 3.50 -29.40 15.68
C ASP A 375 3.00 -28.16 16.46
N VAL A 376 3.30 -26.93 16.00
CA VAL A 376 2.94 -25.66 16.67
C VAL A 376 2.14 -24.66 15.82
N ALA A 377 2.34 -24.64 14.50
CA ALA A 377 1.92 -23.54 13.62
C ALA A 377 0.42 -23.20 13.66
N VAL A 378 -0.43 -24.19 13.96
CA VAL A 378 -1.90 -24.01 14.13
C VAL A 378 -2.38 -24.56 15.48
N THR A 379 -1.55 -25.30 16.23
CA THR A 379 -1.94 -25.91 17.51
C THR A 379 -1.84 -24.92 18.67
N SER A 380 -0.86 -24.00 18.63
CA SER A 380 -0.57 -23.05 19.71
C SER A 380 -1.76 -22.12 20.03
N ASP A 381 -2.48 -21.67 19.01
CA ASP A 381 -3.69 -20.86 19.18
C ASP A 381 -4.83 -21.59 19.90
N LYS A 382 -4.82 -22.94 19.94
CA LYS A 382 -5.83 -23.77 20.61
C LYS A 382 -5.47 -24.19 22.04
N LEU A 383 -4.28 -23.85 22.56
CA LEU A 383 -3.89 -24.15 23.95
C LEU A 383 -4.78 -23.46 25.00
N SER A 384 -4.96 -24.15 26.13
CA SER A 384 -5.67 -23.66 27.33
C SER A 384 -4.92 -22.54 28.05
N GLN A 385 -5.64 -21.75 28.87
CA GLN A 385 -5.01 -20.70 29.67
C GLN A 385 -4.04 -21.30 30.72
N GLU A 386 -4.36 -22.49 31.20
CA GLU A 386 -3.59 -23.26 32.18
C GLU A 386 -2.23 -23.68 31.60
N SER A 387 -2.20 -24.26 30.39
CA SER A 387 -0.97 -24.60 29.70
C SER A 387 -0.11 -23.38 29.39
N VAL A 388 -0.72 -22.26 28.99
CA VAL A 388 0.02 -21.01 28.71
C VAL A 388 0.56 -20.36 29.99
N ARG A 389 -0.15 -20.47 31.13
CA ARG A 389 0.40 -20.10 32.44
C ARG A 389 1.62 -20.96 32.80
N LEU A 390 1.60 -22.28 32.57
CA LEU A 390 2.75 -23.16 32.82
C LEU A 390 3.97 -22.77 31.96
N ILE A 391 3.75 -22.42 30.69
CA ILE A 391 4.81 -21.85 29.82
C ILE A 391 5.34 -20.53 30.39
N TRP A 392 4.47 -19.64 30.88
CA TRP A 392 4.88 -18.35 31.46
C TRP A 392 5.69 -18.49 32.75
N GLU A 393 5.27 -19.37 33.67
CA GLU A 393 6.04 -19.67 34.88
C GLU A 393 7.39 -20.32 34.53
N ARG A 394 7.45 -21.18 33.50
CA ARG A 394 8.73 -21.76 33.04
C ARG A 394 9.69 -20.70 32.51
N LEU A 395 9.21 -19.76 31.69
CA LEU A 395 10.03 -18.65 31.18
C LEU A 395 10.57 -17.77 32.31
N LYS A 396 9.72 -17.33 33.25
CA LYS A 396 10.14 -16.53 34.42
C LYS A 396 11.11 -17.28 35.35
N THR A 397 10.98 -18.60 35.46
CA THR A 397 11.89 -19.44 36.25
C THR A 397 13.28 -19.50 35.62
N ASN A 398 13.36 -19.46 34.29
CA ASN A 398 14.63 -19.53 33.56
C ASN A 398 15.36 -18.16 33.55
N ASP A 399 14.64 -17.04 33.47
CA ASP A 399 15.22 -15.68 33.43
C ASP A 399 14.47 -14.68 34.37
N PRO A 400 14.67 -14.73 35.70
CA PRO A 400 13.86 -13.96 36.67
C PRO A 400 14.07 -12.44 36.64
N ASP A 401 15.27 -11.98 36.28
CA ASP A 401 15.60 -10.54 36.18
C ASP A 401 15.26 -9.93 34.81
N ALA A 402 14.68 -10.72 33.91
CA ALA A 402 14.36 -10.27 32.57
C ALA A 402 13.11 -9.37 32.50
N PHE A 403 13.09 -8.51 31.49
CA PHE A 403 11.87 -8.04 30.87
C PHE A 403 11.77 -8.72 29.50
N PHE A 404 10.80 -9.63 29.36
CA PHE A 404 10.54 -10.30 28.09
C PHE A 404 9.86 -9.34 27.11
N TYR A 405 10.35 -9.27 25.88
CA TYR A 405 9.77 -8.45 24.81
C TYR A 405 9.68 -9.25 23.50
N CYS A 406 8.75 -8.86 22.61
CA CYS A 406 8.59 -9.52 21.32
C CYS A 406 9.85 -9.35 20.45
N GLU A 407 10.33 -10.44 19.87
CA GLU A 407 11.40 -10.41 18.87
C GLU A 407 10.99 -9.53 17.66
N ARG A 408 11.83 -8.53 17.35
CA ARG A 408 11.60 -7.59 16.26
C ARG A 408 11.58 -8.33 14.92
N ASP A 409 10.83 -7.80 13.95
CA ASP A 409 11.08 -8.18 12.56
C ASP A 409 12.46 -7.65 12.13
N PRO A 410 13.32 -8.45 11.48
CA PRO A 410 14.47 -7.91 10.76
C PRO A 410 14.07 -6.97 9.60
N SER A 411 12.81 -7.04 9.13
CA SER A 411 12.28 -6.21 8.05
C SER A 411 11.43 -5.00 8.49
N GLN A 412 11.29 -4.76 9.81
CA GLN A 412 10.67 -3.54 10.34
C GLN A 412 11.77 -2.52 10.66
N PRO A 413 11.67 -1.27 10.16
CA PRO A 413 12.66 -0.24 10.43
C PRO A 413 12.83 0.03 11.92
N ILE A 414 13.95 0.66 12.28
CA ILE A 414 14.38 0.69 13.67
C ILE A 414 13.57 1.71 14.49
N ALA A 415 12.52 1.23 15.17
CA ALA A 415 12.00 1.86 16.38
C ALA A 415 13.05 1.73 17.50
N VAL A 416 14.10 2.57 17.42
CA VAL A 416 15.37 2.43 18.17
C VAL A 416 15.13 2.27 19.67
N ASP A 417 14.25 3.13 20.22
CA ASP A 417 14.01 3.35 21.63
C ASP A 417 13.60 2.10 22.45
N GLN A 418 12.67 1.25 21.97
CA GLN A 418 11.97 0.32 22.86
C GLN A 418 12.82 -0.74 23.57
N VAL A 419 13.98 -1.12 23.04
CA VAL A 419 14.89 -2.07 23.72
C VAL A 419 15.81 -1.34 24.70
N ASP A 420 16.32 -0.17 24.34
CA ASP A 420 17.21 0.63 25.18
C ASP A 420 16.46 1.25 26.39
N LEU A 421 15.16 1.51 26.24
CA LEU A 421 14.26 1.91 27.33
C LEU A 421 14.12 0.85 28.44
N ILE A 422 14.36 -0.44 28.16
CA ILE A 422 14.24 -1.52 29.16
C ILE A 422 15.29 -1.40 30.28
N PRO A 423 16.62 -1.32 30.00
CA PRO A 423 17.60 -1.05 31.05
C PRO A 423 17.52 0.40 31.55
N ALA A 424 17.25 1.37 30.66
CA ALA A 424 17.30 2.80 31.01
C ALA A 424 16.19 3.25 31.98
N GLU A 425 14.95 2.82 31.78
CA GLU A 425 13.80 3.24 32.60
C GLU A 425 13.13 2.12 33.40
N LEU A 426 13.15 0.88 32.91
CA LEU A 426 12.53 -0.26 33.60
C LEU A 426 13.52 -1.03 34.49
N HIS A 427 14.82 -0.73 34.38
CA HIS A 427 15.93 -1.31 35.15
C HIS A 427 15.91 -2.86 35.17
N ARG A 428 15.63 -3.46 34.01
CA ARG A 428 15.58 -4.92 33.78
C ARG A 428 16.55 -5.34 32.69
N ARG A 429 16.91 -6.62 32.63
CA ARG A 429 17.65 -7.18 31.48
C ARG A 429 16.68 -7.43 30.31
N PRO A 430 16.89 -6.86 29.12
CA PRO A 430 16.05 -7.19 27.96
C PRO A 430 16.28 -8.65 27.51
N VAL A 431 15.20 -9.41 27.32
CA VAL A 431 15.23 -10.76 26.72
C VAL A 431 14.16 -10.86 25.62
N ALA A 432 14.57 -11.16 24.39
CA ALA A 432 13.64 -11.38 23.30
C ALA A 432 12.94 -12.75 23.42
N VAL A 433 11.65 -12.81 23.11
CA VAL A 433 10.91 -14.06 22.90
C VAL A 433 10.30 -14.06 21.49
N SER A 434 10.27 -15.23 20.85
CA SER A 434 9.80 -15.37 19.48
C SER A 434 8.33 -14.94 19.33
N ARG A 435 7.94 -14.67 18.09
CA ARG A 435 6.60 -14.17 17.74
C ARG A 435 5.48 -15.13 18.14
N ALA A 436 5.65 -16.43 17.99
CA ALA A 436 4.70 -17.41 18.51
C ALA A 436 4.57 -17.37 20.05
N VAL A 437 5.70 -17.31 20.79
CA VAL A 437 5.67 -17.20 22.26
C VAL A 437 4.99 -15.90 22.70
N TRP A 438 5.32 -14.76 22.06
CA TRP A 438 4.71 -13.47 22.39
C TRP A 438 3.20 -13.45 22.12
N ARG A 439 2.76 -13.97 20.96
CA ARG A 439 1.33 -14.11 20.63
C ARG A 439 0.60 -14.94 21.68
N LEU A 440 1.15 -16.10 22.02
CA LEU A 440 0.58 -17.04 22.99
C LEU A 440 0.40 -16.43 24.38
N LEU A 441 1.41 -15.72 24.89
CA LEU A 441 1.35 -15.04 26.19
C LEU A 441 0.43 -13.80 26.18
N SER A 442 0.39 -13.07 25.07
CA SER A 442 -0.43 -11.86 24.89
C SER A 442 -1.93 -12.18 24.84
N LYS A 443 -2.31 -13.33 24.24
CA LYS A 443 -3.69 -13.87 24.20
C LYS A 443 -4.37 -13.89 25.57
N PHE A 444 -3.60 -14.06 26.65
CA PHE A 444 -4.07 -14.12 28.03
C PHE A 444 -3.52 -12.98 28.92
N SER A 445 -3.00 -11.90 28.30
CA SER A 445 -2.48 -10.70 28.98
C SER A 445 -1.40 -10.96 30.04
N LEU A 446 -0.57 -11.99 29.85
CA LEU A 446 0.49 -12.37 30.80
C LEU A 446 1.75 -11.50 30.67
N VAL A 447 1.93 -10.86 29.51
CA VAL A 447 3.04 -9.94 29.19
C VAL A 447 2.52 -8.53 28.90
N ARG A 448 3.42 -7.54 28.96
CA ARG A 448 3.20 -6.15 28.52
C ARG A 448 4.41 -5.67 27.74
N THR A 449 4.20 -4.82 26.73
CA THR A 449 5.28 -4.13 26.02
C THR A 449 6.03 -3.16 26.96
N PRO A 450 7.27 -2.76 26.63
CA PRO A 450 7.99 -1.74 27.39
C PRO A 450 7.18 -0.44 27.52
N GLN A 451 6.52 -0.01 26.44
CA GLN A 451 5.72 1.22 26.45
C GLN A 451 4.47 1.14 27.34
N GLU A 452 3.82 -0.02 27.45
CA GLU A 452 2.70 -0.22 28.39
C GLU A 452 3.18 -0.17 29.85
N GLU A 453 4.34 -0.77 30.16
CA GLU A 453 4.90 -0.74 31.52
C GLU A 453 5.38 0.68 31.90
N ARG A 454 6.05 1.40 30.98
CA ARG A 454 6.38 2.84 31.16
C ARG A 454 5.12 3.66 31.47
N THR A 455 4.06 3.45 30.68
CA THR A 455 2.78 4.16 30.87
C THR A 455 2.14 3.78 32.21
N ARG A 456 2.24 2.52 32.65
CA ARG A 456 1.78 2.07 33.96
C ARG A 456 2.53 2.78 35.09
N LEU A 457 3.85 2.86 35.03
CA LEU A 457 4.69 3.55 36.03
C LEU A 457 4.35 5.05 36.11
N PHE A 458 4.29 5.74 34.97
CA PHE A 458 3.95 7.16 34.91
C PHE A 458 2.56 7.46 35.49
N MET A 459 1.54 6.67 35.12
CA MET A 459 0.17 6.86 35.59
C MET A 459 0.01 6.71 37.12
N HIS A 460 0.87 5.91 37.76
CA HIS A 460 0.89 5.70 39.21
C HIS A 460 1.92 6.59 39.94
N SER A 461 2.62 7.50 39.23
CA SER A 461 3.64 8.36 39.82
C SER A 461 3.07 9.50 40.67
N GLU A 462 3.87 9.94 41.65
CA GLU A 462 3.43 10.88 42.68
C GLU A 462 3.11 12.29 42.15
N PRO A 463 2.22 13.04 42.83
CA PRO A 463 1.91 14.44 42.50
C PRO A 463 3.12 15.38 42.60
N ILE A 464 3.05 16.47 41.85
CA ILE A 464 3.84 17.69 42.09
C ILE A 464 2.87 18.87 42.14
N ASP A 465 2.97 19.70 43.17
CA ASP A 465 2.34 21.01 43.21
C ASP A 465 3.20 22.03 42.44
N ALA A 466 2.54 22.93 41.71
CA ALA A 466 3.23 23.87 40.84
C ALA A 466 3.86 25.02 41.63
N ASP A 467 5.18 24.97 41.84
CA ASP A 467 5.99 26.08 42.35
C ASP A 467 5.58 27.39 41.67
N ARG A 468 5.29 28.44 42.45
CA ARG A 468 4.74 29.70 41.93
C ARG A 468 5.78 30.63 41.30
N THR A 469 6.75 30.07 40.58
CA THR A 469 7.64 30.86 39.72
C THR A 469 6.81 31.58 38.64
N PRO A 470 7.22 32.75 38.14
CA PRO A 470 6.48 33.37 37.05
C PRO A 470 6.58 32.59 35.74
N PHE A 471 7.62 31.75 35.56
CA PHE A 471 7.75 30.84 34.41
C PHE A 471 6.62 29.80 34.40
N SER A 472 6.53 28.98 35.44
CA SER A 472 5.47 27.96 35.61
C SER A 472 4.07 28.58 35.60
N THR A 473 3.91 29.76 36.21
CA THR A 473 2.64 30.51 36.20
C THR A 473 2.22 30.92 34.77
N ASN A 474 3.16 31.38 33.94
CA ASN A 474 2.88 31.73 32.55
C ASN A 474 2.64 30.48 31.67
N VAL A 475 3.44 29.42 31.83
CA VAL A 475 3.24 28.13 31.12
C VAL A 475 1.83 27.60 31.39
N LEU A 476 1.44 27.53 32.66
CA LEU A 476 0.11 27.10 33.10
C LEU A 476 -1.01 27.95 32.49
N ARG A 477 -0.86 29.29 32.54
CA ARG A 477 -1.85 30.23 32.02
C ARG A 477 -2.01 30.14 30.50
N ALA A 478 -0.91 30.04 29.77
CA ALA A 478 -0.88 29.93 28.32
C ALA A 478 -1.41 28.56 27.85
N LEU A 479 -1.13 27.47 28.59
CA LEU A 479 -1.71 26.15 28.34
C LEU A 479 -3.23 26.15 28.59
N LEU A 480 -3.70 26.76 29.68
CA LEU A 480 -5.12 26.96 29.97
C LEU A 480 -5.83 27.74 28.85
N ALA A 481 -5.23 28.84 28.38
CA ALA A 481 -5.76 29.62 27.26
C ALA A 481 -5.82 28.79 25.96
N SER A 482 -4.81 27.95 25.71
CA SER A 482 -4.74 27.04 24.57
C SER A 482 -5.83 25.96 24.61
N LEU A 483 -6.11 25.39 25.80
CA LEU A 483 -7.23 24.47 26.01
C LEU A 483 -8.58 25.17 25.83
N ALA A 484 -8.70 26.44 26.21
CA ALA A 484 -9.93 27.21 26.04
C ALA A 484 -10.34 27.43 24.56
N LEU A 485 -9.44 27.21 23.59
CA LEU A 485 -9.72 27.35 22.15
C LEU A 485 -10.71 26.33 21.57
N HIS A 486 -10.98 25.21 22.26
CA HIS A 486 -11.91 24.18 21.77
C HIS A 486 -12.80 23.65 22.90
N PRO A 487 -14.13 23.55 22.73
CA PRO A 487 -15.03 23.12 23.80
C PRO A 487 -14.63 21.80 24.46
N LYS A 488 -14.28 20.78 23.65
CA LYS A 488 -13.88 19.46 24.16
C LYS A 488 -12.54 19.43 24.93
N LEU A 489 -11.79 20.53 24.93
CA LEU A 489 -10.54 20.67 25.69
C LEU A 489 -10.73 21.43 27.01
N ARG A 490 -11.84 22.16 27.18
CA ARG A 490 -12.13 22.97 28.39
C ARG A 490 -12.39 22.13 29.64
N ASP A 491 -12.96 20.94 29.47
CA ASP A 491 -13.34 20.05 30.58
C ASP A 491 -12.16 19.20 31.10
N LEU A 492 -10.98 19.30 30.46
CA LEU A 492 -9.80 18.50 30.81
C LEU A 492 -9.18 18.97 32.13
N ARG A 493 -9.01 18.04 33.07
CA ARG A 493 -8.29 18.28 34.32
C ARG A 493 -6.86 17.81 34.18
N PHE A 494 -5.89 18.70 34.32
CA PHE A 494 -4.48 18.34 34.37
C PHE A 494 -3.98 18.23 35.81
N LYS A 495 -2.91 17.46 36.02
CA LYS A 495 -2.17 17.34 37.29
C LYS A 495 -0.69 17.16 36.97
N PHE A 496 0.21 17.81 37.69
CA PHE A 496 1.64 17.59 37.51
C PHE A 496 2.12 16.41 38.36
N VAL A 497 3.11 15.66 37.86
CA VAL A 497 3.62 14.41 38.48
C VAL A 497 5.14 14.23 38.33
N GLN A 498 5.72 13.44 39.24
CA GLN A 498 7.14 13.07 39.26
C GLN A 498 7.58 12.25 38.03
N GLY A 499 6.68 11.55 37.35
CA GLY A 499 6.97 10.79 36.12
C GLY A 499 7.41 9.34 36.35
N GLY A 500 7.68 8.94 37.60
CA GLY A 500 7.86 7.53 37.99
C GLY A 500 9.10 6.86 37.39
N GLY A 501 10.16 7.62 37.15
CA GLY A 501 11.39 7.14 36.49
C GLY A 501 11.36 7.17 34.96
N THR A 502 10.23 7.51 34.34
CA THR A 502 10.07 7.50 32.87
C THR A 502 10.21 8.91 32.27
N ASP A 503 10.70 9.02 31.03
CA ASP A 503 10.85 10.32 30.34
C ASP A 503 9.54 10.99 29.95
N LEU A 504 8.42 10.25 30.02
CA LEU A 504 7.15 10.58 29.37
C LEU A 504 6.67 12.00 29.70
N ASP A 505 6.38 12.80 28.67
CA ASP A 505 5.94 14.18 28.86
C ASP A 505 4.57 14.28 29.54
N LEU A 506 3.64 13.44 29.11
CA LEU A 506 2.30 13.32 29.67
C LEU A 506 1.63 11.99 29.34
N ALA A 507 0.66 11.62 30.18
CA ALA A 507 -0.27 10.53 29.95
C ALA A 507 -1.72 11.01 30.15
N TYR A 508 -2.66 10.34 29.49
CA TYR A 508 -4.09 10.67 29.53
C TYR A 508 -4.89 9.45 29.97
N SER A 509 -5.76 9.62 30.97
CA SER A 509 -6.79 8.64 31.33
C SER A 509 -8.15 9.13 30.85
N LYS A 510 -8.73 8.34 29.95
CA LYS A 510 -10.01 8.56 29.29
C LYS A 510 -11.18 8.61 30.29
N ASP A 511 -11.20 7.68 31.24
CA ASP A 511 -12.33 7.44 32.13
C ASP A 511 -12.54 8.57 33.14
N VAL A 512 -11.44 9.16 33.62
CA VAL A 512 -11.46 10.32 34.53
C VAL A 512 -11.22 11.66 33.82
N LYS A 513 -11.14 11.67 32.48
CA LYS A 513 -10.78 12.84 31.62
C LYS A 513 -9.59 13.65 32.16
N ARG A 514 -8.56 12.94 32.63
CA ARG A 514 -7.42 13.53 33.34
C ARG A 514 -6.14 13.39 32.52
N ILE A 515 -5.33 14.44 32.53
CA ILE A 515 -3.97 14.43 31.99
C ILE A 515 -2.99 14.55 33.15
N GLN A 516 -2.02 13.63 33.23
CA GLN A 516 -0.86 13.77 34.10
C GLN A 516 0.29 14.31 33.25
N ILE A 517 0.90 15.42 33.66
CA ILE A 517 2.02 16.08 32.95
C ILE A 517 3.27 16.00 33.82
N HIS A 518 4.41 15.67 33.24
CA HIS A 518 5.65 15.54 33.99
C HIS A 518 6.14 16.91 34.50
N GLY A 519 6.46 17.02 35.80
CA GLY A 519 6.89 18.28 36.44
C GLY A 519 8.14 18.94 35.84
N LYS A 520 8.94 18.22 35.02
CA LYS A 520 10.04 18.82 34.24
C LYS A 520 9.60 20.04 33.43
N TRP A 521 8.36 20.04 32.94
CA TRP A 521 7.75 21.11 32.15
C TRP A 521 7.46 22.41 32.92
N LEU A 522 7.53 22.40 34.26
CA LEU A 522 7.38 23.59 35.11
C LEU A 522 8.73 24.23 35.47
N SER A 523 9.86 23.55 35.27
CA SER A 523 11.19 24.07 35.54
C SER A 523 11.82 24.65 34.27
N PHE A 524 12.17 25.93 34.30
CA PHE A 524 12.89 26.57 33.20
C PHE A 524 14.19 25.83 32.86
N GLN A 525 14.91 25.31 33.87
CA GLN A 525 16.17 24.61 33.65
C GLN A 525 15.94 23.23 33.00
N LYS A 526 15.06 22.39 33.57
CA LYS A 526 14.83 21.03 33.05
C LYS A 526 14.21 21.02 31.64
N VAL A 527 13.32 21.96 31.32
CA VAL A 527 12.69 22.00 29.99
C VAL A 527 13.63 22.51 28.88
N HIS A 528 14.67 23.27 29.22
CA HIS A 528 15.65 23.80 28.27
C HIS A 528 16.99 23.05 28.27
N GLU A 529 17.22 22.11 29.19
CA GLU A 529 18.44 21.28 29.32
C GLU A 529 18.89 20.65 27.99
N HIS A 530 17.94 20.19 27.19
CA HIS A 530 18.14 19.58 25.87
C HIS A 530 17.52 20.43 24.73
N GLY A 531 17.28 21.72 24.99
CA GLY A 531 16.42 22.58 24.17
C GLY A 531 17.19 23.66 23.40
N LEU A 532 17.09 23.63 22.06
CA LEU A 532 17.49 24.74 21.19
C LEU A 532 16.50 25.91 21.30
N CYS A 533 16.47 26.58 22.46
CA CYS A 533 15.70 27.79 22.70
C CYS A 533 16.54 29.04 22.43
N GLU A 534 16.03 29.94 21.59
CA GLU A 534 16.70 31.22 21.29
C GLU A 534 16.92 32.08 22.53
N VAL A 535 15.94 32.13 23.44
CA VAL A 535 16.03 32.86 24.72
C VAL A 535 17.25 32.39 25.51
N LEU A 536 17.41 31.07 25.69
CA LEU A 536 18.56 30.47 26.38
C LEU A 536 19.90 30.79 25.70
N ARG A 537 19.92 30.96 24.37
CA ARG A 537 21.14 31.32 23.61
C ARG A 537 21.48 32.81 23.67
N LEU A 538 20.49 33.68 23.89
CA LEU A 538 20.66 35.14 23.93
C LEU A 538 20.85 35.67 25.36
N THR A 539 20.31 35.00 26.38
CA THR A 539 20.48 35.39 27.78
C THR A 539 21.65 34.64 28.40
N ALA A 540 22.63 35.36 28.93
CA ALA A 540 23.69 34.74 29.75
C ALA A 540 23.07 33.93 30.92
N PRO A 541 23.67 32.80 31.33
CA PRO A 541 23.15 31.99 32.43
C PRO A 541 23.01 32.84 33.70
N GLY A 542 21.81 32.85 34.27
CA GLY A 542 21.43 33.69 35.43
C GLY A 542 20.82 35.06 35.09
N TYR A 543 20.88 35.54 33.84
CA TYR A 543 20.41 36.90 33.50
C TYR A 543 18.89 37.01 33.27
N ILE A 544 18.16 35.88 33.19
CA ILE A 544 16.69 35.88 33.26
C ILE A 544 16.27 36.08 34.72
N ARG A 545 16.31 37.33 35.18
CA ARG A 545 15.43 37.77 36.28
C ARG A 545 14.01 37.43 35.83
N GLY A 546 13.33 36.57 36.58
CA GLY A 546 12.18 35.77 36.12
C GLY A 546 10.88 36.53 35.88
N GLU A 547 10.92 37.79 35.44
CA GLU A 547 9.75 38.65 35.25
C GLU A 547 8.94 38.36 33.98
N ALA A 548 9.48 37.53 33.07
CA ALA A 548 8.94 37.32 31.74
C ALA A 548 8.99 35.85 31.30
N PHE A 549 7.94 35.43 30.60
CA PHE A 549 7.91 34.19 29.83
C PHE A 549 7.95 34.53 28.34
N PHE A 550 8.99 34.05 27.65
CA PHE A 550 9.23 34.23 26.22
C PHE A 550 9.19 32.88 25.45
N CYS A 551 9.10 31.76 26.17
CA CYS A 551 9.39 30.43 25.64
C CYS A 551 8.14 29.75 25.08
N ASP A 552 7.42 30.39 24.16
CA ASP A 552 6.12 29.90 23.65
C ASP A 552 6.16 28.45 23.13
N HIS A 553 7.31 28.01 22.59
CA HIS A 553 7.56 26.61 22.22
C HIS A 553 7.25 25.60 23.32
N VAL A 554 7.45 25.94 24.60
CA VAL A 554 7.14 25.06 25.75
C VAL A 554 5.64 24.75 25.83
N VAL A 555 4.79 25.73 25.52
CA VAL A 555 3.33 25.59 25.49
C VAL A 555 2.90 24.90 24.20
N GLU A 556 3.57 25.18 23.07
CA GLU A 556 3.32 24.47 21.82
C GLU A 556 3.63 22.97 21.91
N ASP A 557 4.80 22.60 22.43
CA ASP A 557 5.27 21.23 22.53
C ASP A 557 4.37 20.42 23.50
N LEU A 558 3.97 21.01 24.64
CA LEU A 558 2.94 20.45 25.53
C LEU A 558 1.58 20.26 24.86
N PHE A 559 1.09 21.30 24.16
CA PHE A 559 -0.23 21.25 23.52
C PHE A 559 -0.25 20.27 22.34
N ASP A 560 0.87 20.06 21.66
CA ASP A 560 0.98 19.03 20.64
C ASP A 560 1.19 17.62 21.22
N ALA A 561 1.95 17.45 22.31
CA ALA A 561 2.00 16.18 23.04
C ALA A 561 0.60 15.75 23.50
N LEU A 562 -0.18 16.70 24.03
CA LEU A 562 -1.59 16.54 24.42
C LEU A 562 -2.46 16.14 23.23
N LEU A 563 -2.46 16.94 22.15
CA LEU A 563 -3.21 16.61 20.93
C LEU A 563 -2.72 15.32 20.25
N SER A 564 -1.50 14.83 20.52
CA SER A 564 -1.00 13.54 20.02
C SER A 564 -1.51 12.37 20.87
N LYS A 565 -1.55 12.50 22.21
CA LYS A 565 -1.92 11.43 23.14
C LYS A 565 -3.43 11.31 23.39
N SER A 566 -4.17 12.41 23.55
CA SER A 566 -5.61 12.40 23.87
C SER A 566 -6.52 12.82 22.71
N GLY A 567 -5.95 13.24 21.58
CA GLY A 567 -6.68 13.83 20.46
C GLY A 567 -7.76 12.94 19.86
N ASP A 568 -7.56 11.61 19.82
CA ASP A 568 -8.55 10.67 19.28
C ASP A 568 -9.68 10.35 20.25
N ASP A 569 -9.38 10.07 21.52
CA ASP A 569 -10.39 9.81 22.55
C ASP A 569 -11.32 11.00 22.81
N LEU A 570 -10.82 12.22 22.59
CA LEU A 570 -11.61 13.45 22.67
C LEU A 570 -12.36 13.74 21.36
N GLY A 571 -12.27 12.89 20.34
CA GLY A 571 -12.88 13.10 19.03
C GLY A 571 -12.40 14.41 18.38
N ILE A 572 -11.09 14.65 18.45
CA ILE A 572 -10.32 15.68 17.73
C ILE A 572 -9.40 14.96 16.71
N SER A 573 -9.89 13.83 16.16
CA SER A 573 -9.13 12.92 15.31
C SER A 573 -8.66 13.54 14.01
N SER A 574 -9.49 14.37 13.36
CA SER A 574 -9.19 14.93 12.04
C SER A 574 -7.85 15.69 12.03
N PRO A 575 -6.88 15.30 11.19
CA PRO A 575 -5.62 16.03 11.06
C PRO A 575 -5.82 17.50 10.66
N SER A 576 -6.89 17.80 9.93
CA SER A 576 -7.29 19.18 9.60
C SER A 576 -7.68 19.99 10.85
N LEU A 577 -8.34 19.36 11.82
CA LEU A 577 -8.75 20.01 13.06
C LEU A 577 -7.56 20.20 14.00
N ARG A 578 -6.71 19.17 14.20
CA ARG A 578 -5.47 19.31 14.98
C ARG A 578 -4.57 20.40 14.38
N ARG A 579 -4.40 20.44 13.05
CA ARG A 579 -3.63 21.50 12.36
C ARG A 579 -4.24 22.90 12.57
N ARG A 580 -5.57 23.06 12.47
CA ARG A 580 -6.26 24.34 12.78
C ARG A 580 -6.10 24.77 14.24
N LEU A 581 -6.21 23.83 15.19
CA LEU A 581 -6.06 24.14 16.62
C LEU A 581 -4.62 24.53 16.97
N ARG A 582 -3.60 23.79 16.50
CA ARG A 582 -2.19 24.17 16.65
C ARG A 582 -1.91 25.56 16.09
N ARG A 583 -2.39 25.85 14.87
CA ARG A 583 -2.20 27.16 14.24
C ARG A 583 -2.87 28.26 15.07
N ARG A 584 -4.15 28.12 15.45
CA ARG A 584 -4.84 29.10 16.29
C ARG A 584 -4.15 29.30 17.64
N MET A 585 -3.63 28.23 18.25
CA MET A 585 -2.85 28.32 19.50
C MET A 585 -1.57 29.15 19.32
N ARG A 586 -0.76 28.88 18.29
CA ARG A 586 0.42 29.70 17.95
C ARG A 586 0.07 31.15 17.68
N ASP A 587 -0.94 31.37 16.84
CA ASP A 587 -1.40 32.70 16.45
C ASP A 587 -1.82 33.51 17.70
N GLN A 588 -2.44 32.87 18.70
CA GLN A 588 -2.82 33.53 19.96
C GLN A 588 -1.68 33.68 20.99
N LEU A 589 -0.68 32.77 21.03
CA LEU A 589 0.55 32.98 21.81
C LEU A 589 1.36 34.17 21.25
N ALA A 590 1.49 34.27 19.92
CA ALA A 590 2.13 35.39 19.25
C ALA A 590 1.40 36.74 19.45
N LEU A 591 0.11 36.71 19.82
CA LEU A 591 -0.69 37.89 20.17
C LEU A 591 -0.78 38.15 21.69
N MET A 592 -0.36 37.20 22.54
CA MET A 592 -0.46 37.31 23.99
C MET A 592 0.52 38.37 24.54
N PRO A 593 0.06 39.42 25.23
CA PRO A 593 0.95 40.45 25.77
C PRO A 593 1.88 39.90 26.86
N ARG A 594 3.09 40.45 26.95
CA ARG A 594 4.15 40.06 27.90
C ARG A 594 4.51 41.22 28.82
N LEU A 595 5.21 40.92 29.92
CA LEU A 595 5.75 41.92 30.87
C LEU A 595 4.72 42.96 31.31
N VAL A 596 3.49 42.52 31.62
CA VAL A 596 2.46 43.41 32.17
C VAL A 596 2.89 43.86 33.56
N ARG A 597 3.14 45.16 33.70
CA ARG A 597 3.47 45.83 34.96
C ARG A 597 2.39 46.86 35.28
N VAL A 598 2.15 47.08 36.56
CA VAL A 598 1.34 48.20 37.07
C VAL A 598 2.19 48.95 38.09
N ALA A 599 2.19 50.28 38.00
CA ALA A 599 3.05 51.15 38.80
C ALA A 599 2.31 52.40 39.25
N ARG A 600 2.67 52.91 40.43
CA ARG A 600 2.32 54.26 40.89
C ARG A 600 3.01 55.27 39.99
N THR A 601 2.28 56.28 39.54
CA THR A 601 2.87 57.49 38.96
C THR A 601 3.09 58.53 40.07
N ASP A 602 3.61 59.70 39.72
CA ASP A 602 3.75 60.81 40.67
C ASP A 602 2.40 61.44 41.06
N ALA A 603 1.36 61.23 40.26
CA ALA A 603 0.02 61.71 40.54
C ALA A 603 -0.66 60.89 41.66
N VAL A 604 -1.35 61.61 42.55
CA VAL A 604 -2.21 60.99 43.58
C VAL A 604 -3.37 60.30 42.86
N ARG A 605 -3.77 59.12 43.34
CA ARG A 605 -4.87 58.32 42.76
C ARG A 605 -4.66 57.87 41.30
N GLU A 606 -3.42 57.69 40.86
CA GLU A 606 -3.14 57.25 39.49
C GLU A 606 -2.25 55.99 39.46
N LEU A 607 -2.51 55.12 38.49
CA LEU A 607 -1.65 53.98 38.13
C LEU A 607 -1.43 53.92 36.62
N GLU A 608 -0.18 53.67 36.25
CA GLU A 608 0.19 53.34 34.88
C GLU A 608 0.37 51.82 34.73
N VAL A 609 -0.37 51.26 33.78
CA VAL A 609 -0.22 49.89 33.29
C VAL A 609 0.67 49.94 32.05
N ARG A 610 1.75 49.15 32.02
CA ARG A 610 2.63 48.99 30.84
C ARG A 610 2.72 47.51 30.45
N TRP A 611 2.91 47.23 29.17
CA TRP A 611 3.14 45.87 28.66
C TRP A 611 4.01 45.89 27.40
N ILE A 612 4.39 44.71 26.91
CA ILE A 612 5.10 44.53 25.64
C ILE A 612 4.27 43.62 24.73
N GLY A 613 4.03 44.08 23.50
CA GLY A 613 3.38 43.28 22.45
C GLY A 613 4.29 42.20 21.89
N ASN A 614 3.81 40.95 21.84
CA ASN A 614 4.56 39.79 21.37
C ASN A 614 4.61 39.67 19.83
N GLU A 615 3.85 40.51 19.10
CA GLU A 615 3.84 40.46 17.64
C GLU A 615 5.17 40.93 17.05
N GLY A 616 5.69 40.18 16.08
CA GLY A 616 7.04 40.36 15.52
C GLY A 616 7.29 41.73 14.89
N GLY A 617 8.56 42.14 14.89
CA GLY A 617 9.00 43.51 14.57
C GLY A 617 8.45 44.10 13.26
N LEU A 618 8.35 43.29 12.19
CA LEU A 618 7.79 43.74 10.91
C LEU A 618 6.29 44.04 11.00
N VAL A 619 5.53 43.21 11.71
CA VAL A 619 4.09 43.41 11.96
C VAL A 619 3.87 44.63 12.86
N SER A 620 4.73 44.82 13.87
CA SER A 620 4.76 46.05 14.67
C SER A 620 5.03 47.30 13.81
N ALA A 621 6.03 47.26 12.94
CA ALA A 621 6.45 48.42 12.15
C ALA A 621 5.39 48.84 11.11
N ILE A 622 4.75 47.87 10.43
CA ILE A 622 3.78 48.14 9.36
C ILE A 622 2.37 48.36 9.92
N CYS A 623 1.99 47.67 11.00
CA CYS A 623 0.59 47.59 11.45
C CYS A 623 0.29 48.21 12.83
N ASN A 624 1.25 48.82 13.53
CA ASN A 624 1.04 49.38 14.89
C ASN A 624 -0.27 50.19 15.09
N LYS A 625 -0.67 51.04 14.14
CA LYS A 625 -1.90 51.85 14.19
C LYS A 625 -3.20 51.04 14.12
N ASN A 626 -3.13 49.78 13.69
CA ASN A 626 -4.24 48.83 13.61
C ASN A 626 -4.21 47.77 14.73
N ILE A 627 -3.14 47.74 15.54
CA ILE A 627 -2.95 46.80 16.63
C ILE A 627 -3.41 47.48 17.92
N CYS A 628 -4.52 47.02 18.49
CA CYS A 628 -5.08 47.54 19.74
C CYS A 628 -5.14 46.46 20.81
N TYR A 629 -4.89 46.85 22.06
CA TYR A 629 -5.04 46.04 23.26
C TYR A 629 -6.25 46.50 24.06
N HIS A 630 -7.00 45.55 24.62
CA HIS A 630 -8.00 45.80 25.64
C HIS A 630 -7.33 45.65 27.01
N VAL A 631 -7.26 46.75 27.76
CA VAL A 631 -6.74 46.79 29.14
C VAL A 631 -7.91 47.01 30.08
N THR A 632 -8.10 46.11 31.05
CA THR A 632 -9.07 46.32 32.14
C THR A 632 -8.34 46.31 33.47
N LEU A 633 -8.47 47.38 34.26
CA LEU A 633 -7.98 47.45 35.64
C LEU A 633 -9.13 47.00 36.56
N HIS A 634 -8.95 45.87 37.24
CA HIS A 634 -10.07 45.00 37.59
C HIS A 634 -10.43 45.03 39.07
N ARG A 635 -11.57 45.64 39.44
CA ARG A 635 -12.13 45.86 40.80
C ARG A 635 -12.13 44.66 41.78
N VAL A 636 -10.99 44.09 42.13
CA VAL A 636 -10.87 42.70 42.57
C VAL A 636 -11.34 42.37 44.00
N SER A 637 -11.76 43.33 44.84
CA SER A 637 -12.65 43.03 46.00
C SER A 637 -13.92 42.33 45.51
N THR A 638 -14.44 42.83 44.38
CA THR A 638 -15.59 42.32 43.63
C THR A 638 -15.20 41.33 42.52
N CYS A 639 -13.94 41.35 42.08
CA CYS A 639 -13.49 40.73 40.82
C CYS A 639 -12.26 39.79 40.91
N GLU A 640 -11.68 39.38 42.05
CA GLU A 640 -10.47 38.50 42.10
C GLU A 640 -10.61 37.24 41.24
N VAL A 641 -11.84 36.74 41.06
CA VAL A 641 -12.16 35.63 40.15
C VAL A 641 -11.71 35.91 38.71
N LYS A 642 -11.78 37.16 38.23
CA LYS A 642 -11.34 37.60 36.90
C LYS A 642 -9.85 37.42 36.65
N ARG A 643 -9.03 37.26 37.69
CA ARG A 643 -7.61 36.90 37.54
C ARG A 643 -7.41 35.57 36.80
N ASN A 644 -8.40 34.68 36.93
CA ASN A 644 -8.44 33.36 36.32
C ASN A 644 -9.02 33.36 34.90
N ASP A 645 -9.57 34.49 34.40
CA ASP A 645 -9.95 34.61 32.99
C ASP A 645 -8.65 34.56 32.16
N VAL A 646 -8.60 33.63 31.20
CA VAL A 646 -7.41 33.38 30.34
C VAL A 646 -7.60 33.79 28.88
N VAL A 647 -8.84 34.11 28.48
CA VAL A 647 -9.22 34.46 27.10
C VAL A 647 -10.20 35.63 27.10
N HIS A 648 -9.90 36.66 26.31
CA HIS A 648 -10.74 37.84 26.08
C HIS A 648 -11.94 37.53 25.18
N VAL A 649 -13.07 38.19 25.45
CA VAL A 649 -14.35 38.00 24.74
C VAL A 649 -15.01 39.36 24.52
N ASP A 650 -14.95 39.91 23.30
CA ASP A 650 -15.81 41.04 22.91
C ASP A 650 -17.26 40.55 22.76
N ARG A 651 -18.21 41.38 23.18
CA ARG A 651 -19.65 41.12 23.16
C ARG A 651 -20.41 41.77 22.00
N ARG A 652 -19.77 42.60 21.17
CA ARG A 652 -20.43 43.32 20.06
C ARG A 652 -21.19 42.41 19.08
N ASP A 653 -20.67 41.21 18.82
CA ASP A 653 -21.27 40.24 17.88
C ASP A 653 -22.64 39.64 18.32
N ARG A 654 -23.16 39.98 19.52
CA ARG A 654 -24.35 39.33 20.07
C ARG A 654 -25.71 39.92 19.66
N ARG A 655 -25.76 40.75 18.61
CA ARG A 655 -27.02 41.31 18.07
C ARG A 655 -27.11 41.28 16.54
N THR A 656 -28.25 40.75 16.08
CA THR A 656 -28.92 41.00 14.78
C THR A 656 -28.16 40.74 13.48
N SER A 657 -28.62 39.69 12.81
CA SER A 657 -28.74 39.57 11.35
C SER A 657 -29.11 40.86 10.60
N ASN A 658 -28.69 40.93 9.33
CA ASN A 658 -29.05 41.88 8.28
C ASN A 658 -28.45 43.30 8.37
N GLY A 659 -27.98 43.81 7.22
CA GLY A 659 -27.96 45.27 6.97
C GLY A 659 -26.60 45.95 6.84
N ARG A 660 -26.01 45.83 5.65
CA ARG A 660 -25.20 46.83 4.90
C ARG A 660 -24.80 48.17 5.58
N LEU A 661 -23.55 48.55 5.23
CA LEU A 661 -23.06 49.88 4.79
C LEU A 661 -22.35 50.85 5.77
N SER A 662 -21.38 51.53 5.16
CA SER A 662 -20.80 52.85 5.48
C SER A 662 -19.83 53.01 6.65
N ARG A 663 -18.54 53.12 6.30
CA ARG A 663 -17.51 53.80 7.10
C ARG A 663 -17.80 55.31 7.19
N SER A 664 -17.73 55.88 8.38
CA SER A 664 -17.32 57.28 8.59
C SER A 664 -16.19 57.33 9.64
N LYS A 665 -15.55 58.49 9.82
CA LYS A 665 -14.39 58.65 10.71
C LYS A 665 -14.79 59.43 11.97
N GLN A 666 -14.73 58.80 13.14
CA GLN A 666 -14.57 59.48 14.44
C GLN A 666 -14.14 58.46 15.52
N PRO A 667 -13.29 58.84 16.50
CA PRO A 667 -12.89 57.94 17.58
C PRO A 667 -13.99 57.84 18.64
N LEU A 668 -14.73 56.74 18.63
CA LEU A 668 -15.85 56.49 19.56
C LEU A 668 -15.36 56.01 20.94
N CYS A 669 -15.13 56.95 21.86
CA CYS A 669 -15.22 56.69 23.29
C CYS A 669 -16.65 56.89 23.76
N ALA A 670 -17.43 55.80 23.85
CA ALA A 670 -18.70 55.78 24.56
C ALA A 670 -19.06 54.36 25.04
N GLU A 671 -19.62 54.32 26.25
CA GLU A 671 -19.99 53.17 27.07
C GLU A 671 -20.75 52.02 26.37
N SER A 672 -20.33 50.77 26.59
CA SER A 672 -21.15 49.58 26.30
C SER A 672 -20.84 48.38 27.21
N THR A 673 -21.36 48.42 28.43
CA THR A 673 -21.63 47.28 29.36
C THR A 673 -20.68 46.07 29.34
N MET A 674 -19.64 46.10 30.19
CA MET A 674 -18.94 44.89 30.64
C MET A 674 -19.64 44.24 31.85
N ASP A 675 -19.34 42.95 32.13
CA ASP A 675 -19.87 42.20 33.28
C ASP A 675 -19.45 42.77 34.65
N CYS A 676 -18.44 43.63 34.67
CA CYS A 676 -17.91 44.30 35.84
C CYS A 676 -17.74 45.79 35.54
N ARG A 677 -18.07 46.67 36.50
CA ARG A 677 -17.92 48.14 36.39
C ARG A 677 -16.46 48.59 36.63
N CYS A 678 -15.53 47.86 36.04
CA CYS A 678 -14.09 48.10 36.11
C CYS A 678 -13.67 49.09 35.02
N ALA A 679 -12.77 50.01 35.34
CA ALA A 679 -12.18 50.87 34.32
C ALA A 679 -11.46 50.06 33.24
N PHE A 680 -11.63 50.46 31.98
CA PHE A 680 -10.95 49.83 30.84
C PHE A 680 -10.55 50.87 29.79
N GLN A 681 -9.54 50.53 29.01
CA GLN A 681 -9.03 51.34 27.90
C GLN A 681 -8.71 50.44 26.71
N ILE A 682 -9.01 50.93 25.49
CA ILE A 682 -8.55 50.31 24.25
C ILE A 682 -7.36 51.14 23.75
N VAL A 683 -6.16 50.59 23.86
CA VAL A 683 -4.90 51.31 23.64
C VAL A 683 -4.19 50.80 22.38
N PRO A 684 -3.71 51.67 21.48
CA PRO A 684 -2.93 51.27 20.31
C PRO A 684 -1.51 50.81 20.71
N ARG A 685 -0.91 49.90 19.94
CA ARG A 685 0.44 49.37 20.21
C ARG A 685 1.53 50.45 20.20
N THR A 686 1.30 51.58 19.54
CA THR A 686 2.21 52.74 19.58
C THR A 686 2.52 53.21 21.00
N ASP A 687 1.58 53.04 21.91
CA ASP A 687 1.66 53.60 23.25
C ASP A 687 2.05 52.50 24.26
N SER A 688 1.45 51.31 24.12
CA SER A 688 1.67 50.12 24.99
C SER A 688 1.60 50.41 26.50
N ARG A 689 0.84 51.44 26.87
CA ARG A 689 0.57 51.87 28.24
C ARG A 689 -0.85 52.40 28.39
N ALA A 690 -1.45 52.20 29.55
CA ALA A 690 -2.77 52.72 29.93
C ALA A 690 -2.63 53.43 31.28
N ILE A 691 -3.11 54.67 31.39
CA ILE A 691 -3.05 55.46 32.63
C ILE A 691 -4.46 55.57 33.19
N PHE A 692 -4.68 55.00 34.37
CA PHE A 692 -5.97 54.95 35.04
C PHE A 692 -5.98 55.92 36.23
N THR A 693 -6.96 56.83 36.28
CA THR A 693 -6.96 58.01 37.13
C THR A 693 -8.09 58.03 38.17
N GLY A 694 -7.84 58.75 39.26
CA GLY A 694 -8.76 58.92 40.40
C GLY A 694 -8.96 57.69 41.30
N LEU A 695 -8.23 56.61 41.02
CA LEU A 695 -8.15 55.35 41.75
C LEU A 695 -8.10 55.52 43.29
N ASP A 696 -9.02 54.87 44.01
CA ASP A 696 -9.08 54.84 45.47
C ASP A 696 -7.74 54.41 46.11
N PRO A 697 -7.09 55.26 46.94
CA PRO A 697 -5.87 54.92 47.68
C PRO A 697 -5.98 53.77 48.67
N HIS A 698 -7.20 53.41 49.11
CA HIS A 698 -7.39 52.35 50.09
C HIS A 698 -7.34 50.94 49.49
N GLU A 699 -7.16 50.85 48.17
CA GLU A 699 -7.41 49.66 47.40
C GLU A 699 -6.29 49.34 46.41
N PHE A 700 -6.04 48.05 46.21
CA PHE A 700 -4.95 47.55 45.34
C PHE A 700 -5.38 47.50 43.88
N TYR A 701 -4.51 47.22 42.90
CA TYR A 701 -4.94 47.08 41.49
C TYR A 701 -4.18 46.05 40.65
N PHE A 702 -4.88 45.17 39.91
CA PHE A 702 -4.28 44.38 38.82
C PHE A 702 -4.91 44.67 37.44
N PRO A 703 -4.08 44.82 36.40
CA PRO A 703 -4.53 44.87 35.01
C PRO A 703 -4.65 43.49 34.37
N MET A 704 -5.70 43.30 33.58
CA MET A 704 -5.81 42.24 32.57
C MET A 704 -5.60 42.88 31.20
N VAL A 705 -4.61 42.37 30.45
CA VAL A 705 -4.27 42.88 29.11
C VAL A 705 -4.42 41.75 28.09
N ALA A 706 -5.13 42.01 27.00
CA ALA A 706 -5.21 41.15 25.83
C ALA A 706 -5.23 41.99 24.55
N ARG A 707 -5.05 41.36 23.39
CA ARG A 707 -5.46 41.97 22.11
C ARG A 707 -6.99 42.07 22.06
N VAL A 708 -7.52 43.09 21.38
CA VAL A 708 -8.95 43.42 21.37
C VAL A 708 -9.82 42.38 20.64
N GLU A 709 -9.20 41.53 19.83
CA GLU A 709 -9.87 40.49 19.05
C GLU A 709 -10.48 39.41 19.94
N ASN A 710 -11.72 39.01 19.63
CA ASN A 710 -12.47 38.01 20.37
C ASN A 710 -11.77 36.63 20.34
N GLY A 711 -11.48 36.08 21.52
CA GLY A 711 -10.69 34.86 21.69
C GLY A 711 -9.19 35.08 21.93
N SER A 712 -8.73 36.31 22.11
CA SER A 712 -7.32 36.61 22.39
C SER A 712 -6.86 36.17 23.78
N PHE A 713 -5.63 35.70 23.91
CA PHE A 713 -5.09 35.25 25.20
C PHE A 713 -4.79 36.43 26.13
N MET A 714 -5.27 36.32 27.38
CA MET A 714 -5.00 37.31 28.42
C MET A 714 -3.63 37.06 29.06
N ALA A 715 -2.79 38.09 29.06
CA ALA A 715 -1.50 38.09 29.74
C ALA A 715 -1.62 37.72 31.24
N ALA A 716 -0.51 37.29 31.84
CA ALA A 716 -0.45 37.07 33.29
C ALA A 716 -0.55 38.42 34.03
N PRO A 717 -1.56 38.62 34.90
CA PRO A 717 -1.67 39.85 35.67
C PRO A 717 -0.58 39.90 36.76
N PRO A 718 0.05 41.07 36.99
CA PRO A 718 1.07 41.24 38.02
C PRO A 718 0.51 41.11 39.45
N ALA A 719 1.35 41.37 40.45
CA ALA A 719 0.90 41.60 41.81
C ALA A 719 0.00 42.86 41.87
N PRO A 720 -1.07 42.88 42.67
CA PRO A 720 -1.92 44.06 42.81
C PRO A 720 -1.17 45.23 43.49
N VAL A 721 -1.33 46.46 42.99
CA VAL A 721 -0.65 47.67 43.51
C VAL A 721 -1.66 48.78 43.78
N ALA A 722 -1.71 49.33 45.00
CA ALA A 722 -2.53 50.51 45.32
C ALA A 722 -1.87 51.82 44.81
N PRO A 723 -2.62 52.85 44.37
CA PRO A 723 -2.09 54.15 43.94
C PRO A 723 -1.52 54.94 45.13
N ARG A 724 -0.97 56.12 44.84
CA ARG A 724 -0.46 57.03 45.88
C ARG A 724 -1.61 57.82 46.53
N GLY A 725 -1.62 57.90 47.86
CA GLY A 725 -2.50 58.78 48.64
C GLY A 725 -1.86 60.12 49.00
N LEU A 726 -2.65 61.06 49.53
CA LEU A 726 -2.16 62.34 50.05
C LEU A 726 -1.38 62.12 51.37
N LEU A 727 -0.06 62.26 51.30
CA LEU A 727 0.80 62.26 52.49
C LEU A 727 0.80 63.65 53.14
N LEU A 728 0.49 63.68 54.44
CA LEU A 728 1.05 64.71 55.32
C LEU A 728 2.56 64.41 55.52
N SER A 729 3.36 65.45 55.69
CA SER A 729 4.81 65.43 55.40
C SER A 729 5.68 64.60 56.38
N PRO A 730 6.83 64.08 55.93
CA PRO A 730 7.68 63.13 56.67
C PRO A 730 8.81 63.81 57.49
N VAL A 731 9.55 62.99 58.24
CA VAL A 731 10.93 63.24 58.71
C VAL A 731 11.75 61.93 58.56
N ASP A 732 13.05 62.10 58.31
CA ASP A 732 14.10 61.12 57.97
C ASP A 732 14.39 60.07 59.09
N THR A 733 15.23 59.03 58.96
CA THR A 733 16.68 59.01 58.56
C THR A 733 17.14 57.60 58.09
N GLU A 734 18.34 57.53 57.49
CA GLU A 734 19.00 56.38 56.83
C GLU A 734 19.78 55.43 57.79
N MET A 735 20.15 54.21 57.33
CA MET A 735 21.53 53.63 57.35
C MET A 735 21.60 52.09 57.11
N ASP A 736 21.79 51.69 55.84
CA ASP A 736 22.91 50.92 55.22
C ASP A 736 23.73 49.78 55.93
N ILE A 737 24.46 49.00 55.09
CA ILE A 737 25.66 48.14 55.31
C ILE A 737 25.51 46.60 55.54
N SER A 738 25.44 45.87 54.41
CA SER A 738 26.21 44.67 53.94
C SER A 738 26.52 43.39 54.76
N GLU A 739 26.33 42.24 54.07
CA GLU A 739 27.18 41.02 53.95
C GLU A 739 27.63 40.15 55.17
N VAL A 740 27.42 38.82 55.10
CA VAL A 740 28.46 37.75 54.84
C VAL A 740 27.86 36.32 55.00
N ASN A 741 28.43 35.36 54.27
CA ASN A 741 28.16 33.91 54.19
C ASN A 741 27.87 33.13 55.49
N GLY A 742 27.12 32.01 55.40
CA GLY A 742 27.10 30.95 56.43
C GLY A 742 26.10 29.79 56.15
N ASN A 743 26.63 28.58 55.97
CA ASN A 743 25.93 27.32 55.63
C ASN A 743 24.87 26.80 56.64
N GLU A 744 24.08 25.80 56.19
CA GLU A 744 23.50 24.66 56.98
C GLU A 744 22.45 25.01 58.08
N GLU A 745 21.39 24.23 58.37
CA GLU A 745 20.78 23.04 57.74
C GLU A 745 19.31 22.84 58.26
N VAL A 746 18.52 21.96 57.60
CA VAL A 746 17.49 21.06 58.22
C VAL A 746 16.15 21.59 58.82
N VAL A 747 15.03 21.08 58.24
CA VAL A 747 13.69 20.74 58.81
C VAL A 747 12.49 21.73 58.91
N GLU A 748 11.49 21.46 58.05
CA GLU A 748 10.00 21.36 58.19
C GLU A 748 9.12 22.38 58.96
N GLY A 749 7.89 22.67 58.45
CA GLY A 749 6.76 23.12 59.32
C GLY A 749 5.60 24.00 58.76
N GLN A 750 4.71 23.44 57.92
CA GLN A 750 3.24 23.72 57.84
C GLN A 750 2.60 25.16 57.84
N ASP A 751 2.11 25.55 56.63
CA ASP A 751 0.67 25.77 56.27
C ASP A 751 -0.13 27.12 56.36
N MET A 752 -1.11 27.23 55.41
CA MET A 752 -2.37 28.01 55.32
C MET A 752 -2.49 29.57 55.23
N CYS A 753 -2.50 30.09 53.98
CA CYS A 753 -3.55 30.87 53.27
C CYS A 753 -4.48 31.96 53.92
N VAL A 754 -4.76 33.09 53.20
CA VAL A 754 -6.09 33.51 52.58
C VAL A 754 -6.19 35.03 52.13
N SER A 755 -6.39 35.27 50.81
CA SER A 755 -6.95 36.39 49.97
C SER A 755 -7.38 37.84 50.43
N LYS A 756 -7.19 38.88 49.54
CA LYS A 756 -8.19 39.79 48.84
C LYS A 756 -7.78 41.31 48.54
N PRO A 757 -8.41 42.05 47.56
CA PRO A 757 -7.90 43.28 46.84
C PRO A 757 -8.95 44.39 46.28
N GLU A 758 -8.70 45.22 45.20
CA GLU A 758 -9.27 46.58 44.70
C GLU A 758 -10.76 47.08 44.91
N PRO A 759 -11.14 48.43 44.81
CA PRO A 759 -11.42 49.15 43.50
C PRO A 759 -11.59 50.74 43.30
N ASP A 760 -10.99 51.32 42.21
CA ASP A 760 -11.29 52.52 41.30
C ASP A 760 -11.59 54.02 41.73
N GLY A 761 -11.43 55.03 40.81
CA GLY A 761 -12.41 56.16 40.63
C GLY A 761 -12.09 57.70 40.47
N THR A 762 -11.81 58.22 39.24
CA THR A 762 -12.22 59.56 38.65
C THR A 762 -11.77 60.95 39.25
N ASN A 763 -11.89 62.17 38.65
CA ASN A 763 -12.67 62.72 37.49
C ASN A 763 -12.19 64.11 36.91
N GLY A 764 -12.74 64.48 35.72
CA GLY A 764 -13.11 65.85 35.23
C GLY A 764 -12.13 66.66 34.33
N ASP A 765 -12.43 67.84 33.72
CA ASP A 765 -13.66 68.57 33.21
C ASP A 765 -13.22 69.97 32.61
N ALA A 766 -13.90 70.79 31.77
CA ALA A 766 -14.96 70.67 30.72
C ALA A 766 -15.17 72.02 29.91
N ALA A 767 -15.88 71.99 28.74
CA ALA A 767 -16.54 73.10 27.96
C ALA A 767 -15.68 74.13 27.13
N ASP A 768 -16.16 74.89 26.10
CA ASP A 768 -17.51 75.06 25.46
C ASP A 768 -17.53 75.65 23.99
N ASN A 769 -18.71 75.60 23.31
CA ASN A 769 -19.27 76.41 22.17
C ASN A 769 -18.73 76.45 20.70
N SER A 770 -19.36 75.69 19.78
CA SER A 770 -20.40 76.05 18.75
C SER A 770 -20.43 77.42 17.97
N PRO A 771 -21.17 77.59 16.83
CA PRO A 771 -21.38 76.70 15.64
C PRO A 771 -21.59 77.39 14.22
N GLU A 772 -21.67 76.55 13.15
CA GLU A 772 -22.55 76.62 11.94
C GLU A 772 -22.41 77.58 10.70
N VAL A 773 -23.10 77.14 9.61
CA VAL A 773 -23.51 77.77 8.31
C VAL A 773 -22.60 77.60 7.05
N ALA A 774 -23.25 77.49 5.87
CA ALA A 774 -22.76 77.18 4.51
C ALA A 774 -22.48 78.48 3.67
N ASP A 775 -22.24 78.53 2.34
CA ASP A 775 -22.60 77.66 1.22
C ASP A 775 -21.75 77.88 -0.08
N ASN A 776 -21.86 76.94 -1.04
CA ASN A 776 -21.60 76.96 -2.49
C ASN A 776 -20.51 77.84 -3.16
N GLY A 777 -19.72 77.23 -4.06
CA GLY A 777 -18.91 77.93 -5.07
C GLY A 777 -18.15 76.98 -6.02
N SER A 778 -18.49 76.97 -7.31
CA SER A 778 -17.93 76.05 -8.31
C SER A 778 -16.81 76.64 -9.16
N GLY A 779 -15.82 75.82 -9.53
CA GLY A 779 -14.75 76.17 -10.47
C GLY A 779 -13.92 74.94 -10.84
N ALA A 780 -13.59 74.77 -12.13
CA ALA A 780 -12.97 73.55 -12.64
C ALA A 780 -11.75 73.83 -13.52
N ALA A 781 -10.68 73.03 -13.37
CA ALA A 781 -9.83 72.53 -14.47
C ALA A 781 -8.69 71.60 -13.97
N ASN A 782 -8.56 70.46 -14.64
CA ASN A 782 -7.34 69.66 -14.90
C ASN A 782 -6.07 69.87 -14.03
N GLN A 783 -5.67 68.83 -13.28
CA GLN A 783 -4.35 68.18 -13.49
C GLN A 783 -4.24 66.76 -12.88
N GLN A 784 -3.80 65.81 -13.70
CA GLN A 784 -3.10 64.55 -13.39
C GLN A 784 -3.52 63.73 -12.15
N MET A 785 -4.62 62.98 -12.24
CA MET A 785 -4.98 61.97 -11.23
C MET A 785 -4.11 60.69 -11.34
N ARG A 786 -3.11 60.54 -10.46
CA ARG A 786 -2.39 59.27 -10.24
C ARG A 786 -3.35 58.18 -9.71
N ARG A 787 -4.01 57.44 -10.58
CA ARG A 787 -4.83 56.27 -10.20
C ARG A 787 -3.95 55.07 -9.88
N ALA A 788 -3.53 54.95 -8.62
CA ALA A 788 -3.08 53.67 -8.08
C ALA A 788 -4.22 52.65 -8.22
N ILE A 789 -3.94 51.52 -8.89
CA ILE A 789 -4.95 50.49 -9.16
C ILE A 789 -5.37 49.86 -7.83
N ARG A 790 -6.62 50.12 -7.40
CA ARG A 790 -7.27 49.31 -6.38
C ARG A 790 -7.37 47.88 -6.91
N ARG A 791 -6.58 46.95 -6.37
CA ARG A 791 -7.03 45.56 -6.33
C ARG A 791 -8.23 45.52 -5.41
N GLU A 792 -9.39 45.17 -5.95
CA GLU A 792 -10.59 44.95 -5.16
C GLU A 792 -10.36 43.71 -4.29
N GLY A 793 -10.24 43.94 -2.98
CA GLY A 793 -10.19 42.86 -2.00
C GLY A 793 -11.57 42.23 -1.90
N VAL A 794 -11.83 41.22 -2.75
CA VAL A 794 -12.99 40.34 -2.59
C VAL A 794 -12.94 39.75 -1.19
N GLU A 795 -14.00 39.97 -0.42
CA GLU A 795 -14.17 39.34 0.88
C GLU A 795 -14.28 37.83 0.68
N VAL A 796 -13.20 37.10 0.96
CA VAL A 796 -13.24 35.64 0.97
C VAL A 796 -13.96 35.19 2.24
N SER A 797 -15.29 35.21 2.17
CA SER A 797 -16.14 34.48 3.09
C SER A 797 -15.77 32.99 3.01
N PHE A 798 -15.12 32.49 4.06
CA PHE A 798 -14.80 31.06 4.19
C PHE A 798 -16.04 30.23 4.55
N GLU A 799 -17.09 30.34 3.74
CA GLU A 799 -18.16 29.36 3.71
C GLU A 799 -17.58 28.04 3.24
N LYS A 800 -17.76 27.00 4.07
CA LYS A 800 -17.52 25.62 3.63
C LYS A 800 -18.68 25.22 2.72
N VAL A 801 -18.54 25.47 1.42
CA VAL A 801 -19.38 24.78 0.44
C VAL A 801 -18.91 23.33 0.37
N ASP A 802 -19.85 22.39 0.47
CA ASP A 802 -19.56 20.96 0.57
C ASP A 802 -19.38 20.35 -0.83
N ASP A 803 -18.41 20.87 -1.60
CA ASP A 803 -18.18 20.56 -3.02
C ASP A 803 -17.62 19.13 -3.27
N GLN A 804 -17.55 18.31 -2.22
CA GLN A 804 -17.06 16.92 -2.24
C GLN A 804 -17.76 16.05 -3.30
N PRO A 805 -19.11 16.06 -3.45
CA PRO A 805 -19.80 15.25 -4.47
C PRO A 805 -19.53 15.74 -5.90
N GLY A 806 -19.29 17.04 -6.08
CA GLY A 806 -18.94 17.62 -7.38
C GLY A 806 -17.57 17.16 -7.85
N PHE A 807 -16.59 17.12 -6.95
CA PHE A 807 -15.26 16.59 -7.24
C PHE A 807 -15.27 15.09 -7.54
N GLU A 808 -15.97 14.28 -6.74
CA GLU A 808 -16.01 12.82 -6.89
C GLU A 808 -16.73 12.37 -8.17
N LYS A 809 -17.73 13.13 -8.64
CA LYS A 809 -18.36 12.92 -9.96
C LYS A 809 -17.37 13.18 -11.10
N ASP A 810 -16.72 14.33 -11.11
CA ASP A 810 -15.77 14.70 -12.16
C ASP A 810 -14.56 13.76 -12.21
N ASP A 811 -13.98 13.39 -11.05
CA ASP A 811 -12.88 12.42 -10.93
C ASP A 811 -13.27 11.03 -11.49
N SER A 812 -14.55 10.65 -11.37
CA SER A 812 -15.09 9.40 -11.93
C SER A 812 -15.33 9.50 -13.44
N GLU A 813 -15.90 10.61 -13.92
CA GLU A 813 -16.09 10.86 -15.36
C GLU A 813 -14.75 10.95 -16.10
N TRP A 814 -13.73 11.56 -15.50
CA TRP A 814 -12.38 11.60 -16.07
C TRP A 814 -11.66 10.25 -16.06
N ARG A 815 -11.87 9.37 -15.06
CA ARG A 815 -11.36 7.98 -15.12
C ARG A 815 -11.96 7.25 -16.31
N ARG A 816 -13.29 7.31 -16.46
CA ARG A 816 -14.01 6.69 -17.57
C ARG A 816 -13.48 7.21 -18.92
N TRP A 817 -13.39 8.54 -19.07
CA TRP A 817 -12.87 9.18 -20.28
C TRP A 817 -11.44 8.75 -20.64
N HIS A 818 -10.53 8.64 -19.66
CA HIS A 818 -9.14 8.20 -19.90
C HIS A 818 -9.02 6.73 -20.32
N ALA A 819 -9.99 5.88 -19.96
CA ALA A 819 -10.00 4.45 -20.31
C ALA A 819 -10.74 4.19 -21.64
N GLU A 820 -11.91 4.80 -21.83
CA GLU A 820 -12.83 4.49 -22.94
C GLU A 820 -12.64 5.44 -24.15
N GLU A 821 -12.46 6.73 -23.92
CA GLU A 821 -12.58 7.76 -24.96
C GLU A 821 -11.23 8.30 -25.45
N LEU A 822 -10.24 8.44 -24.55
CA LEU A 822 -8.92 8.98 -24.87
C LEU A 822 -8.22 8.29 -26.06
N PRO A 823 -8.23 6.94 -26.21
CA PRO A 823 -7.64 6.28 -27.39
C PRO A 823 -8.29 6.74 -28.70
N GLY A 824 -9.62 6.87 -28.72
CA GLY A 824 -10.37 7.38 -29.88
C GLY A 824 -10.15 8.87 -30.11
N ALA A 825 -10.05 9.67 -29.05
CA ALA A 825 -9.79 11.11 -29.12
C ALA A 825 -8.38 11.41 -29.69
N PHE A 826 -7.36 10.62 -29.34
CA PHE A 826 -6.03 10.72 -29.95
C PHE A 826 -6.00 10.16 -31.38
N ALA A 827 -6.74 9.08 -31.68
CA ALA A 827 -6.83 8.53 -33.02
C ALA A 827 -7.37 9.52 -34.07
N LYS A 828 -8.23 10.48 -33.68
CA LYS A 828 -8.71 11.57 -34.56
C LYS A 828 -7.59 12.54 -35.03
N LEU A 829 -6.39 12.51 -34.43
CA LEU A 829 -5.22 13.28 -34.88
C LEU A 829 -4.35 12.54 -35.90
N LEU A 830 -4.65 11.25 -36.17
CA LEU A 830 -3.94 10.39 -37.11
C LEU A 830 -4.74 10.25 -38.41
N ALA A 831 -4.08 10.29 -39.56
CA ALA A 831 -4.72 9.88 -40.81
C ALA A 831 -4.72 8.33 -40.92
N ARG A 832 -5.88 7.75 -41.27
CA ARG A 832 -5.96 6.37 -41.75
C ARG A 832 -5.55 6.32 -43.23
N ARG A 833 -4.51 5.53 -43.51
CA ARG A 833 -4.08 5.13 -44.85
C ARG A 833 -4.01 3.61 -44.89
N GLU A 834 -4.52 2.98 -45.93
CA GLU A 834 -4.47 1.53 -46.09
C GLU A 834 -3.42 1.18 -47.14
N LYS A 835 -2.43 0.38 -46.72
CA LYS A 835 -1.23 0.07 -47.51
C LYS A 835 -1.24 -1.39 -47.95
N HIS A 836 -2.12 -1.69 -48.90
CA HIS A 836 -2.13 -3.01 -49.54
C HIS A 836 -0.84 -3.25 -50.31
N HIS A 837 -0.24 -4.42 -50.12
CA HIS A 837 0.83 -4.91 -50.99
C HIS A 837 0.28 -5.00 -52.42
N THR A 838 0.92 -4.32 -53.37
CA THR A 838 0.46 -4.23 -54.76
C THR A 838 0.37 -5.63 -55.40
N PRO A 839 -0.82 -6.15 -55.74
CA PRO A 839 -0.93 -7.31 -56.62
C PRO A 839 -0.44 -6.95 -58.04
N THR A 840 -0.35 -7.95 -58.91
CA THR A 840 -0.09 -7.75 -60.34
C THR A 840 -1.27 -7.06 -61.01
N PHE A 841 -1.18 -5.73 -61.09
CA PHE A 841 -2.20 -4.86 -61.66
C PHE A 841 -2.18 -4.80 -63.19
N HIS A 842 -3.36 -4.71 -63.80
CA HIS A 842 -3.55 -4.32 -65.19
C HIS A 842 -4.04 -2.85 -65.26
N PRO A 843 -3.19 -1.89 -65.66
CA PRO A 843 -3.54 -0.48 -65.63
C PRO A 843 -4.42 -0.05 -66.81
N VAL A 844 -5.31 0.92 -66.57
CA VAL A 844 -6.17 1.56 -67.58
C VAL A 844 -6.17 3.08 -67.44
N ALA A 845 -6.48 3.80 -68.52
CA ALA A 845 -6.45 5.26 -68.55
C ALA A 845 -7.70 5.92 -67.93
N SER A 846 -8.85 5.22 -67.96
CA SER A 846 -10.08 5.66 -67.31
C SER A 846 -11.00 4.45 -67.02
N LEU A 847 -12.01 4.67 -66.17
CA LEU A 847 -12.92 3.64 -65.66
C LEU A 847 -14.32 4.23 -65.41
N GLU A 848 -15.29 3.84 -66.23
CA GLU A 848 -16.70 4.17 -66.04
C GLU A 848 -17.30 3.27 -64.94
N CYS A 849 -17.92 3.88 -63.92
CA CYS A 849 -18.33 3.19 -62.71
C CYS A 849 -19.86 3.19 -62.54
N ALA A 850 -20.51 2.18 -63.12
CA ALA A 850 -21.98 2.06 -63.17
C ALA A 850 -22.69 1.97 -61.79
N HIS A 851 -21.97 1.73 -60.68
CA HIS A 851 -22.55 1.75 -59.32
C HIS A 851 -22.39 3.09 -58.60
N LEU A 852 -21.63 4.03 -59.17
CA LEU A 852 -21.40 5.38 -58.63
C LEU A 852 -21.91 6.49 -59.56
N ASP A 853 -22.33 6.16 -60.78
CA ASP A 853 -22.70 7.09 -61.86
C ASP A 853 -21.59 8.11 -62.16
N PHE A 854 -20.33 7.64 -62.15
CA PHE A 854 -19.14 8.47 -62.23
C PHE A 854 -18.04 7.86 -63.12
N HIS A 855 -17.23 8.72 -63.76
CA HIS A 855 -16.14 8.34 -64.65
C HIS A 855 -14.79 8.72 -64.04
N PHE A 856 -14.02 7.74 -63.56
CA PHE A 856 -12.68 8.01 -63.04
C PHE A 856 -11.67 8.10 -64.19
N VAL A 857 -10.87 9.16 -64.21
CA VAL A 857 -9.85 9.42 -65.22
C VAL A 857 -8.48 9.56 -64.55
N LYS A 858 -7.43 9.04 -65.18
CA LYS A 858 -6.05 9.18 -64.70
C LYS A 858 -5.57 10.62 -64.82
N ASP A 859 -4.74 11.04 -63.85
CA ASP A 859 -4.17 12.38 -63.70
C ASP A 859 -5.22 13.49 -63.43
N GLU A 860 -6.44 13.12 -63.04
CA GLU A 860 -7.51 14.02 -62.64
C GLU A 860 -7.86 13.92 -61.13
N TYR A 861 -8.69 14.86 -60.66
CA TYR A 861 -9.18 14.94 -59.28
C TYR A 861 -10.65 14.52 -59.18
N ALA A 862 -11.04 13.83 -58.11
CA ALA A 862 -12.44 13.51 -57.80
C ALA A 862 -12.76 13.76 -56.32
N LEU A 863 -14.02 14.07 -56.03
CA LEU A 863 -14.59 14.09 -54.68
C LEU A 863 -15.22 12.72 -54.39
N VAL A 864 -14.84 12.06 -53.31
CA VAL A 864 -15.29 10.70 -52.95
C VAL A 864 -15.66 10.57 -51.47
N ARG A 865 -16.60 9.67 -51.17
CA ARG A 865 -17.00 9.30 -49.80
C ARG A 865 -16.78 7.81 -49.58
N LEU A 866 -16.16 7.43 -48.46
CA LEU A 866 -15.69 6.05 -48.20
C LEU A 866 -16.57 5.32 -47.18
N GLY A 867 -16.83 4.03 -47.42
CA GLY A 867 -17.69 3.16 -46.61
C GLY A 867 -17.27 3.02 -45.15
N SER A 868 -15.96 3.10 -44.89
CA SER A 868 -15.34 2.97 -43.58
C SER A 868 -15.37 4.23 -42.71
N ASP A 869 -15.80 5.39 -43.24
CA ASP A 869 -15.63 6.70 -42.62
C ASP A 869 -16.93 7.53 -42.71
N SER A 870 -17.80 7.37 -41.69
CA SER A 870 -19.26 7.61 -41.76
C SER A 870 -19.74 9.06 -41.94
N SER A 871 -18.85 10.02 -42.19
CA SER A 871 -19.20 11.45 -42.39
C SER A 871 -18.27 12.24 -43.33
N SER A 872 -17.22 11.62 -43.88
CA SER A 872 -16.11 12.35 -44.51
C SER A 872 -16.15 12.32 -46.04
N GLU A 873 -16.39 13.48 -46.66
CA GLU A 873 -15.99 13.70 -48.05
C GLU A 873 -14.47 13.93 -48.12
N ASN A 874 -13.82 13.22 -49.04
CA ASN A 874 -12.38 13.31 -49.32
C ASN A 874 -12.19 13.74 -50.77
N VAL A 875 -11.15 14.52 -51.06
CA VAL A 875 -10.68 14.75 -52.42
C VAL A 875 -9.56 13.75 -52.71
N ILE A 876 -9.53 13.18 -53.92
CA ILE A 876 -8.46 12.29 -54.39
C ILE A 876 -7.86 12.82 -55.69
N PHE A 877 -6.56 12.57 -55.90
CA PHE A 877 -5.87 12.73 -57.17
C PHE A 877 -5.40 11.36 -57.68
N ILE A 878 -5.70 11.01 -58.92
CA ILE A 878 -5.64 9.62 -59.42
C ILE A 878 -4.36 9.39 -60.23
N HIS A 879 -3.35 8.72 -59.65
CA HIS A 879 -2.09 8.39 -60.34
C HIS A 879 -2.17 7.16 -61.24
N ASP A 880 -3.06 6.22 -60.93
CA ASP A 880 -3.35 5.04 -61.75
C ASP A 880 -4.72 4.46 -61.41
N ILE A 881 -5.30 3.77 -62.38
CA ILE A 881 -6.52 2.96 -62.25
C ILE A 881 -6.16 1.55 -62.69
N SER A 882 -6.58 0.52 -61.96
CA SER A 882 -6.09 -0.85 -62.19
C SER A 882 -7.08 -1.94 -61.81
N TYR A 883 -7.03 -3.05 -62.53
CA TYR A 883 -7.72 -4.30 -62.18
C TYR A 883 -6.77 -5.32 -61.54
N CYS A 884 -7.28 -6.12 -60.60
CA CYS A 884 -6.63 -7.33 -60.12
C CYS A 884 -7.37 -8.57 -60.65
N GLY A 885 -6.64 -9.52 -61.23
CA GLY A 885 -7.19 -10.78 -61.75
C GLY A 885 -6.92 -11.97 -60.83
N GLY A 886 -7.97 -12.76 -60.58
CA GLY A 886 -7.95 -14.09 -59.97
C GLY A 886 -8.95 -14.99 -60.70
N GLU A 887 -9.01 -16.29 -60.38
CA GLU A 887 -9.74 -17.28 -61.18
C GLU A 887 -11.28 -17.29 -61.00
N ASP A 888 -11.84 -16.39 -60.18
CA ASP A 888 -13.29 -16.21 -59.98
C ASP A 888 -13.85 -14.96 -60.71
N GLU A 889 -15.12 -15.02 -61.12
CA GLU A 889 -15.74 -14.17 -62.17
C GLU A 889 -16.00 -12.68 -61.83
N ALA A 890 -15.22 -12.05 -60.93
CA ALA A 890 -15.42 -10.65 -60.50
C ALA A 890 -14.11 -9.82 -60.45
N SER A 891 -13.70 -9.28 -61.60
CA SER A 891 -12.54 -8.38 -61.76
C SER A 891 -12.63 -7.16 -60.83
N THR A 892 -11.91 -7.19 -59.71
CA THR A 892 -11.93 -6.10 -58.73
C THR A 892 -11.03 -4.95 -59.18
N ALA A 893 -11.58 -3.73 -59.17
CA ALA A 893 -10.89 -2.52 -59.58
C ALA A 893 -10.38 -1.69 -58.38
N TYR A 894 -9.28 -0.98 -58.60
CA TYR A 894 -8.55 -0.22 -57.60
C TYR A 894 -8.07 1.12 -58.18
N LEU A 895 -8.04 2.15 -57.33
CA LEU A 895 -7.48 3.47 -57.62
C LEU A 895 -6.19 3.67 -56.80
N LEU A 896 -5.12 4.13 -57.43
CA LEU A 896 -3.87 4.54 -56.77
C LEU A 896 -3.88 6.07 -56.63
N VAL A 897 -3.99 6.60 -55.41
CA VAL A 897 -4.35 8.01 -55.19
C VAL A 897 -3.47 8.76 -54.18
N THR A 898 -3.30 10.07 -54.40
CA THR A 898 -3.02 10.99 -53.28
C THR A 898 -4.36 11.44 -52.71
N LYS A 899 -4.58 11.21 -51.41
CA LYS A 899 -5.81 11.56 -50.70
C LYS A 899 -5.68 12.89 -49.96
N TYR A 900 -6.78 13.60 -49.87
CA TYR A 900 -6.93 14.85 -49.16
C TYR A 900 -8.23 14.84 -48.35
N SER A 901 -8.17 15.23 -47.09
CA SER A 901 -9.37 15.54 -46.28
C SER A 901 -9.53 17.05 -46.15
N ARG A 902 -10.74 17.56 -45.86
CA ARG A 902 -10.87 18.97 -45.45
C ARG A 902 -10.19 19.16 -44.10
N LEU A 903 -9.57 20.32 -43.85
CA LEU A 903 -8.83 20.62 -42.61
C LEU A 903 -9.62 20.30 -41.32
N TRP A 904 -10.95 20.48 -41.37
CA TRP A 904 -11.84 20.30 -40.21
C TRP A 904 -12.71 19.03 -40.26
N SER A 905 -12.63 18.18 -41.31
CA SER A 905 -13.55 17.02 -41.43
C SER A 905 -13.31 15.91 -40.40
N CYS A 906 -12.11 15.81 -39.83
CA CYS A 906 -11.81 14.93 -38.69
C CYS A 906 -12.52 15.37 -37.38
N PHE A 907 -13.10 16.57 -37.37
CA PHE A 907 -13.63 17.26 -36.20
C PHE A 907 -14.99 17.94 -36.51
N PRO A 908 -16.02 17.19 -36.97
CA PRO A 908 -17.26 17.76 -37.52
C PRO A 908 -18.09 18.55 -36.49
N ASP A 909 -17.92 18.29 -35.19
CA ASP A 909 -18.62 19.01 -34.11
C ASP A 909 -18.11 20.45 -33.91
N PHE A 910 -17.07 20.88 -34.64
CA PHE A 910 -16.28 22.07 -34.31
C PHE A 910 -16.64 23.24 -35.23
N LYS A 911 -17.15 24.32 -34.64
CA LYS A 911 -16.99 25.66 -35.23
C LYS A 911 -15.67 26.27 -34.75
N PRO A 912 -14.79 26.75 -35.64
CA PRO A 912 -13.55 27.40 -35.20
C PRO A 912 -13.87 28.71 -34.47
N LEU A 913 -13.33 28.86 -33.27
CA LEU A 913 -13.59 30.02 -32.41
C LEU A 913 -12.77 31.23 -32.85
N GLY A 914 -13.42 32.39 -33.01
CA GLY A 914 -12.76 33.67 -33.25
C GLY A 914 -12.40 33.98 -34.72
N ILE A 915 -13.09 33.34 -35.67
CA ILE A 915 -12.88 33.55 -37.11
C ILE A 915 -13.97 34.48 -37.67
N ASP A 916 -13.57 35.59 -38.30
CA ASP A 916 -14.47 36.50 -39.04
C ASP A 916 -15.16 35.77 -40.20
N ASN A 917 -16.39 36.18 -40.56
CA ASN A 917 -17.20 35.50 -41.59
C ASN A 917 -16.48 35.29 -42.94
N ASN A 918 -15.54 36.18 -43.31
CA ASN A 918 -14.76 36.04 -44.55
C ASN A 918 -13.78 34.84 -44.53
N ASP A 919 -13.20 34.53 -43.36
CA ASP A 919 -12.21 33.45 -43.21
C ASP A 919 -12.90 32.09 -42.96
N MET A 920 -14.21 32.06 -42.67
CA MET A 920 -15.00 30.81 -42.67
C MET A 920 -15.00 30.10 -44.04
N VAL A 921 -15.06 30.84 -45.15
CA VAL A 921 -15.07 30.26 -46.51
C VAL A 921 -13.73 29.61 -46.82
N ALA A 922 -12.63 30.30 -46.52
CA ALA A 922 -11.27 29.76 -46.67
C ALA A 922 -11.07 28.46 -45.87
N ASN A 923 -11.66 28.35 -44.67
CA ASN A 923 -11.61 27.14 -43.85
C ASN A 923 -12.42 25.95 -44.41
N GLN A 924 -13.36 26.15 -45.35
CA GLN A 924 -14.06 25.06 -46.03
C GLN A 924 -13.36 24.60 -47.32
N LEU A 925 -12.55 25.47 -47.94
CA LEU A 925 -11.74 25.20 -49.13
C LEU A 925 -10.33 24.68 -48.81
N GLU A 926 -9.87 24.78 -47.55
CA GLU A 926 -8.55 24.29 -47.14
C GLU A 926 -8.52 22.76 -46.94
N LEU A 927 -7.64 22.11 -47.70
CA LEU A 927 -7.37 20.68 -47.69
C LEU A 927 -6.10 20.31 -46.94
N LEU A 928 -6.08 19.07 -46.46
CA LEU A 928 -5.00 18.42 -45.73
C LEU A 928 -4.55 17.18 -46.53
N LEU A 929 -3.34 17.20 -47.09
CA LEU A 929 -2.80 16.10 -47.90
C LEU A 929 -2.34 14.92 -47.01
N HIS A 930 -2.75 13.70 -47.33
CA HIS A 930 -2.38 12.48 -46.58
C HIS A 930 -1.11 11.86 -47.17
N PHE A 931 -0.07 11.68 -46.36
CA PHE A 931 1.24 11.18 -46.79
C PHE A 931 1.82 10.13 -45.82
N GLU A 932 2.85 9.40 -46.20
CA GLU A 932 3.63 8.53 -45.31
C GLU A 932 5.13 8.83 -45.42
N ASP A 933 5.64 8.88 -46.66
CA ASP A 933 7.01 9.28 -47.00
C ASP A 933 7.03 10.77 -47.35
N PHE A 934 7.71 11.57 -46.54
CA PHE A 934 7.75 13.02 -46.70
C PHE A 934 8.45 13.46 -48.00
N ASP A 935 9.57 12.82 -48.35
CA ASP A 935 10.36 13.19 -49.54
C ASP A 935 9.63 12.80 -50.84
N LYS A 936 8.62 11.94 -50.73
CA LYS A 936 7.75 11.51 -51.82
C LYS A 936 6.32 12.05 -51.75
N MET A 937 6.01 12.90 -50.78
CA MET A 937 4.68 13.46 -50.53
C MET A 937 3.97 13.86 -51.84
N GLY A 938 2.78 13.32 -52.07
CA GLY A 938 1.96 13.65 -53.25
C GLY A 938 2.44 13.05 -54.58
N LEU A 939 3.51 12.25 -54.60
CA LEU A 939 3.95 11.47 -55.77
C LEU A 939 3.33 10.07 -55.77
N ARG A 940 3.31 9.41 -56.93
CA ARG A 940 2.79 8.05 -57.12
C ARG A 940 3.39 7.00 -56.17
N ASP A 941 4.64 7.19 -55.74
CA ASP A 941 5.34 6.30 -54.80
C ASP A 941 4.84 6.40 -53.34
N ASP A 942 4.17 7.50 -52.98
CA ASP A 942 3.56 7.74 -51.65
C ASP A 942 2.03 7.56 -51.69
N ALA A 943 1.46 7.25 -52.86
CA ALA A 943 0.03 7.08 -53.06
C ALA A 943 -0.54 5.86 -52.29
N GLU A 944 -1.79 5.96 -51.85
CA GLU A 944 -2.53 4.84 -51.24
C GLU A 944 -3.43 4.14 -52.26
N VAL A 945 -3.84 2.92 -51.94
CA VAL A 945 -4.73 2.11 -52.79
C VAL A 945 -6.13 2.15 -52.18
N ILE A 946 -7.12 2.59 -52.96
CA ILE A 946 -8.54 2.51 -52.61
C ILE A 946 -9.18 1.46 -53.52
N GLN A 947 -9.86 0.46 -52.94
CA GLN A 947 -10.66 -0.50 -53.70
C GLN A 947 -11.96 0.19 -54.13
N LEU A 948 -12.38 0.01 -55.39
CA LEU A 948 -13.49 0.79 -55.96
C LEU A 948 -14.82 0.57 -55.22
N GLY A 949 -15.02 -0.62 -54.65
CA GLY A 949 -16.21 -0.99 -53.88
C GLY A 949 -16.30 -0.37 -52.48
N ASP A 950 -15.24 0.28 -51.98
CA ASP A 950 -15.28 1.02 -50.72
C ASP A 950 -15.80 2.45 -50.88
N ILE A 951 -16.02 2.90 -52.12
CA ILE A 951 -16.56 4.22 -52.43
C ILE A 951 -18.10 4.14 -52.40
N ILE A 952 -18.75 5.02 -51.65
CA ILE A 952 -20.23 5.09 -51.55
C ILE A 952 -20.83 6.10 -52.54
N SER A 953 -20.05 7.09 -52.94
CA SER A 953 -20.45 8.16 -53.85
C SER A 953 -19.21 8.89 -54.37
N ALA A 954 -19.23 9.27 -55.65
CA ALA A 954 -18.19 10.07 -56.30
C ALA A 954 -18.82 11.26 -57.06
N ALA A 955 -18.06 12.34 -57.23
CA ALA A 955 -18.47 13.54 -57.96
C ALA A 955 -17.25 14.35 -58.43
N ASP A 956 -17.46 15.26 -59.38
CA ASP A 956 -16.47 16.28 -59.75
C ASP A 956 -16.21 17.26 -58.60
N LEU A 957 -15.09 17.97 -58.66
CA LEU A 957 -14.90 19.16 -57.82
C LEU A 957 -15.82 20.30 -58.30
N MET A 958 -16.20 21.18 -57.36
CA MET A 958 -17.12 22.31 -57.54
C MET A 958 -16.93 23.03 -58.88
N ALA A 959 -18.03 23.29 -59.59
CA ALA A 959 -18.06 23.76 -60.98
C ALA A 959 -17.18 25.01 -61.24
N GLY A 960 -15.96 24.76 -61.73
CA GLY A 960 -14.92 25.77 -61.97
C GLY A 960 -13.54 25.44 -61.37
N SER A 961 -13.45 24.52 -60.40
CA SER A 961 -12.23 24.20 -59.65
C SER A 961 -11.64 22.82 -59.98
N ASN A 962 -11.20 22.61 -61.22
CA ASN A 962 -10.64 21.32 -61.70
C ASN A 962 -9.29 20.91 -61.06
N THR A 963 -8.69 21.70 -60.16
CA THR A 963 -7.38 21.42 -59.56
C THR A 963 -7.29 21.87 -58.11
N VAL A 964 -6.51 21.16 -57.29
CA VAL A 964 -6.11 21.60 -55.94
C VAL A 964 -4.82 22.41 -56.02
N VAL A 965 -4.81 23.63 -55.47
CA VAL A 965 -3.64 24.52 -55.54
C VAL A 965 -2.71 24.34 -54.34
N THR A 966 -1.44 24.02 -54.60
CA THR A 966 -0.38 23.92 -53.58
C THR A 966 0.29 25.29 -53.35
N ALA A 967 -0.08 25.98 -52.26
CA ALA A 967 0.23 27.39 -52.07
C ALA A 967 1.09 27.68 -50.82
N ARG A 968 2.01 28.64 -50.95
CA ARG A 968 2.84 29.15 -49.82
C ARG A 968 2.10 30.09 -48.89
N ASN A 969 1.21 30.90 -49.48
CA ASN A 969 0.26 31.83 -48.88
C ASN A 969 -0.72 32.19 -50.01
N LEU A 970 -2.03 32.10 -49.78
CA LEU A 970 -2.97 32.86 -50.61
C LEU A 970 -2.99 34.30 -50.09
N GLN A 971 -2.75 35.26 -50.97
CA GLN A 971 -3.47 36.52 -50.87
C GLN A 971 -4.90 36.24 -51.37
N ALA A 972 -5.91 36.89 -50.78
CA ALA A 972 -7.29 36.66 -51.20
C ALA A 972 -7.49 37.17 -52.64
N SER A 973 -7.58 36.23 -53.59
CA SER A 973 -8.12 36.43 -54.93
C SER A 973 -9.45 35.69 -55.05
N GLU A 974 -10.29 36.10 -55.99
CA GLU A 974 -11.75 35.92 -55.93
C GLU A 974 -12.25 34.53 -56.43
N ASP A 975 -11.35 33.56 -56.56
CA ASP A 975 -11.63 32.23 -57.12
C ASP A 975 -11.98 31.20 -56.02
N GLU A 976 -13.11 30.50 -56.15
CA GLU A 976 -13.58 29.44 -55.23
C GLU A 976 -12.79 28.12 -55.35
N THR A 977 -11.46 28.21 -55.45
CA THR A 977 -10.57 27.06 -55.65
C THR A 977 -10.19 26.37 -54.34
N MET A 978 -10.19 25.03 -54.34
CA MET A 978 -9.67 24.24 -53.22
C MET A 978 -8.13 24.32 -53.17
N PHE A 979 -7.57 24.46 -51.98
CA PHE A 979 -6.13 24.67 -51.81
C PHE A 979 -5.55 23.85 -50.66
N CYS A 980 -4.26 23.51 -50.77
CA CYS A 980 -3.54 22.68 -49.81
C CYS A 980 -2.24 23.37 -49.37
N ARG A 981 -2.15 23.72 -48.07
CA ARG A 981 -0.93 24.27 -47.44
C ARG A 981 -0.24 23.28 -46.50
N PHE A 982 -0.98 22.31 -45.98
CA PHE A 982 -0.56 21.44 -44.88
C PHE A 982 -0.85 19.97 -45.22
N ALA A 983 -0.10 19.06 -44.58
CA ALA A 983 -0.19 17.63 -44.78
C ALA A 983 -0.18 16.88 -43.44
N ILE A 984 -0.80 15.71 -43.41
CA ILE A 984 -0.94 14.83 -42.24
C ILE A 984 -0.34 13.46 -42.54
N ARG A 985 0.50 12.96 -41.62
CA ARG A 985 1.12 11.64 -41.78
C ARG A 985 0.12 10.54 -41.43
N GLY A 986 0.04 9.53 -42.29
CA GLY A 986 -0.67 8.28 -42.05
C GLY A 986 -0.04 7.48 -40.92
N ALA A 987 -0.87 6.83 -40.11
CA ALA A 987 -0.40 5.91 -39.08
C ALA A 987 0.10 4.60 -39.73
N ALA A 988 1.41 4.35 -39.68
CA ALA A 988 1.95 3.00 -39.83
C ALA A 988 1.56 2.15 -38.60
N SER A 989 1.44 0.83 -38.77
CA SER A 989 0.86 -0.09 -37.76
C SER A 989 1.46 0.02 -36.35
N ASP A 990 2.73 0.38 -36.24
CA ASP A 990 3.48 0.44 -34.98
C ASP A 990 3.79 1.86 -34.48
N GLU A 991 3.50 2.93 -35.24
CA GLU A 991 3.84 4.32 -34.87
C GLU A 991 2.65 5.12 -34.32
N GLN A 992 2.53 5.20 -32.98
CA GLN A 992 1.55 6.05 -32.29
C GLN A 992 1.98 7.53 -32.20
N VAL A 993 2.33 8.14 -33.33
CA VAL A 993 2.77 9.55 -33.42
C VAL A 993 1.96 10.28 -34.50
N ALA A 994 1.19 11.29 -34.09
CA ALA A 994 0.53 12.18 -35.02
C ALA A 994 1.50 13.28 -35.49
N CYS A 995 1.61 13.46 -36.81
CA CYS A 995 2.51 14.42 -37.44
C CYS A 995 1.73 15.27 -38.46
N TRP A 996 1.59 16.56 -38.16
CA TRP A 996 0.98 17.55 -39.04
C TRP A 996 2.09 18.50 -39.50
N THR A 997 2.24 18.74 -40.80
CA THR A 997 3.39 19.47 -41.37
C THR A 997 2.96 20.48 -42.42
N PRO A 998 3.69 21.60 -42.64
CA PRO A 998 3.62 22.32 -43.89
C PRO A 998 3.92 21.38 -45.07
N ILE A 999 3.30 21.64 -46.21
CA ILE A 999 3.47 20.87 -47.45
C ILE A 999 4.96 20.77 -47.86
N ALA A 1000 5.35 19.61 -48.40
CA ALA A 1000 6.73 19.33 -48.77
C ALA A 1000 7.26 20.27 -49.87
N SER A 1001 8.55 20.61 -49.79
CA SER A 1001 9.11 21.69 -50.59
C SER A 1001 9.25 21.39 -52.09
N HIS A 1002 9.07 20.14 -52.55
CA HIS A 1002 9.03 19.83 -53.98
C HIS A 1002 7.71 20.21 -54.63
N LEU A 1003 6.59 20.14 -53.88
CA LEU A 1003 5.23 20.51 -54.32
C LEU A 1003 5.00 22.03 -54.43
N LEU A 1004 6.00 22.83 -54.04
CA LEU A 1004 6.00 24.29 -54.17
C LEU A 1004 6.85 24.74 -55.38
N GLN A 1005 6.39 25.82 -56.03
CA GLN A 1005 7.14 26.47 -57.11
C GLN A 1005 8.55 26.87 -56.65
N ARG A 1006 9.51 26.92 -57.59
CA ARG A 1006 10.94 27.07 -57.26
C ARG A 1006 11.30 28.31 -56.43
N ARG A 1007 10.52 29.40 -56.56
CA ARG A 1007 10.64 30.66 -55.78
C ARG A 1007 10.04 30.58 -54.37
N ASP A 1008 9.19 29.59 -54.13
CA ASP A 1008 8.35 29.43 -52.95
C ASP A 1008 8.84 28.37 -51.96
N ARG A 1009 9.84 27.59 -52.38
CA ARG A 1009 10.49 26.53 -51.61
C ARG A 1009 10.98 26.99 -50.22
N TRP A 1010 10.99 26.04 -49.30
CA TRP A 1010 11.44 26.25 -47.93
C TRP A 1010 12.98 26.28 -47.87
N PRO A 1011 13.61 27.29 -47.25
CA PRO A 1011 15.01 27.21 -46.90
C PRO A 1011 15.21 26.19 -45.77
N ALA A 1012 16.27 25.38 -45.84
CA ALA A 1012 16.62 24.47 -44.76
C ALA A 1012 17.12 25.25 -43.53
N PRO A 1013 16.62 24.97 -42.31
CA PRO A 1013 17.19 25.51 -41.08
C PRO A 1013 18.66 25.11 -40.93
N GLN A 1014 19.49 26.04 -40.46
CA GLN A 1014 20.89 25.78 -40.12
C GLN A 1014 21.12 26.14 -38.65
N PHE A 1015 21.82 25.26 -37.94
CA PHE A 1015 22.11 25.39 -36.51
C PHE A 1015 23.59 25.15 -36.26
N ASP A 1016 24.18 25.88 -35.32
CA ASP A 1016 25.45 25.48 -34.72
C ASP A 1016 25.22 24.28 -33.79
N THR A 1017 26.05 23.25 -33.95
CA THR A 1017 26.03 22.02 -33.15
C THR A 1017 27.19 21.92 -32.17
N THR A 1018 28.08 22.92 -32.13
CA THR A 1018 29.21 22.99 -31.19
C THR A 1018 28.82 23.49 -29.80
N SER A 1019 27.67 24.15 -29.69
CA SER A 1019 27.12 24.74 -28.46
C SER A 1019 25.90 23.97 -27.94
N ARG A 1020 25.66 23.98 -26.62
CA ARG A 1020 24.52 23.29 -26.00
C ARG A 1020 23.21 23.99 -26.40
N PRO A 1021 22.16 23.26 -26.83
CA PRO A 1021 20.85 23.86 -27.07
C PRO A 1021 20.30 24.50 -25.79
N SER A 1022 19.66 25.65 -25.95
CA SER A 1022 19.20 26.50 -24.85
C SER A 1022 17.68 26.44 -24.66
N VAL A 1023 17.22 26.45 -23.42
CA VAL A 1023 15.80 26.33 -23.05
C VAL A 1023 15.33 27.56 -22.30
N VAL A 1024 14.17 28.08 -22.68
CA VAL A 1024 13.45 29.16 -21.99
C VAL A 1024 12.11 28.61 -21.49
N ASP A 1025 11.94 28.58 -20.17
CA ASP A 1025 10.77 28.01 -19.50
C ASP A 1025 9.70 29.09 -19.24
N PHE A 1026 8.55 28.95 -19.87
CA PHE A 1026 7.39 29.85 -19.67
C PHE A 1026 6.52 29.41 -18.47
N THR A 1027 6.92 28.34 -17.79
CA THR A 1027 6.13 27.57 -16.82
C THR A 1027 6.94 27.10 -15.60
N PRO A 1028 7.79 27.94 -14.96
CA PRO A 1028 8.71 27.54 -13.87
C PRO A 1028 8.05 26.98 -12.60
N GLY A 1029 6.72 27.03 -12.49
CA GLY A 1029 5.95 26.29 -11.48
C GLY A 1029 5.88 24.78 -11.71
N VAL A 1030 6.31 24.27 -12.87
CA VAL A 1030 6.36 22.83 -13.21
C VAL A 1030 7.81 22.43 -13.48
N LEU A 1031 8.56 22.14 -12.42
CA LEU A 1031 10.01 21.88 -12.48
C LEU A 1031 10.43 20.70 -13.36
N GLY A 1032 9.64 19.62 -13.40
CA GLY A 1032 10.05 18.33 -13.97
C GLY A 1032 10.59 18.38 -15.41
N PRO A 1033 9.95 19.09 -16.34
CA PRO A 1033 10.46 19.20 -17.71
C PRO A 1033 11.76 20.00 -17.84
N ALA A 1034 11.94 21.11 -17.12
CA ALA A 1034 13.19 21.87 -17.12
C ALA A 1034 14.36 21.06 -16.53
N GLU A 1035 14.09 20.33 -15.44
CA GLU A 1035 15.02 19.36 -14.86
C GLU A 1035 15.37 18.25 -15.88
N GLY A 1036 14.38 17.68 -16.58
CA GLY A 1036 14.60 16.65 -17.60
C GLY A 1036 15.44 17.13 -18.80
N PHE A 1037 15.20 18.34 -19.29
CA PHE A 1037 16.05 18.97 -20.30
C PHE A 1037 17.49 19.17 -19.79
N SER A 1038 17.65 19.62 -18.54
CA SER A 1038 18.97 19.78 -17.92
C SER A 1038 19.72 18.45 -17.79
N GLN A 1039 19.03 17.36 -17.45
CA GLN A 1039 19.61 16.00 -17.39
C GLN A 1039 19.96 15.45 -18.77
N ALA A 1040 19.21 15.83 -19.82
CA ALA A 1040 19.55 15.54 -21.21
C ALA A 1040 20.68 16.44 -21.78
N GLY A 1041 21.32 17.29 -20.96
CA GLY A 1041 22.48 18.08 -21.33
C GLY A 1041 22.19 19.48 -21.90
N PHE A 1042 20.93 19.92 -21.91
CA PHE A 1042 20.51 21.23 -22.42
C PHE A 1042 20.82 22.35 -21.41
N GLU A 1043 21.04 23.57 -21.89
CA GLU A 1043 21.24 24.74 -21.04
C GLU A 1043 19.90 25.39 -20.70
N ILE A 1044 19.44 25.26 -19.45
CA ILE A 1044 18.27 26.01 -18.96
C ILE A 1044 18.69 27.47 -18.81
N ARG A 1045 18.31 28.32 -19.78
CA ARG A 1045 18.82 29.69 -19.90
C ARG A 1045 18.04 30.67 -19.05
N ALA A 1046 16.71 30.58 -19.07
CA ALA A 1046 15.85 31.48 -18.30
C ALA A 1046 14.44 30.95 -18.00
N ALA A 1047 13.76 31.60 -17.06
CA ALA A 1047 12.33 31.47 -16.84
C ALA A 1047 11.59 32.80 -17.04
N LEU A 1048 10.40 32.75 -17.67
CA LEU A 1048 9.41 33.82 -17.71
C LEU A 1048 8.22 33.43 -16.80
N GLY A 1049 7.53 34.41 -16.23
CA GLY A 1049 6.45 34.11 -15.27
C GLY A 1049 6.99 33.73 -13.90
N PHE A 1050 8.19 34.19 -13.53
CA PHE A 1050 8.78 33.86 -12.25
C PHE A 1050 8.03 34.53 -11.08
N ASP A 1051 7.86 33.77 -9.99
CA ASP A 1051 7.20 34.19 -8.75
C ASP A 1051 8.12 33.74 -7.62
N GLN A 1052 8.69 34.67 -6.87
CA GLN A 1052 9.70 34.38 -5.87
C GLN A 1052 9.16 33.59 -4.67
N GLU A 1053 7.85 33.66 -4.37
CA GLU A 1053 7.25 32.87 -3.29
C GLU A 1053 6.96 31.42 -3.73
N ARG A 1054 6.71 31.20 -5.03
CA ARG A 1054 6.24 29.90 -5.56
C ARG A 1054 7.30 29.09 -6.28
N HIS A 1055 8.21 29.75 -7.01
CA HIS A 1055 9.12 29.12 -7.97
C HIS A 1055 10.57 29.01 -7.44
N LEU A 1056 10.77 29.17 -6.12
CA LEU A 1056 12.06 29.01 -5.43
C LEU A 1056 12.79 27.71 -5.79
N SER A 1057 12.08 26.57 -5.84
CA SER A 1057 12.67 25.27 -6.20
C SER A 1057 13.30 25.27 -7.60
N TRP A 1058 12.70 25.97 -8.56
CA TRP A 1058 13.25 26.14 -9.91
C TRP A 1058 14.55 26.92 -9.87
N LYS A 1059 14.59 28.05 -9.14
CA LYS A 1059 15.79 28.88 -9.02
C LYS A 1059 16.90 28.23 -8.18
N ILE A 1060 16.57 27.26 -7.31
CA ILE A 1060 17.57 26.44 -6.60
C ILE A 1060 18.23 25.42 -7.56
N ARG A 1061 17.47 24.76 -8.44
CA ARG A 1061 18.02 23.83 -9.44
C ARG A 1061 18.76 24.56 -10.57
N HIS A 1062 18.23 25.70 -11.00
CA HIS A 1062 18.70 26.48 -12.13
C HIS A 1062 19.30 27.83 -11.66
N ALA A 1063 20.28 27.74 -10.75
CA ALA A 1063 20.82 28.88 -10.01
C ALA A 1063 21.46 29.96 -10.90
N GLN A 1064 22.13 29.58 -11.98
CA GLN A 1064 22.78 30.52 -12.92
C GLN A 1064 21.81 31.14 -13.95
N SER A 1065 20.62 30.55 -14.11
CA SER A 1065 19.66 30.93 -15.15
C SER A 1065 18.96 32.25 -14.84
N GLN A 1066 18.68 33.06 -15.86
CA GLN A 1066 17.96 34.34 -15.67
C GLN A 1066 16.50 34.09 -15.28
N VAL A 1067 15.90 35.04 -14.56
CA VAL A 1067 14.49 34.98 -14.18
C VAL A 1067 13.84 36.32 -14.47
N TYR A 1068 12.69 36.30 -15.14
CA TYR A 1068 11.87 37.46 -15.41
C TYR A 1068 10.55 37.32 -14.62
N ASP A 1069 10.31 38.25 -13.70
CA ASP A 1069 9.16 38.24 -12.81
C ASP A 1069 7.92 38.89 -13.42
N GLY A 1070 6.74 38.48 -12.94
CA GLY A 1070 5.45 38.95 -13.46
C GLY A 1070 5.00 38.23 -14.74
N PRO A 1071 3.84 38.62 -15.31
CA PRO A 1071 3.17 37.84 -16.36
C PRO A 1071 4.01 37.78 -17.66
N PRO A 1072 4.20 36.58 -18.28
CA PRO A 1072 5.03 36.43 -19.48
C PRO A 1072 4.71 37.40 -20.62
N ARG A 1073 3.43 37.74 -20.84
CA ARG A 1073 3.05 38.77 -21.83
C ARG A 1073 3.74 40.10 -21.58
N LYS A 1074 3.65 40.60 -20.34
CA LYS A 1074 4.26 41.88 -19.96
C LYS A 1074 5.79 41.82 -20.08
N VAL A 1075 6.41 40.71 -19.73
CA VAL A 1075 7.86 40.52 -19.93
C VAL A 1075 8.23 40.66 -21.41
N LEU A 1076 7.47 40.03 -22.32
CA LEU A 1076 7.69 40.17 -23.76
C LEU A 1076 7.40 41.60 -24.25
N ASP A 1077 6.33 42.24 -23.79
CA ASP A 1077 5.99 43.64 -24.12
C ASP A 1077 7.08 44.62 -23.63
N ASP A 1078 7.62 44.41 -22.43
CA ASP A 1078 8.70 45.20 -21.83
C ASP A 1078 10.04 44.98 -22.57
N ILE A 1079 10.32 43.77 -23.08
CA ILE A 1079 11.48 43.50 -23.95
C ILE A 1079 11.29 44.17 -25.32
N CYS A 1080 10.12 44.04 -25.94
CA CYS A 1080 9.77 44.68 -27.21
C CYS A 1080 9.81 46.22 -27.17
N SER A 1081 9.67 46.81 -25.98
CA SER A 1081 9.72 48.26 -25.76
C SER A 1081 11.03 48.74 -25.11
N GLU A 1082 12.08 47.91 -25.12
CA GLU A 1082 13.43 48.19 -24.61
C GLU A 1082 13.49 48.54 -23.10
N GLN A 1083 12.41 48.27 -22.35
CA GLN A 1083 12.34 48.47 -20.89
C GLN A 1083 13.04 47.34 -20.11
N LEU A 1084 13.12 46.13 -20.70
CA LEU A 1084 13.90 45.01 -20.21
C LEU A 1084 14.94 44.61 -21.25
N GLN A 1085 16.16 44.26 -20.80
CA GLN A 1085 17.16 43.71 -21.72
C GLN A 1085 16.73 42.32 -22.21
N PRO A 1086 16.81 42.05 -23.53
CA PRO A 1086 16.56 40.72 -24.07
C PRO A 1086 17.63 39.73 -23.59
N LEU A 1087 17.27 38.44 -23.63
CA LEU A 1087 18.16 37.34 -23.31
C LEU A 1087 19.45 37.42 -24.12
N SER A 1088 20.60 37.54 -23.44
CA SER A 1088 21.91 37.53 -24.10
C SER A 1088 22.14 36.17 -24.75
N THR A 1089 22.14 36.12 -26.08
CA THR A 1089 22.47 34.92 -26.86
C THR A 1089 23.99 34.78 -27.04
N PRO A 1090 24.54 33.55 -27.01
CA PRO A 1090 25.88 33.31 -27.52
C PRO A 1090 25.98 33.64 -29.02
N ASN A 1091 27.21 33.81 -29.52
CA ASN A 1091 27.50 33.93 -30.95
C ASN A 1091 28.62 32.93 -31.33
N PRO A 1092 28.36 31.89 -32.13
CA PRO A 1092 27.08 31.55 -32.77
C PRO A 1092 25.95 31.25 -31.77
N ALA A 1093 24.70 31.41 -32.20
CA ALA A 1093 23.54 31.10 -31.37
C ALA A 1093 23.24 29.59 -31.38
N PRO A 1094 23.11 28.93 -30.22
CA PRO A 1094 22.64 27.55 -30.14
C PRO A 1094 21.13 27.49 -30.46
N PRO A 1095 20.58 26.31 -30.81
CA PRO A 1095 19.15 26.13 -30.96
C PRO A 1095 18.39 26.57 -29.69
N ASN A 1096 17.35 27.38 -29.86
CA ASN A 1096 16.53 27.93 -28.78
C ASN A 1096 15.18 27.19 -28.67
N ILE A 1097 14.83 26.76 -27.46
CA ILE A 1097 13.65 25.94 -27.18
C ILE A 1097 12.75 26.68 -26.20
N ALA A 1098 11.54 27.02 -26.63
CA ALA A 1098 10.49 27.47 -25.73
C ALA A 1098 9.78 26.26 -25.10
N LEU A 1099 9.79 26.20 -23.76
CA LEU A 1099 9.19 25.13 -22.97
C LEU A 1099 7.90 25.64 -22.31
N VAL A 1100 6.79 24.93 -22.55
CA VAL A 1100 5.48 25.19 -21.92
C VAL A 1100 4.95 23.89 -21.30
N ALA A 1101 4.97 23.80 -19.98
CA ALA A 1101 4.46 22.67 -19.22
C ALA A 1101 3.18 23.04 -18.46
N GLY A 1102 2.06 22.46 -18.89
CA GLY A 1102 0.80 22.55 -18.15
C GLY A 1102 0.86 21.81 -16.82
N ALA A 1103 0.01 22.21 -15.88
CA ALA A 1103 -0.35 21.31 -14.79
C ALA A 1103 -1.02 20.08 -15.40
N ASN A 1104 -0.32 18.94 -15.42
CA ASN A 1104 -0.88 17.69 -15.93
C ASN A 1104 -1.98 17.19 -14.96
N ALA A 1105 -3.19 17.69 -15.16
CA ALA A 1105 -4.43 17.41 -14.43
C ALA A 1105 -5.65 17.65 -15.36
N PRO A 1106 -6.86 17.18 -15.02
CA PRO A 1106 -8.07 17.50 -15.76
C PRO A 1106 -8.72 18.82 -15.29
N PHE A 1107 -9.69 19.32 -16.05
CA PHE A 1107 -10.55 20.45 -15.69
C PHE A 1107 -11.93 19.98 -15.18
N ARG A 1108 -12.70 20.86 -14.52
CA ARG A 1108 -14.04 20.50 -14.05
C ARG A 1108 -15.01 20.25 -15.20
N LEU A 1109 -15.86 19.24 -15.06
CA LEU A 1109 -17.00 18.97 -15.95
C LEU A 1109 -18.30 19.48 -15.32
N ASN A 1110 -18.39 19.43 -13.99
CA ASN A 1110 -19.48 20.00 -13.21
C ASN A 1110 -19.13 21.39 -12.68
N GLU A 1111 -19.96 22.41 -12.95
CA GLU A 1111 -19.77 23.76 -12.42
C GLU A 1111 -19.86 23.86 -10.88
N ALA A 1112 -20.44 22.86 -10.21
CA ALA A 1112 -20.39 22.74 -8.75
C ALA A 1112 -18.98 22.36 -8.22
N ASN A 1113 -18.11 21.79 -9.04
CA ASN A 1113 -16.75 21.42 -8.64
C ASN A 1113 -15.83 22.65 -8.64
N ARG A 1114 -15.63 23.26 -7.47
CA ARG A 1114 -14.70 24.39 -7.29
C ARG A 1114 -13.26 23.96 -6.97
N ASN A 1115 -13.00 22.65 -6.88
CA ASN A 1115 -11.68 22.10 -6.54
C ASN A 1115 -10.78 21.89 -7.76
N MET A 1116 -11.37 21.63 -8.94
CA MET A 1116 -10.65 21.53 -10.22
C MET A 1116 -10.72 22.85 -10.99
N SER A 1117 -9.76 23.10 -11.88
CA SER A 1117 -9.73 24.31 -12.71
C SER A 1117 -10.92 24.35 -13.68
N SER A 1118 -11.43 25.55 -13.98
CA SER A 1118 -12.33 25.74 -15.13
C SER A 1118 -11.64 25.34 -16.45
N ALA A 1119 -12.44 25.00 -17.46
CA ALA A 1119 -11.92 24.70 -18.81
C ALA A 1119 -11.04 25.85 -19.36
N GLU A 1120 -11.43 27.11 -19.11
CA GLU A 1120 -10.69 28.31 -19.50
C GLU A 1120 -9.31 28.41 -18.81
N ASN A 1121 -9.23 28.19 -17.49
CA ASN A 1121 -7.96 28.21 -16.74
C ASN A 1121 -7.10 26.97 -17.04
N PHE A 1122 -7.65 25.91 -17.65
CA PHE A 1122 -6.91 24.75 -18.11
C PHE A 1122 -6.26 24.98 -19.49
N VAL A 1123 -6.94 25.71 -20.39
CA VAL A 1123 -6.41 26.04 -21.73
C VAL A 1123 -5.51 27.28 -21.76
N SER A 1124 -5.43 28.08 -20.70
CA SER A 1124 -4.61 29.31 -20.67
C SER A 1124 -3.10 29.07 -20.90
N GLN A 1125 -2.63 27.83 -20.75
CA GLN A 1125 -1.28 27.42 -21.18
C GLN A 1125 -1.07 27.57 -22.69
N LEU A 1126 -2.11 27.42 -23.51
CA LEU A 1126 -2.04 27.61 -24.97
C LEU A 1126 -1.85 29.09 -25.33
N ASP A 1127 -2.27 30.01 -24.46
CA ASP A 1127 -2.01 31.43 -24.65
C ASP A 1127 -0.50 31.73 -24.50
N LEU A 1128 0.21 31.02 -23.60
CA LEU A 1128 1.68 31.07 -23.50
C LEU A 1128 2.35 30.51 -24.77
N VAL A 1129 1.80 29.45 -25.36
CA VAL A 1129 2.30 28.88 -26.62
C VAL A 1129 2.20 29.89 -27.76
N ASN A 1130 1.06 30.55 -27.91
CA ASN A 1130 0.87 31.60 -28.93
C ASN A 1130 1.78 32.81 -28.67
N MET A 1131 1.89 33.28 -27.42
CA MET A 1131 2.82 34.36 -27.04
C MET A 1131 4.29 34.03 -27.34
N ALA A 1132 4.73 32.79 -27.12
CA ALA A 1132 6.10 32.36 -27.44
C ALA A 1132 6.34 32.24 -28.96
N LEU A 1133 5.30 31.96 -29.75
CA LEU A 1133 5.36 31.88 -31.22
C LEU A 1133 5.39 33.28 -31.87
N GLU A 1134 4.69 34.23 -31.27
CA GLU A 1134 4.53 35.62 -31.74
C GLU A 1134 5.64 36.57 -31.23
N GLY A 1135 6.34 36.20 -30.15
CA GLY A 1135 7.34 37.04 -29.47
C GLY A 1135 8.57 37.43 -30.31
N PRO A 1136 9.37 38.42 -29.83
CA PRO A 1136 10.47 39.02 -30.58
C PRO A 1136 11.61 38.02 -30.86
N SER A 1137 11.91 37.15 -29.89
CA SER A 1137 12.90 36.08 -30.00
C SER A 1137 12.21 34.76 -30.30
N LYS A 1138 11.70 34.61 -31.53
CA LYS A 1138 11.01 33.39 -31.96
C LYS A 1138 11.89 32.15 -31.72
N PRO A 1139 11.41 31.13 -31.00
CA PRO A 1139 12.21 29.95 -30.69
C PRO A 1139 12.39 29.08 -31.94
N ASP A 1140 13.41 28.25 -31.98
CA ASP A 1140 13.61 27.27 -33.05
C ASP A 1140 12.65 26.08 -32.86
N PHE A 1141 12.51 25.61 -31.62
CA PHE A 1141 11.58 24.56 -31.23
C PHE A 1141 10.63 25.04 -30.14
N LEU A 1142 9.38 24.58 -30.16
CA LEU A 1142 8.47 24.77 -29.03
C LEU A 1142 7.97 23.40 -28.56
N VAL A 1143 8.19 23.11 -27.26
CA VAL A 1143 7.84 21.84 -26.63
C VAL A 1143 6.75 22.08 -25.59
N VAL A 1144 5.61 21.42 -25.80
CA VAL A 1144 4.45 21.50 -24.89
C VAL A 1144 4.23 20.15 -24.22
N LEU A 1145 4.14 20.17 -22.89
CA LEU A 1145 3.72 19.01 -22.10
C LEU A 1145 2.37 19.32 -21.47
N SER A 1146 1.32 18.59 -21.88
CA SER A 1146 -0.05 18.86 -21.45
C SER A 1146 -0.77 17.60 -20.97
N SER A 1147 -1.89 17.83 -20.28
CA SER A 1147 -2.83 16.79 -19.90
C SER A 1147 -3.55 16.24 -21.13
N PRO A 1148 -3.76 14.92 -21.26
CA PRO A 1148 -4.57 14.35 -22.33
C PRO A 1148 -5.99 14.92 -22.40
N ALA A 1149 -6.50 15.46 -21.28
CA ALA A 1149 -7.74 16.24 -21.21
C ALA A 1149 -7.85 17.37 -22.24
N VAL A 1150 -6.75 17.85 -22.83
CA VAL A 1150 -6.76 18.83 -23.93
C VAL A 1150 -7.42 18.30 -25.22
N LEU A 1151 -7.60 16.98 -25.33
CA LEU A 1151 -8.34 16.31 -26.42
C LEU A 1151 -9.84 16.13 -26.13
N HIS A 1152 -10.33 16.53 -24.94
CA HIS A 1152 -11.74 16.46 -24.59
C HIS A 1152 -12.55 17.52 -25.35
N ALA A 1153 -13.73 17.14 -25.85
CA ALA A 1153 -14.57 17.92 -26.77
C ALA A 1153 -14.76 19.40 -26.37
N ALA A 1154 -14.92 19.68 -25.08
CA ALA A 1154 -15.11 21.04 -24.54
C ALA A 1154 -13.91 22.00 -24.69
N VAL A 1155 -12.69 21.53 -24.98
CA VAL A 1155 -11.45 22.35 -25.01
C VAL A 1155 -10.58 22.17 -26.24
N VAL A 1156 -10.68 21.00 -26.89
CA VAL A 1156 -9.91 20.64 -28.09
C VAL A 1156 -10.03 21.62 -29.29
N PRO A 1157 -11.11 22.42 -29.50
CA PRO A 1157 -11.10 23.43 -30.58
C PRO A 1157 -10.00 24.49 -30.43
N ARG A 1158 -9.67 24.89 -29.20
CA ARG A 1158 -8.59 25.87 -28.91
C ARG A 1158 -7.21 25.24 -29.06
N PHE A 1159 -7.10 23.93 -28.90
CA PHE A 1159 -5.88 23.15 -29.18
C PHE A 1159 -5.63 23.04 -30.70
N LEU A 1160 -6.64 22.66 -31.49
CA LEU A 1160 -6.53 22.63 -32.96
C LEU A 1160 -6.20 24.02 -33.54
N ALA A 1161 -6.80 25.10 -33.03
CA ALA A 1161 -6.44 26.45 -33.42
C ALA A 1161 -4.95 26.77 -33.16
N THR A 1162 -4.37 26.24 -32.08
CA THR A 1162 -2.94 26.38 -31.77
C THR A 1162 -2.06 25.57 -32.74
N ILE A 1163 -2.49 24.36 -33.13
CA ILE A 1163 -1.82 23.53 -34.16
C ILE A 1163 -1.84 24.25 -35.52
N VAL A 1164 -2.98 24.81 -35.92
CA VAL A 1164 -3.09 25.61 -37.16
C VAL A 1164 -2.22 26.87 -37.09
N ASN A 1165 -2.06 27.51 -35.92
CA ASN A 1165 -1.14 28.64 -35.77
C ASN A 1165 0.33 28.23 -35.97
N PHE A 1166 0.76 27.08 -35.45
CA PHE A 1166 2.09 26.52 -35.73
C PHE A 1166 2.32 26.24 -37.22
N LEU A 1167 1.33 25.66 -37.90
CA LEU A 1167 1.40 25.35 -39.33
C LEU A 1167 1.46 26.62 -40.20
N LYS A 1168 0.64 27.65 -39.88
CA LYS A 1168 0.74 29.01 -40.45
C LYS A 1168 2.13 29.63 -40.23
N HIS A 1169 2.77 29.33 -39.10
CA HIS A 1169 4.16 29.70 -38.78
C HIS A 1169 5.24 28.75 -39.34
N ARG A 1170 4.88 27.84 -40.25
CA ARG A 1170 5.77 26.85 -40.89
C ARG A 1170 6.50 25.90 -39.94
N ARG A 1171 5.82 25.46 -38.89
CA ARG A 1171 6.35 24.42 -38.00
C ARG A 1171 5.61 23.10 -38.17
N SER A 1172 6.37 22.00 -38.25
CA SER A 1172 5.79 20.66 -38.19
C SER A 1172 5.49 20.30 -36.75
N VAL A 1173 4.22 19.98 -36.49
CA VAL A 1173 3.68 19.67 -35.17
C VAL A 1173 3.61 18.16 -35.01
N HIS A 1174 4.40 17.65 -34.07
CA HIS A 1174 4.48 16.25 -33.74
C HIS A 1174 3.86 16.02 -32.37
N MET A 1175 3.00 15.00 -32.23
CA MET A 1175 2.23 14.73 -31.03
C MET A 1175 2.29 13.25 -30.68
N ARG A 1176 2.57 12.93 -29.41
CA ARG A 1176 2.60 11.56 -28.89
C ARG A 1176 1.90 11.50 -27.53
N LEU A 1177 1.09 10.46 -27.34
CA LEU A 1177 0.53 10.11 -26.03
C LEU A 1177 1.55 9.21 -25.30
N CYS A 1178 2.23 9.75 -24.30
CA CYS A 1178 3.26 9.04 -23.53
C CYS A 1178 2.68 8.48 -22.23
N ARG A 1179 2.89 7.18 -21.96
CA ARG A 1179 2.56 6.53 -20.70
C ARG A 1179 3.78 6.57 -19.77
N LEU A 1180 3.65 7.14 -18.58
CA LEU A 1180 4.79 7.28 -17.65
C LEU A 1180 5.36 5.92 -17.20
N LYS A 1181 4.55 4.86 -17.18
CA LYS A 1181 4.97 3.48 -16.93
C LYS A 1181 5.95 2.92 -17.95
N GLU A 1182 5.82 3.31 -19.21
CA GLU A 1182 6.76 2.95 -20.29
C GLU A 1182 8.08 3.76 -20.21
N HIS A 1183 8.13 4.76 -19.33
CA HIS A 1183 9.29 5.60 -19.02
C HIS A 1183 9.80 5.40 -17.58
N GLY A 1184 9.53 4.24 -16.97
CA GLY A 1184 10.14 3.83 -15.69
C GLY A 1184 9.53 4.44 -14.43
N LEU A 1185 8.30 4.97 -14.48
CA LEU A 1185 7.58 5.48 -13.31
C LEU A 1185 6.40 4.57 -12.93
N PRO A 1186 6.18 4.21 -11.64
CA PRO A 1186 5.08 3.36 -11.18
C PRO A 1186 3.72 4.10 -11.18
N GLN A 1187 3.33 4.70 -12.30
CA GLN A 1187 2.11 5.50 -12.46
C GLN A 1187 1.39 5.15 -13.77
N GLU A 1188 0.16 4.66 -13.67
CA GLU A 1188 -0.76 4.53 -14.80
C GLU A 1188 -1.26 5.92 -15.21
N ARG A 1189 -0.41 6.62 -15.98
CA ARG A 1189 -0.55 8.05 -16.25
C ARG A 1189 -0.13 8.36 -17.68
N ASN A 1190 -1.07 8.92 -18.42
CA ASN A 1190 -0.84 9.45 -19.76
C ASN A 1190 -0.45 10.94 -19.70
N MET A 1191 0.31 11.39 -20.69
CA MET A 1191 0.69 12.78 -20.91
C MET A 1191 0.77 13.03 -22.41
N LEU A 1192 0.22 14.15 -22.88
CA LEU A 1192 0.36 14.55 -24.29
C LEU A 1192 1.62 15.40 -24.44
N LEU A 1193 2.59 14.88 -25.19
CA LEU A 1193 3.80 15.60 -25.59
C LEU A 1193 3.59 16.14 -27.01
N LEU A 1194 3.82 17.43 -27.20
CA LEU A 1194 3.82 18.11 -28.51
C LEU A 1194 5.17 18.78 -28.76
N VAL A 1195 5.71 18.62 -29.97
CA VAL A 1195 6.95 19.26 -30.43
C VAL A 1195 6.69 19.95 -31.78
N ALA A 1196 6.82 21.27 -31.80
CA ALA A 1196 6.75 22.09 -33.02
C ALA A 1196 8.18 22.40 -33.51
N SER A 1197 8.59 21.81 -34.63
CA SER A 1197 9.94 21.95 -35.20
C SER A 1197 10.01 22.92 -36.38
N PRO A 1198 11.17 23.56 -36.64
CA PRO A 1198 11.35 24.46 -37.79
C PRO A 1198 11.68 23.69 -39.08
N PHE A 1199 12.05 22.41 -38.95
CA PHE A 1199 12.05 21.47 -40.06
C PHE A 1199 10.60 21.21 -40.45
N CYS A 1200 10.25 21.53 -41.69
CA CYS A 1200 8.96 21.21 -42.33
C CYS A 1200 8.89 19.71 -42.71
N ALA A 1201 9.30 18.79 -41.83
CA ALA A 1201 9.43 17.35 -42.10
C ALA A 1201 9.25 16.51 -40.81
N PRO A 1202 8.92 15.21 -40.90
CA PRO A 1202 8.80 14.34 -39.74
C PRO A 1202 10.10 14.24 -38.92
N LEU A 1203 10.02 14.53 -37.62
CA LEU A 1203 11.09 14.23 -36.67
C LEU A 1203 11.24 12.71 -36.48
N PRO A 1204 12.47 12.17 -36.37
CA PRO A 1204 12.67 10.78 -35.97
C PRO A 1204 12.32 10.61 -34.48
N TRP A 1205 11.14 10.07 -34.20
CA TRP A 1205 10.71 9.72 -32.83
C TRP A 1205 11.45 8.50 -32.25
N TYR A 1206 12.29 7.86 -33.06
CA TYR A 1206 13.40 7.00 -32.68
C TYR A 1206 14.51 7.80 -31.97
N LEU A 1207 14.17 8.44 -30.84
CA LEU A 1207 15.16 8.64 -29.80
C LEU A 1207 15.82 7.27 -29.53
N HIS A 1208 17.16 7.23 -29.53
CA HIS A 1208 17.91 6.10 -28.98
C HIS A 1208 17.79 6.08 -27.45
N TRP A 1209 16.55 5.97 -26.95
CA TRP A 1209 16.31 5.20 -25.75
C TRP A 1209 17.00 3.85 -25.95
N PRO A 1210 17.78 3.36 -24.97
CA PRO A 1210 18.21 1.98 -24.97
C PRO A 1210 16.93 1.13 -25.03
N ALA A 1211 16.69 0.50 -26.17
CA ALA A 1211 15.73 -0.58 -26.29
C ALA A 1211 16.25 -1.69 -25.38
N SER A 1212 15.78 -1.66 -24.13
CA SER A 1212 16.21 -2.59 -23.08
C SER A 1212 15.97 -3.98 -23.64
N SER A 1213 17.05 -4.70 -23.96
CA SER A 1213 16.99 -5.97 -24.72
C SER A 1213 16.49 -7.14 -23.86
N SER A 1214 15.97 -6.78 -22.69
CA SER A 1214 15.07 -7.44 -21.77
C SER A 1214 14.04 -6.35 -21.44
N GLY A 1215 12.74 -6.61 -21.66
CA GLY A 1215 11.71 -5.59 -21.38
C GLY A 1215 11.80 -5.15 -19.91
N PRO A 1216 11.48 -3.88 -19.59
CA PRO A 1216 11.63 -3.39 -18.22
C PRO A 1216 10.80 -4.26 -17.28
N GLU A 1217 11.47 -4.87 -16.29
CA GLU A 1217 10.76 -5.31 -15.08
C GLU A 1217 9.95 -4.12 -14.59
N THR A 1218 8.63 -4.29 -14.44
CA THR A 1218 7.72 -3.16 -14.27
C THR A 1218 8.00 -2.46 -12.95
N ILE A 1219 8.80 -1.38 -13.00
CA ILE A 1219 9.26 -0.61 -11.84
C ILE A 1219 8.05 -0.36 -10.95
N THR A 1220 8.06 -0.99 -9.78
CA THR A 1220 6.97 -0.99 -8.82
C THR A 1220 7.11 0.21 -7.90
N LEU A 1221 6.12 0.42 -7.04
CA LEU A 1221 6.27 1.40 -5.95
C LEU A 1221 7.42 1.00 -5.00
N ARG A 1222 7.68 -0.30 -4.80
CA ARG A 1222 8.79 -0.78 -3.96
C ARG A 1222 10.15 -0.39 -4.54
N ASP A 1223 10.30 -0.40 -5.86
CA ASP A 1223 11.60 -0.14 -6.51
C ASP A 1223 11.95 1.36 -6.56
N LEU A 1224 10.96 2.24 -6.32
CA LEU A 1224 11.13 3.70 -6.36
C LEU A 1224 11.07 4.39 -4.97
N ILE A 1225 10.61 3.69 -3.92
CA ILE A 1225 10.65 4.20 -2.53
C ILE A 1225 11.11 3.17 -1.48
N GLY A 1226 11.61 1.99 -1.89
CA GLY A 1226 12.06 0.95 -0.96
C GLY A 1226 13.41 1.23 -0.28
N ASP A 1227 14.12 2.24 -0.77
CA ASP A 1227 15.32 2.84 -0.19
C ASP A 1227 15.00 3.98 0.81
N LEU A 1228 13.76 4.49 0.80
CA LEU A 1228 13.28 5.45 1.79
C LEU A 1228 12.97 4.75 3.11
N ASP A 1229 14.03 4.33 3.82
CA ASP A 1229 13.97 3.65 5.11
C ASP A 1229 13.47 4.60 6.22
N PHE A 1230 12.16 4.79 6.28
CA PHE A 1230 11.47 5.42 7.40
C PHE A 1230 10.29 4.54 7.81
N ASP A 1231 10.18 4.20 9.10
CA ASP A 1231 8.96 3.54 9.58
C ASP A 1231 7.79 4.51 9.45
N ASN A 1232 6.73 4.07 8.77
CA ASN A 1232 5.47 4.77 8.80
C ASN A 1232 4.84 4.56 10.17
N SER A 1233 5.15 5.45 11.12
CA SER A 1233 4.69 5.51 12.53
C SER A 1233 3.17 5.35 12.83
N ARG A 1234 2.36 4.97 11.83
CA ARG A 1234 0.96 4.53 11.92
C ARG A 1234 0.79 3.00 11.79
N THR A 1235 1.82 2.26 11.38
CA THR A 1235 1.81 0.80 11.16
C THR A 1235 1.54 -0.01 12.44
N GLY A 1236 1.95 0.50 13.60
CA GLY A 1236 1.82 -0.18 14.90
C GLY A 1236 0.40 -0.27 15.49
N ALA A 1237 -0.68 -0.20 14.70
CA ALA A 1237 -2.06 -0.17 15.21
C ALA A 1237 -3.13 -0.78 14.28
N GLY A 1238 -2.92 -2.01 13.82
CA GLY A 1238 -3.95 -2.86 13.18
C GLY A 1238 -4.24 -2.59 11.69
N PRO A 1239 -4.96 -3.50 11.01
CA PRO A 1239 -5.23 -3.39 9.58
C PRO A 1239 -6.10 -2.18 9.21
N ASP A 1240 -7.04 -1.80 10.08
CA ASP A 1240 -8.04 -0.73 9.86
C ASP A 1240 -7.46 0.70 9.89
N ARG A 1241 -6.14 0.85 9.85
CA ARG A 1241 -5.43 2.14 9.85
C ARG A 1241 -4.40 2.30 8.72
N ALA A 1242 -4.40 1.38 7.76
CA ALA A 1242 -3.89 1.66 6.41
C ALA A 1242 -4.63 2.84 5.77
N PHE A 1243 -4.18 3.31 4.61
CA PHE A 1243 -5.03 4.18 3.79
C PHE A 1243 -6.21 3.34 3.26
N ASP A 1244 -7.40 3.62 3.77
CA ASP A 1244 -8.65 3.17 3.16
C ASP A 1244 -8.86 3.93 1.84
N PHE A 1245 -8.15 3.46 0.82
CA PHE A 1245 -8.51 3.72 -0.56
C PHE A 1245 -9.63 2.73 -0.91
N PRO A 1246 -10.82 3.19 -1.33
CA PRO A 1246 -11.86 2.29 -1.79
C PRO A 1246 -11.38 1.59 -3.07
N VAL A 1247 -10.88 0.36 -2.91
CA VAL A 1247 -10.65 -0.56 -4.01
C VAL A 1247 -12.02 -0.96 -4.53
N ILE A 1248 -12.55 -0.21 -5.49
CA ILE A 1248 -13.81 -0.52 -6.17
C ILE A 1248 -13.61 -1.88 -6.86
N PRO A 1249 -14.29 -2.95 -6.43
CA PRO A 1249 -14.04 -4.27 -6.96
C PRO A 1249 -14.77 -4.41 -8.30
N TYR A 1250 -14.05 -4.27 -9.41
CA TYR A 1250 -14.61 -4.56 -10.72
C TYR A 1250 -14.88 -6.06 -10.84
N LEU A 1251 -16.16 -6.42 -10.84
CA LEU A 1251 -16.65 -7.77 -11.09
C LEU A 1251 -16.43 -8.14 -12.56
N GLY A 1252 -15.27 -8.73 -12.86
CA GLY A 1252 -14.91 -9.26 -14.18
C GLY A 1252 -13.95 -10.44 -14.03
N SER A 1253 -14.37 -11.63 -14.46
CA SER A 1253 -13.62 -12.87 -14.25
C SER A 1253 -12.44 -13.01 -15.21
N ILE A 1254 -11.22 -13.08 -14.67
CA ILE A 1254 -10.01 -13.50 -15.38
C ILE A 1254 -9.27 -14.53 -14.48
N PRO A 1255 -8.87 -15.70 -14.98
CA PRO A 1255 -8.04 -16.65 -14.23
C PRO A 1255 -6.58 -16.17 -14.06
N ASP A 1256 -5.78 -16.93 -13.31
CA ASP A 1256 -4.32 -16.77 -13.14
C ASP A 1256 -3.80 -15.62 -12.25
N GLY A 1257 -4.25 -15.60 -11.00
CA GLY A 1257 -3.32 -15.68 -9.86
C GLY A 1257 -2.34 -14.54 -9.56
N LYS A 1258 -2.39 -13.38 -10.24
CA LYS A 1258 -1.47 -12.24 -10.00
C LYS A 1258 -2.21 -10.95 -9.62
N THR A 1259 -2.32 -10.69 -8.31
CA THR A 1259 -2.79 -9.42 -7.76
C THR A 1259 -1.77 -8.30 -7.93
N PHE A 1260 -2.02 -7.38 -8.86
CA PHE A 1260 -1.30 -6.11 -9.01
C PHE A 1260 -2.05 -4.96 -8.33
N SER A 1261 -1.40 -4.25 -7.39
CA SER A 1261 -1.98 -3.06 -6.75
C SER A 1261 -1.72 -1.79 -7.57
N LEU A 1262 -2.72 -1.30 -8.32
CA LEU A 1262 -2.62 -0.05 -9.07
C LEU A 1262 -2.65 1.18 -8.14
N TYR A 1263 -1.53 1.87 -7.98
CA TYR A 1263 -1.46 3.18 -7.32
C TYR A 1263 -1.80 4.33 -8.28
N GLY A 1264 -3.10 4.56 -8.50
CA GLY A 1264 -3.61 5.59 -9.42
C GLY A 1264 -4.31 6.76 -8.71
N ARG A 1265 -3.58 7.79 -8.24
CA ARG A 1265 -4.20 9.06 -7.84
C ARG A 1265 -3.42 10.30 -8.25
N TRP A 1266 -4.04 11.11 -9.11
CA TRP A 1266 -3.52 12.41 -9.53
C TRP A 1266 -3.92 13.48 -8.52
N LEU A 1267 -3.06 13.80 -7.54
CA LEU A 1267 -3.31 14.88 -6.57
C LEU A 1267 -2.95 16.26 -7.13
N GLY A 1268 -3.69 16.67 -8.17
CA GLY A 1268 -3.69 18.04 -8.70
C GLY A 1268 -4.41 19.02 -7.77
N SER A 1269 -3.93 19.20 -6.53
CA SER A 1269 -4.48 20.16 -5.56
C SER A 1269 -3.37 20.81 -4.73
N LYS A 1270 -3.62 22.04 -4.24
CA LYS A 1270 -2.60 22.91 -3.62
C LYS A 1270 -2.11 22.38 -2.26
N VAL A 1271 -1.09 21.52 -2.28
CA VAL A 1271 -0.29 21.19 -1.10
C VAL A 1271 0.91 22.15 -1.03
N SER A 1272 1.11 22.78 0.14
CA SER A 1272 2.28 23.63 0.44
C SER A 1272 3.58 22.83 0.22
N PRO A 1273 4.67 23.43 -0.32
CA PRO A 1273 5.82 22.68 -0.83
C PRO A 1273 6.50 21.85 0.25
N MET A 1274 6.21 20.55 0.24
CA MET A 1274 6.93 19.54 1.01
C MET A 1274 8.10 19.06 0.15
N ILE A 1275 9.31 19.46 0.53
CA ILE A 1275 10.53 19.18 -0.24
C ILE A 1275 10.85 17.69 -0.15
N LEU A 1276 10.70 16.99 -1.27
CA LEU A 1276 11.13 15.62 -1.48
C LEU A 1276 12.18 15.63 -2.60
N PHE A 1277 13.44 15.41 -2.23
CA PHE A 1277 14.54 15.26 -3.18
C PHE A 1277 14.54 13.82 -3.70
N PHE A 1278 14.22 13.64 -4.98
CA PHE A 1278 14.56 12.41 -5.70
C PHE A 1278 15.89 12.64 -6.42
N ILE A 1279 16.95 12.00 -5.94
CA ILE A 1279 18.27 11.97 -6.59
C ILE A 1279 18.50 10.53 -7.06
N ASN A 1280 18.92 10.34 -8.30
CA ASN A 1280 19.24 9.01 -8.83
C ASN A 1280 20.38 8.37 -8.01
N PRO A 1281 20.17 7.19 -7.37
CA PRO A 1281 21.18 6.55 -6.52
C PRO A 1281 22.53 6.28 -7.21
N GLN A 1282 22.56 6.17 -8.54
CA GLN A 1282 23.78 5.87 -9.30
C GLN A 1282 24.77 7.05 -9.44
N LEU A 1283 24.47 8.24 -8.92
CA LEU A 1283 25.26 9.46 -9.13
C LEU A 1283 25.83 10.14 -7.87
N CYS A 1284 25.61 9.61 -6.66
CA CYS A 1284 26.11 10.24 -5.42
C CYS A 1284 26.66 9.23 -4.38
N ASN A 1285 27.98 9.21 -4.22
CA ASN A 1285 28.63 8.56 -3.06
C ASN A 1285 28.54 9.48 -1.83
N ILE A 1286 27.58 9.23 -0.94
CA ILE A 1286 27.48 9.93 0.35
C ILE A 1286 28.31 9.19 1.40
N LYS A 1287 29.40 9.81 1.86
CA LYS A 1287 30.15 9.41 3.04
C LYS A 1287 29.80 10.34 4.21
N MET A 1288 29.33 9.79 5.33
CA MET A 1288 29.23 10.52 6.60
C MET A 1288 30.26 9.98 7.59
N GLU A 1289 31.23 10.81 7.97
CA GLU A 1289 32.22 10.47 9.01
C GLU A 1289 31.88 11.22 10.30
N ARG A 1290 31.75 10.47 11.42
CA ARG A 1290 31.42 11.04 12.74
C ARG A 1290 32.60 11.79 13.33
N SER A 1291 32.57 13.12 13.27
CA SER A 1291 33.36 14.00 14.15
C SER A 1291 32.49 15.15 14.67
N GLY A 1292 32.84 15.73 15.82
CA GLY A 1292 31.90 16.45 16.67
C GLY A 1292 31.56 17.89 16.28
N LEU A 1293 30.36 18.32 16.70
CA LEU A 1293 30.00 19.72 16.97
C LEU A 1293 30.08 20.74 15.81
N LYS A 1294 29.64 20.37 14.60
CA LYS A 1294 29.07 21.32 13.62
C LYS A 1294 28.24 20.59 12.55
N LEU A 1295 26.99 21.01 12.37
CA LEU A 1295 26.11 20.49 11.31
C LEU A 1295 26.27 21.37 10.05
N ALA A 1296 27.24 21.02 9.20
CA ALA A 1296 27.50 21.67 7.92
C ALA A 1296 27.36 20.64 6.79
N ALA A 1297 26.36 20.83 5.91
CA ALA A 1297 26.16 19.97 4.75
C ALA A 1297 27.11 20.39 3.62
N VAL A 1298 28.33 19.82 3.60
CA VAL A 1298 29.31 20.07 2.55
C VAL A 1298 28.95 19.27 1.30
N TRP A 1299 28.62 19.97 0.21
CA TRP A 1299 28.32 19.36 -1.09
C TRP A 1299 29.59 19.20 -1.94
N THR A 1300 30.22 18.03 -1.91
CA THR A 1300 31.32 17.69 -2.83
C THR A 1300 30.79 17.15 -4.15
N VAL A 1301 30.67 18.02 -5.15
CA VAL A 1301 30.43 17.61 -6.55
C VAL A 1301 31.77 17.22 -7.19
N ASN A 1302 31.99 15.93 -7.40
CA ASN A 1302 33.14 15.45 -8.18
C ASN A 1302 32.83 15.56 -9.68
N GLU A 1303 33.21 16.66 -10.31
CA GLU A 1303 33.24 16.71 -11.78
C GLU A 1303 34.31 15.76 -12.33
N LEU A 1304 33.90 14.86 -13.23
CA LEU A 1304 34.80 13.98 -13.97
C LEU A 1304 35.57 14.77 -15.05
N GLY A 1305 36.58 15.53 -14.60
CA GLY A 1305 37.70 15.97 -15.42
C GLY A 1305 37.85 17.47 -15.67
N LYS A 1306 38.35 18.21 -14.65
CA LYS A 1306 39.38 19.29 -14.82
C LYS A 1306 39.84 19.91 -13.48
N GLY A 1307 40.87 19.33 -12.88
CA GLY A 1307 41.77 20.00 -11.91
C GLY A 1307 41.23 20.25 -10.49
N PRO A 1308 42.05 20.03 -9.44
CA PRO A 1308 41.74 20.50 -8.09
C PRO A 1308 42.19 21.97 -7.92
N ASP A 1309 41.24 22.89 -7.70
CA ASP A 1309 41.38 24.11 -6.88
C ASP A 1309 40.19 25.05 -7.09
N LYS A 1310 39.15 24.92 -6.24
CA LYS A 1310 38.15 25.96 -5.90
C LYS A 1310 37.13 25.44 -4.88
N THR A 1311 37.31 25.81 -3.62
CA THR A 1311 36.26 25.70 -2.60
C THR A 1311 35.39 26.95 -2.67
N VAL A 1312 34.06 26.79 -2.69
CA VAL A 1312 33.10 27.91 -2.64
C VAL A 1312 32.17 27.69 -1.46
N GLU A 1313 32.28 28.53 -0.45
CA GLU A 1313 31.30 28.58 0.65
C GLU A 1313 30.06 29.35 0.21
N ILE A 1314 28.87 28.82 0.51
CA ILE A 1314 27.59 29.49 0.29
C ILE A 1314 26.79 29.42 1.59
N GLU A 1315 26.79 30.50 2.36
CA GLU A 1315 25.85 30.64 3.48
C GLU A 1315 24.42 30.81 2.93
N CYS A 1316 23.52 29.88 3.26
CA CYS A 1316 22.11 29.98 2.91
C CYS A 1316 21.27 30.32 4.15
N LEU A 1317 20.95 31.61 4.30
CA LEU A 1317 20.07 32.14 5.36
C LEU A 1317 18.61 31.67 5.18
N MET A 1318 18.32 30.43 5.58
CA MET A 1318 16.93 29.96 5.69
C MET A 1318 16.22 30.69 6.84
N SER A 1319 15.01 31.18 6.58
CA SER A 1319 14.22 31.88 7.60
C SER A 1319 13.79 30.94 8.73
N THR A 1320 13.75 31.46 9.96
CA THR A 1320 13.44 30.71 11.20
C THR A 1320 12.09 29.99 11.17
N GLN A 1321 11.17 30.42 10.31
CA GLN A 1321 9.83 29.85 10.16
C GLN A 1321 9.81 28.47 9.46
N ALA A 1322 10.84 28.13 8.68
CA ALA A 1322 10.95 26.84 7.99
C ALA A 1322 11.47 25.73 8.94
N LEU A 1323 12.55 26.00 9.69
CA LEU A 1323 13.15 25.07 10.65
C LEU A 1323 12.15 24.62 11.73
N TYR A 1324 11.23 25.50 12.12
CA TYR A 1324 10.25 25.26 13.17
C TYR A 1324 9.19 24.19 12.83
N GLN A 1325 9.00 23.83 11.55
CA GLN A 1325 8.03 22.80 11.15
C GLN A 1325 8.64 21.38 11.08
N ASN A 1326 9.96 21.26 10.93
CA ASN A 1326 10.65 19.97 10.75
C ASN A 1326 11.30 19.40 12.03
N ARG A 1327 11.06 20.03 13.19
CA ARG A 1327 11.68 19.69 14.49
C ARG A 1327 11.45 18.24 14.97
N ARG A 1328 10.46 17.52 14.43
CA ARG A 1328 10.24 16.07 14.69
C ARG A 1328 10.99 15.13 13.74
N TYR A 1329 11.33 15.53 12.52
CA TYR A 1329 12.08 14.68 11.59
C TYR A 1329 13.58 14.64 11.95
N LEU A 1330 14.13 15.77 12.40
CA LEU A 1330 15.55 15.89 12.75
C LEU A 1330 15.93 15.28 14.12
N LYS A 1331 15.00 14.64 14.84
CA LYS A 1331 15.24 13.99 16.15
C LYS A 1331 15.21 12.45 16.10
N GLY A 1332 15.08 11.87 14.90
CA GLY A 1332 15.27 10.43 14.63
C GLY A 1332 16.33 10.15 13.56
N VAL A 1333 17.11 11.18 13.19
CA VAL A 1333 18.20 11.15 12.18
C VAL A 1333 19.50 11.75 12.78
N LEU A 1334 19.46 12.08 14.07
CA LEU A 1334 20.59 12.45 14.94
C LEU A 1334 20.62 11.45 16.10
#